data_AF-A0A1M2Z2M4-F1
#
_entry.id   AF-A0A1M2Z2M4-F1
#
_cell.length_a   1.000
_cell.length_b   1.000
_cell.length_c   1.000
_cell.angle_alpha   90.00
_cell.angle_beta   90.00
_cell.angle_gamma   90.00
#
_symmetry.space_group_name_H-M   'P 1'
#
loop_
_entity.id
_entity.type
_entity.pdbx_description
1 polymer ?
#
loop_
_entity_poly.entity_id
_entity_poly.type
_entity_poly.pdbx_seq_one_letter_code
_entity_poly.pdbx_strand_id
1 'polypeptide(L)'
;MTTQKRNTAKGFRCSFDIGGTFTDFILSNDDTGEIRIHKCLTVPSDPAKGALDGMADLLSQGGVEFSELREVVHGSTLVTNLVIERKGARTALLTTKGFRDIIEFGTEQRYDVHDLFLRFPGALVERSLRFEVNERMSRDGDVIEPIADEEIHRLLQQALDGGAKAVAVVFLHSYRNDAHERAVADYASRHFPQLQISISSEVCGEIREYERATTTTANAYAQPIVDPYVRKLEQELRNRGFTGELFLVQSSGALASPGMARRLPIRLLESGPAGGGLAAAHFGKTLGLHEVIAFDMGGTTAKVCLIRDGKPDIAPMIEAAREQRFRRGSGLPILAPVIDMIEIGAGGGSIAHHDDLGLIKVGPESSAADPGPACYGRGGKLPTVTDANLILGYLGADSFLGGRLKLDRPAAEAAYAKLADEDGISIERAAWGVFAVVCENMAGAARVHIVEKGQDPRNFTMIAFGGAGPAHAVRVAKALNVGRVVVPPASGAASALGFLGAPLAHEATRSAPCLVSELEVDATEVLLAELEEEGRSLLSTANIDGSKLRVRREADMRLSGQVHALRVEAPSDLRRGEALAILARNFAEAYRSLYAREPFGGELEVISWRVTTYSPTPKLRIGSLSSTRAADISTRKAWFPETNGYVETKVYNRYALHAGEVIQGPAIIEETESTTVVPPGDSFTLDANGNLVITLAAAKAAKAALTATTGDFDPIDLEIMWSRLVTISEECWQAVIRTAFSLIIGEAQDFACEILDENGDSLAHSPRAMPVFNITLMAAAKFLLKEYPIETLKPGDILMTNDPWHGSGHLFDIAVLTPVFHKGRVVAFLGSIGHVSDIGGTKNKSAVREIYEEGIQLPPTKLYAEGKPNRDVFNILYANLRNPRQVVGDIEALIAANALGAERLAALLVEYGLDDLRKLASTMHRLSENAAREAIRQMPDGVYSAITHLNGSGERLFIPAKVTVDGDSVEVDFEGCPPQVSLGGINNTLPGTQAETLFALKCILTPGIRATAGCYRAFTVKAPEGSILNCTHPAAVGLRRLTLFYVDAPILKALSEAVPDRMQAFTGLPTIIDLHGREASGRTFTDYMFVGGGQGGTARHDGKSGMLWPTSAANTSVEMIESRIPVVVIEKSLVADSGGAGRYRGGCGQRVRLRRLHDDNYPVFINVYPEGENVTTDGMLGGAPGGRTRAFRGSDGTAEPVEILEPLMIQVHSTNEIVEVQIGGGAGYGDPADRPQAEIQADILNGYVTKEGAKRYSRSNAARSKVLS
;
A
#
# COMPACT_ATOMS: atom_id res chain seq x y z
N MET A 1 36.62 -16.44 57.80
CA MET A 1 35.43 -15.63 58.08
C MET A 1 35.75 -14.19 57.76
N THR A 2 35.38 -13.76 56.55
CA THR A 2 35.25 -12.35 56.17
C THR A 2 34.07 -12.35 55.21
N THR A 3 32.93 -11.93 55.74
CA THR A 3 31.63 -11.89 55.08
C THR A 3 31.69 -10.87 53.95
N GLN A 4 31.95 -11.35 52.72
CA GLN A 4 31.72 -10.55 51.53
C GLN A 4 30.21 -10.40 51.37
N LYS A 5 29.71 -9.22 51.73
CA LYS A 5 28.33 -8.78 51.51
C LYS A 5 27.95 -9.12 50.06
N ARG A 6 26.95 -9.98 49.88
CA ARG A 6 26.17 -10.01 48.63
C ARG A 6 25.62 -8.59 48.46
N ASN A 7 26.12 -7.87 47.46
CA ASN A 7 25.63 -6.53 47.14
C ASN A 7 24.20 -6.68 46.60
N THR A 8 23.21 -6.35 47.42
CA THR A 8 21.77 -6.49 47.14
C THR A 8 21.17 -5.22 46.50
N ALA A 9 21.90 -4.54 45.62
CA ALA A 9 21.37 -3.43 44.82
C ALA A 9 21.67 -3.70 43.33
N LYS A 10 20.68 -4.19 42.59
CA LYS A 10 20.71 -4.33 41.12
C LYS A 10 19.35 -3.89 40.59
N GLY A 11 19.21 -2.58 40.31
CA GLY A 11 17.90 -1.94 40.03
C GLY A 11 17.87 -1.03 38.81
N PHE A 12 18.96 -0.92 38.03
CA PHE A 12 19.02 -0.02 36.86
C PHE A 12 18.80 -0.75 35.54
N ARG A 13 18.04 -0.11 34.65
CA ARG A 13 17.82 -0.52 33.26
C ARG A 13 18.16 0.62 32.33
N CYS A 14 18.79 0.31 31.20
CA CYS A 14 19.12 1.29 30.18
C CYS A 14 18.45 0.92 28.86
N SER A 15 17.91 1.89 28.16
CA SER A 15 17.49 1.72 26.76
C SER A 15 18.05 2.82 25.90
N PHE A 16 18.27 2.51 24.62
CA PHE A 16 18.69 3.50 23.64
C PHE A 16 18.15 3.20 22.25
N ASP A 17 17.82 4.28 21.52
CA ASP A 17 17.37 4.26 20.13
C ASP A 17 18.40 4.96 19.25
N ILE A 18 18.97 4.21 18.29
CA ILE A 18 19.90 4.77 17.31
C ILE A 18 19.10 5.27 16.09
N GLY A 19 18.72 6.54 16.16
CA GLY A 19 18.10 7.27 15.05
C GLY A 19 19.11 7.79 14.01
N GLY A 20 18.60 8.42 12.95
CA GLY A 20 19.44 8.95 11.86
C GLY A 20 20.26 10.18 12.23
N THR A 21 19.72 11.08 13.06
CA THR A 21 20.40 12.34 13.46
C THR A 21 20.91 12.29 14.90
N PHE A 22 20.10 11.75 15.80
CA PHE A 22 20.42 11.64 17.22
C PHE A 22 20.25 10.21 17.72
N THR A 23 20.99 9.89 18.77
CA THR A 23 20.79 8.70 19.59
C THR A 23 20.19 9.13 20.92
N ASP A 24 19.03 8.57 21.25
CA ASP A 24 18.27 8.88 22.46
C ASP A 24 18.49 7.78 23.50
N PHE A 25 18.73 8.16 24.76
CA PHE A 25 19.02 7.23 25.85
C PHE A 25 18.12 7.48 27.05
N ILE A 26 17.71 6.40 27.71
CA ILE A 26 16.96 6.41 28.95
C ILE A 26 17.66 5.51 29.97
N LEU A 27 17.92 6.06 31.16
CA LEU A 27 18.32 5.30 32.34
C LEU A 27 17.16 5.33 33.33
N SER A 28 16.68 4.16 33.73
CA SER A 28 15.59 4.00 34.69
C SER A 28 16.10 3.29 35.95
N ASN A 29 15.73 3.83 37.11
CA ASN A 29 15.89 3.17 38.40
C ASN A 29 14.55 2.55 38.82
N ASP A 30 14.45 1.22 38.81
CA ASP A 30 13.21 0.52 39.13
C ASP A 30 12.77 0.67 40.61
N ASP A 31 13.72 0.95 41.51
CA ASP A 31 13.47 1.09 42.93
C ASP A 31 12.82 2.45 43.25
N THR A 32 13.30 3.53 42.61
CA THR A 32 12.83 4.91 42.85
C THR A 32 11.82 5.41 41.81
N GLY A 33 11.80 4.82 40.61
CA GLY A 33 11.08 5.32 39.44
C GLY A 33 11.73 6.55 38.79
N GLU A 34 12.94 6.92 39.19
CA GLU A 34 13.69 8.03 38.59
C GLU A 34 14.11 7.66 37.16
N ILE A 35 13.91 8.60 36.23
CA ILE A 35 14.31 8.48 34.83
C ILE A 35 15.27 9.61 34.49
N ARG A 36 16.35 9.28 33.80
CA ARG A 36 17.29 10.24 33.22
C ARG A 36 17.35 10.06 31.71
N ILE A 37 17.41 11.18 31.01
CA ILE A 37 17.41 11.25 29.55
C ILE A 37 18.76 11.81 29.11
N HIS A 38 19.34 11.21 28.08
CA HIS A 38 20.50 11.75 27.40
C HIS A 38 20.30 11.67 25.88
N LYS A 39 20.86 12.65 25.16
CA LYS A 39 20.75 12.76 23.70
C LYS A 39 22.10 13.20 23.13
N CYS A 40 22.64 12.42 22.20
CA CYS A 40 23.87 12.76 21.51
C CYS A 40 23.70 12.59 19.99
N LEU A 41 24.66 13.08 19.21
CA LEU A 41 24.68 12.87 17.76
C LEU A 41 24.95 11.39 17.46
N THR A 42 24.25 10.85 16.46
CA THR A 42 24.54 9.50 15.95
C THR A 42 25.93 9.48 15.32
N VAL A 43 26.66 8.37 15.45
CA VAL A 43 27.96 8.12 14.79
C VAL A 43 27.76 7.05 13.71
N PRO A 44 27.42 7.41 12.45
CA PRO A 44 27.02 6.44 11.44
C PRO A 44 28.13 5.45 11.04
N SER A 45 29.40 5.86 11.17
CA SER A 45 30.56 5.04 10.82
C SER A 45 30.85 3.91 11.81
N ASP A 46 30.44 4.05 13.07
CA ASP A 46 30.49 2.99 14.08
C ASP A 46 29.35 3.19 15.11
N PRO A 47 28.11 2.79 14.77
CA PRO A 47 26.95 3.01 15.61
C PRO A 47 27.07 2.36 17.00
N ALA A 48 27.75 1.22 17.09
CA ALA A 48 27.99 0.54 18.36
C ALA A 48 28.86 1.40 19.28
N LYS A 49 29.92 2.03 18.74
CA LYS A 49 30.77 2.94 19.51
C LYS A 49 29.99 4.17 19.99
N GLY A 50 29.25 4.82 19.10
CA GLY A 50 28.43 5.99 19.46
C GLY A 50 27.43 5.69 20.58
N ALA A 51 26.75 4.54 20.51
CA ALA A 51 25.84 4.07 21.55
C ALA A 51 26.56 3.79 22.88
N LEU A 52 27.69 3.09 22.86
CA LEU A 52 28.43 2.75 24.07
C LEU A 52 29.03 3.99 24.75
N ASP A 53 29.50 4.96 24.00
CA ASP A 53 30.06 6.21 24.52
C ASP A 53 28.94 7.10 25.11
N GLY A 54 27.81 7.27 24.41
CA GLY A 54 26.64 7.98 24.94
C GLY A 54 26.03 7.32 26.17
N MET A 55 26.03 5.98 26.24
CA MET A 55 25.61 5.26 27.45
C MET A 55 26.61 5.46 28.60
N ALA A 56 27.92 5.48 28.34
CA ALA A 56 28.91 5.78 29.38
C ALA A 56 28.73 7.21 29.94
N ASP A 57 28.42 8.18 29.09
CA ASP A 57 28.12 9.55 29.50
C ASP A 57 26.86 9.62 30.37
N LEU A 58 25.79 8.91 30.00
CA LEU A 58 24.55 8.83 30.78
C LEU A 58 24.77 8.16 32.14
N LEU A 59 25.52 7.05 32.17
CA LEU A 59 25.86 6.34 33.39
C LEU A 59 26.73 7.19 34.33
N SER A 60 27.71 7.91 33.78
CA SER A 60 28.55 8.86 34.52
C SER A 60 27.73 10.00 35.15
N GLN A 61 26.81 10.59 34.38
CA GLN A 61 25.85 11.58 34.91
C GLN A 61 24.97 10.98 36.01
N GLY A 62 24.61 9.70 35.87
CA GLY A 62 23.87 8.87 36.81
C GLY A 62 24.61 8.53 38.11
N GLY A 63 25.95 8.53 38.09
CA GLY A 63 26.76 7.91 39.13
C GLY A 63 26.57 6.38 39.21
N VAL A 64 26.33 5.73 38.06
CA VAL A 64 26.03 4.29 37.94
C VAL A 64 27.13 3.58 37.15
N GLU A 65 27.52 2.38 37.58
CA GLU A 65 28.48 1.53 36.86
C GLU A 65 27.79 0.54 35.91
N PHE A 66 28.46 0.12 34.84
CA PHE A 66 27.93 -0.89 33.90
C PHE A 66 27.52 -2.20 34.58
N SER A 67 28.21 -2.59 35.65
CA SER A 67 27.92 -3.83 36.40
C SER A 67 26.61 -3.79 37.20
N GLU A 68 26.05 -2.59 37.41
CA GLU A 68 24.80 -2.35 38.12
C GLU A 68 23.57 -2.39 37.18
N LEU A 69 23.80 -2.36 35.87
CA LEU A 69 22.76 -2.54 34.87
C LEU A 69 22.30 -4.00 34.83
N ARG A 70 20.99 -4.20 34.96
CA ARG A 70 20.34 -5.51 34.83
C ARG A 70 19.99 -5.83 33.37
N GLU A 71 19.59 -4.80 32.63
CA GLU A 71 19.00 -4.93 31.30
C GLU A 71 19.45 -3.75 30.43
N VAL A 72 19.80 -4.06 29.18
CA VAL A 72 20.07 -3.08 28.13
C VAL A 72 19.14 -3.37 26.95
N VAL A 73 18.33 -2.39 26.54
CA VAL A 73 17.39 -2.54 25.42
C VAL A 73 17.77 -1.60 24.27
N HIS A 74 17.87 -2.15 23.06
CA HIS A 74 18.38 -1.43 21.90
C HIS A 74 17.38 -1.43 20.72
N GLY A 75 16.97 -0.24 20.28
CA GLY A 75 16.30 -0.01 19.00
C GLY A 75 17.27 0.56 17.95
N SER A 76 17.13 0.17 16.69
CA SER A 76 18.02 0.61 15.61
C SER A 76 17.33 0.76 14.27
N THR A 77 17.76 1.76 13.53
CA THR A 77 17.43 1.95 12.11
C THR A 77 18.35 1.19 11.14
N LEU A 78 19.29 0.36 11.65
CA LEU A 78 20.28 -0.33 10.81
C LEU A 78 19.65 -1.14 9.67
N VAL A 79 18.67 -2.01 9.98
CA VAL A 79 18.03 -2.87 8.96
C VAL A 79 17.24 -2.04 7.95
N THR A 80 16.50 -1.04 8.43
CA THR A 80 15.81 -0.05 7.59
C THR A 80 16.78 0.59 6.59
N ASN A 81 17.92 1.10 7.07
CA ASN A 81 18.90 1.76 6.21
C ASN A 81 19.56 0.77 5.22
N LEU A 82 19.83 -0.47 5.62
CA LEU A 82 20.40 -1.48 4.71
C LEU A 82 19.47 -1.75 3.51
N VAL A 83 18.17 -1.88 3.77
CA VAL A 83 17.16 -2.15 2.72
C VAL A 83 16.91 -0.91 1.86
N ILE A 84 16.75 0.27 2.48
CA ILE A 84 16.48 1.53 1.75
C ILE A 84 17.69 1.95 0.91
N GLU A 85 18.89 1.96 1.48
CA GLU A 85 20.11 2.43 0.80
C GLU A 85 20.76 1.38 -0.09
N ARG A 86 20.19 0.16 -0.17
CA ARG A 86 20.74 -0.98 -0.92
C ARG A 86 22.19 -1.30 -0.53
N LYS A 87 22.45 -1.32 0.79
CA LYS A 87 23.78 -1.55 1.39
C LYS A 87 23.91 -2.87 2.16
N GLY A 88 22.97 -3.79 2.02
CA GLY A 88 23.09 -5.15 2.56
C GLY A 88 24.08 -6.02 1.77
N ALA A 89 24.16 -7.27 2.17
CA ALA A 89 25.13 -8.20 1.63
C ALA A 89 24.72 -8.70 0.23
N ARG A 90 25.72 -8.95 -0.63
CA ARG A 90 25.48 -9.61 -1.91
C ARG A 90 24.85 -10.98 -1.66
N THR A 91 23.65 -11.18 -2.17
CA THR A 91 22.77 -12.31 -1.83
C THR A 91 22.36 -13.05 -3.10
N ALA A 92 22.25 -14.37 -3.03
CA ALA A 92 21.65 -15.19 -4.08
C ALA A 92 20.24 -15.65 -3.67
N LEU A 93 19.41 -15.99 -4.66
CA LEU A 93 18.07 -16.53 -4.46
C LEU A 93 17.96 -17.88 -5.16
N LEU A 94 17.50 -18.92 -4.45
CA LEU A 94 17.11 -20.20 -5.02
C LEU A 94 15.58 -20.26 -5.04
N THR A 95 15.00 -20.53 -6.21
CA THR A 95 13.56 -20.71 -6.39
C THR A 95 13.24 -22.05 -7.03
N THR A 96 11.97 -22.45 -6.96
CA THR A 96 11.40 -23.49 -7.82
C THR A 96 11.68 -23.13 -9.28
N LYS A 97 12.00 -24.13 -10.11
CA LYS A 97 12.27 -23.94 -11.54
C LYS A 97 11.12 -23.25 -12.25
N GLY A 98 11.42 -22.23 -13.05
CA GLY A 98 10.45 -21.41 -13.75
C GLY A 98 9.93 -20.20 -12.96
N PHE A 99 10.44 -19.93 -11.75
CA PHE A 99 9.92 -18.88 -10.86
C PHE A 99 10.97 -17.87 -10.36
N ARG A 100 12.17 -17.84 -10.96
CA ARG A 100 13.24 -16.89 -10.54
C ARG A 100 12.86 -15.41 -10.68
N ASP A 101 11.85 -15.11 -11.49
CA ASP A 101 11.42 -13.76 -11.85
C ASP A 101 10.29 -13.22 -10.96
N ILE A 102 9.84 -13.98 -9.96
CA ILE A 102 8.70 -13.59 -9.11
C ILE A 102 8.92 -12.26 -8.37
N ILE A 103 10.15 -12.01 -7.89
CA ILE A 103 10.53 -10.73 -7.25
C ILE A 103 10.78 -9.60 -8.25
N GLU A 104 10.85 -9.91 -9.55
CA GLU A 104 10.93 -8.90 -10.62
C GLU A 104 9.54 -8.42 -11.02
N PHE A 105 8.57 -9.34 -11.11
CA PHE A 105 7.18 -9.05 -11.43
C PHE A 105 6.50 -8.26 -10.32
N GLY A 106 6.72 -8.67 -9.07
CA GLY A 106 5.94 -8.19 -7.95
C GLY A 106 4.44 -8.43 -8.15
N THR A 107 3.63 -7.42 -7.85
CA THR A 107 2.19 -7.47 -8.10
C THR A 107 1.82 -7.06 -9.53
N GLU A 108 2.79 -6.62 -10.34
CA GLU A 108 2.60 -6.09 -11.71
C GLU A 108 1.63 -4.89 -11.81
N GLN A 109 1.19 -4.37 -10.64
CA GLN A 109 0.22 -3.31 -10.48
C GLN A 109 0.90 -1.93 -10.50
N ARG A 110 0.25 -0.96 -11.12
CA ARG A 110 0.66 0.45 -11.08
C ARG A 110 0.12 1.11 -9.82
N TYR A 111 0.99 1.68 -8.99
CA TYR A 111 0.58 2.40 -7.78
C TYR A 111 0.13 3.85 -8.06
N ASP A 112 0.37 4.36 -9.28
CA ASP A 112 -0.22 5.59 -9.82
C ASP A 112 -0.71 5.32 -11.25
N VAL A 113 -2.02 5.37 -11.46
CA VAL A 113 -2.60 4.94 -12.74
C VAL A 113 -2.24 5.88 -13.88
N HIS A 114 -2.00 7.17 -13.62
CA HIS A 114 -1.81 8.19 -14.65
C HIS A 114 -0.34 8.48 -15.02
N ASP A 115 0.62 8.11 -14.18
CA ASP A 115 2.05 8.38 -14.43
C ASP A 115 2.66 7.37 -15.42
N LEU A 116 2.92 7.78 -16.66
CA LEU A 116 3.55 6.91 -17.67
C LEU A 116 5.01 6.56 -17.35
N PHE A 117 5.67 7.34 -16.48
CA PHE A 117 7.10 7.23 -16.16
C PHE A 117 7.34 6.62 -14.76
N LEU A 118 6.39 5.78 -14.32
CA LEU A 118 6.48 5.11 -13.03
C LEU A 118 7.78 4.31 -12.88
N ARG A 119 8.31 4.33 -11.65
CA ARG A 119 9.45 3.54 -11.22
C ARG A 119 9.04 2.56 -10.15
N PHE A 120 9.69 1.41 -10.12
CA PHE A 120 9.46 0.37 -9.14
C PHE A 120 10.74 0.12 -8.35
N PRO A 121 10.62 -0.25 -7.06
CA PRO A 121 11.78 -0.56 -6.27
C PRO A 121 12.50 -1.75 -6.90
N GLY A 122 13.79 -1.59 -7.17
CA GLY A 122 14.60 -2.69 -7.69
C GLY A 122 14.57 -3.89 -6.74
N ALA A 123 14.57 -5.10 -7.30
CA ALA A 123 14.72 -6.32 -6.53
C ALA A 123 16.04 -6.32 -5.74
N LEU A 124 16.04 -6.88 -4.52
CA LEU A 124 17.24 -6.93 -3.65
C LEU A 124 18.34 -7.86 -4.18
N VAL A 125 17.97 -8.82 -5.04
CA VAL A 125 18.88 -9.77 -5.68
C VAL A 125 18.86 -9.53 -7.18
N GLU A 126 20.03 -9.29 -7.77
CA GLU A 126 20.20 -9.19 -9.22
C GLU A 126 19.77 -10.48 -9.92
N ARG A 127 19.17 -10.38 -11.11
CA ARG A 127 18.63 -11.55 -11.82
C ARG A 127 19.68 -12.62 -12.13
N SER A 128 20.95 -12.22 -12.30
CA SER A 128 22.09 -13.12 -12.51
C SER A 128 22.44 -14.01 -11.29
N LEU A 129 21.98 -13.65 -10.10
CA LEU A 129 22.15 -14.41 -8.85
C LEU A 129 20.86 -15.08 -8.39
N ARG A 130 19.88 -15.23 -9.29
CA ARG A 130 18.65 -15.99 -9.05
C ARG A 130 18.74 -17.32 -9.79
N PHE A 131 18.73 -18.39 -9.03
CA PHE A 131 18.92 -19.75 -9.51
C PHE A 131 17.65 -20.57 -9.32
N GLU A 132 17.43 -21.48 -10.26
CA GLU A 132 16.27 -22.34 -10.33
C GLU A 132 16.66 -23.77 -9.95
N VAL A 133 15.90 -24.38 -9.05
CA VAL A 133 16.07 -25.75 -8.57
C VAL A 133 14.99 -26.62 -9.20
N ASN A 134 15.34 -27.78 -9.74
CA ASN A 134 14.38 -28.72 -10.29
C ASN A 134 13.68 -29.45 -9.14
N GLU A 135 12.59 -28.85 -8.69
CA GLU A 135 11.87 -29.17 -7.46
C GLU A 135 10.42 -28.71 -7.63
N ARG A 136 9.44 -29.41 -7.05
CA ARG A 136 8.05 -28.92 -6.99
C ARG A 136 7.23 -29.62 -5.91
N MET A 137 6.52 -28.84 -5.10
CA MET A 137 5.43 -29.27 -4.21
C MET A 137 4.06 -28.94 -4.81
N SER A 138 3.03 -29.75 -4.48
CA SER A 138 1.63 -29.44 -4.74
C SER A 138 1.04 -28.50 -3.67
N ARG A 139 -0.12 -27.90 -3.94
CA ARG A 139 -0.89 -27.13 -2.94
C ARG A 139 -1.25 -27.92 -1.69
N ASP A 140 -1.35 -29.25 -1.83
CA ASP A 140 -1.74 -30.17 -0.76
C ASP A 140 -0.54 -30.59 0.11
N GLY A 141 0.69 -30.34 -0.39
CA GLY A 141 1.96 -30.67 0.27
C GLY A 141 2.65 -31.91 -0.32
N ASP A 142 2.12 -32.49 -1.41
CA ASP A 142 2.70 -33.66 -2.05
C ASP A 142 3.91 -33.29 -2.93
N VAL A 143 4.92 -34.17 -2.95
CA VAL A 143 6.07 -34.01 -3.84
C VAL A 143 5.68 -34.32 -5.28
N ILE A 144 5.74 -33.31 -6.15
CA ILE A 144 5.56 -33.47 -7.60
C ILE A 144 6.90 -33.75 -8.28
N GLU A 145 7.93 -32.99 -7.92
CA GLU A 145 9.31 -33.16 -8.42
C GLU A 145 10.27 -33.14 -7.21
N PRO A 146 11.05 -34.22 -6.98
CA PRO A 146 11.97 -34.30 -5.85
C PRO A 146 13.23 -33.45 -6.06
N ILE A 147 13.83 -32.97 -4.96
CA ILE A 147 15.12 -32.27 -4.99
C ILE A 147 16.32 -33.24 -4.92
N ALA A 148 17.42 -32.91 -5.60
CA ALA A 148 18.65 -33.71 -5.62
C ALA A 148 19.87 -32.97 -5.02
N ASP A 149 20.66 -33.67 -4.19
CA ASP A 149 21.83 -33.12 -3.48
C ASP A 149 22.92 -32.56 -4.43
N GLU A 150 23.16 -33.23 -5.56
CA GLU A 150 24.14 -32.78 -6.55
C GLU A 150 23.76 -31.42 -7.16
N GLU A 151 22.47 -31.17 -7.35
CA GLU A 151 21.98 -29.90 -7.83
C GLU A 151 22.11 -28.81 -6.75
N ILE A 152 21.76 -29.11 -5.50
CA ILE A 152 21.96 -28.20 -4.36
C ILE A 152 23.43 -27.76 -4.30
N HIS A 153 24.36 -28.72 -4.37
CA HIS A 153 25.80 -28.43 -4.35
C HIS A 153 26.21 -27.48 -5.48
N ARG A 154 25.82 -27.80 -6.73
CA ARG A 154 26.16 -27.02 -7.91
C ARG A 154 25.67 -25.57 -7.78
N LEU A 155 24.43 -25.37 -7.33
CA LEU A 155 23.82 -24.05 -7.23
C LEU A 155 24.39 -23.21 -6.09
N LEU A 156 24.67 -23.82 -4.93
CA LEU A 156 25.33 -23.13 -3.82
C LEU A 156 26.78 -22.74 -4.17
N GLN A 157 27.50 -23.61 -4.91
CA GLN A 157 28.82 -23.26 -5.42
C GLN A 157 28.76 -22.10 -6.42
N GLN A 158 27.79 -22.08 -7.33
CA GLN A 158 27.57 -20.97 -8.26
C GLN A 158 27.25 -19.66 -7.52
N ALA A 159 26.43 -19.70 -6.47
CA ALA A 159 26.15 -18.55 -5.64
C ALA A 159 27.43 -18.01 -4.96
N LEU A 160 28.24 -18.90 -4.40
CA LEU A 160 29.51 -18.56 -3.75
C LEU A 160 30.51 -17.95 -4.74
N ASP A 161 30.66 -18.55 -5.92
CA ASP A 161 31.53 -18.07 -7.01
C ASP A 161 31.04 -16.72 -7.55
N GLY A 162 29.72 -16.52 -7.55
CA GLY A 162 29.05 -15.24 -7.77
C GLY A 162 29.25 -14.23 -6.64
N GLY A 163 30.04 -14.55 -5.61
CA GLY A 163 30.37 -13.65 -4.50
C GLY A 163 29.26 -13.47 -3.48
N ALA A 164 28.23 -14.32 -3.49
CA ALA A 164 27.17 -14.27 -2.48
C ALA A 164 27.74 -14.54 -1.08
N LYS A 165 27.21 -13.82 -0.09
CA LYS A 165 27.47 -14.04 1.35
C LYS A 165 26.26 -14.67 2.05
N ALA A 166 25.10 -14.57 1.42
CA ALA A 166 23.87 -15.18 1.89
C ALA A 166 23.08 -15.76 0.71
N VAL A 167 22.22 -16.72 1.02
CA VAL A 167 21.29 -17.36 0.08
C VAL A 167 19.90 -17.38 0.70
N ALA A 168 18.93 -16.83 -0.02
CA ALA A 168 17.51 -17.02 0.26
C ALA A 168 17.00 -18.24 -0.53
N VAL A 169 16.21 -19.10 0.11
CA VAL A 169 15.59 -20.27 -0.52
C VAL A 169 14.08 -20.14 -0.41
N VAL A 170 13.40 -20.12 -1.55
CA VAL A 170 11.96 -19.88 -1.64
C VAL A 170 11.35 -20.84 -2.65
N PHE A 171 10.73 -21.90 -2.16
CA PHE A 171 10.00 -22.85 -3.00
C PHE A 171 8.49 -22.62 -2.93
N LEU A 172 7.78 -22.91 -4.01
CA LEU A 172 6.32 -22.83 -4.05
C LEU A 172 5.71 -23.89 -3.12
N HIS A 173 4.70 -23.50 -2.36
CA HIS A 173 4.02 -24.30 -1.33
C HIS A 173 4.93 -24.78 -0.18
N SER A 174 6.10 -24.16 0.02
CA SER A 174 6.95 -24.47 1.17
C SER A 174 6.29 -24.12 2.51
N TYR A 175 5.28 -23.23 2.52
CA TYR A 175 4.44 -22.97 3.70
C TYR A 175 3.61 -24.20 4.12
N ARG A 176 3.33 -25.11 3.18
CA ARG A 176 2.56 -26.34 3.39
C ARG A 176 3.45 -27.53 3.70
N ASN A 177 4.56 -27.67 2.96
CA ASN A 177 5.58 -28.68 3.19
C ASN A 177 6.98 -28.12 2.89
N ASP A 178 7.79 -27.93 3.93
CA ASP A 178 9.09 -27.27 3.86
C ASP A 178 10.28 -28.22 3.66
N ALA A 179 10.02 -29.52 3.43
CA ALA A 179 11.05 -30.56 3.38
C ALA A 179 12.20 -30.24 2.41
N HIS A 180 11.89 -29.70 1.22
CA HIS A 180 12.89 -29.33 0.23
C HIS A 180 13.73 -28.13 0.64
N GLU A 181 13.13 -27.11 1.26
CA GLU A 181 13.90 -25.96 1.74
C GLU A 181 14.84 -26.37 2.88
N ARG A 182 14.35 -27.21 3.81
CA ARG A 182 15.17 -27.79 4.89
C ARG A 182 16.34 -28.61 4.35
N ALA A 183 16.12 -29.41 3.30
CA ALA A 183 17.19 -30.16 2.66
C ALA A 183 18.32 -29.24 2.15
N VAL A 184 17.99 -28.10 1.54
CA VAL A 184 18.97 -27.10 1.12
C VAL A 184 19.72 -26.51 2.32
N ALA A 185 19.01 -26.12 3.37
CA ALA A 185 19.62 -25.55 4.58
C ALA A 185 20.56 -26.54 5.28
N ASP A 186 20.13 -27.78 5.46
CA ASP A 186 20.92 -28.85 6.06
C ASP A 186 22.17 -29.15 5.25
N TYR A 187 22.05 -29.24 3.92
CA TYR A 187 23.18 -29.46 3.03
C TYR A 187 24.19 -28.31 3.09
N ALA A 188 23.71 -27.06 3.01
CA ALA A 188 24.54 -25.87 3.10
C ALA A 188 25.27 -25.77 4.44
N SER A 189 24.63 -26.13 5.56
CA SER A 189 25.26 -26.11 6.88
C SER A 189 26.50 -27.02 6.98
N ARG A 190 26.50 -28.14 6.25
CA ARG A 190 27.57 -29.14 6.25
C ARG A 190 28.69 -28.80 5.26
N HIS A 191 28.33 -28.26 4.09
CA HIS A 191 29.26 -28.11 2.95
C HIS A 191 29.64 -26.66 2.63
N PHE A 192 28.84 -25.67 3.05
CA PHE A 192 29.02 -24.24 2.76
C PHE A 192 28.80 -23.37 4.01
N PRO A 193 29.48 -23.62 5.16
CA PRO A 193 29.26 -22.87 6.41
C PRO A 193 29.57 -21.36 6.31
N GLN A 194 30.25 -20.92 5.26
CA GLN A 194 30.51 -19.51 4.95
C GLN A 194 29.30 -18.77 4.36
N LEU A 195 28.29 -19.48 3.87
CA LEU A 195 27.04 -18.89 3.36
C LEU A 195 26.00 -18.86 4.48
N GLN A 196 25.40 -17.69 4.69
CA GLN A 196 24.23 -17.56 5.54
C GLN A 196 22.98 -17.99 4.76
N ILE A 197 22.19 -18.92 5.29
CA ILE A 197 21.01 -19.45 4.61
C ILE A 197 19.75 -18.99 5.32
N SER A 198 18.80 -18.44 4.57
CA SER A 198 17.44 -18.16 5.02
C SER A 198 16.45 -18.95 4.18
N ILE A 199 15.69 -19.85 4.81
CA ILE A 199 14.60 -20.58 4.15
C ILE A 199 13.26 -19.90 4.41
N SER A 200 12.39 -19.87 3.42
CA SER A 200 11.17 -19.07 3.49
C SER A 200 10.16 -19.60 4.51
N SER A 201 10.05 -20.92 4.66
CA SER A 201 9.26 -21.60 5.70
C SER A 201 9.61 -21.18 7.14
N GLU A 202 10.87 -20.83 7.40
CA GLU A 202 11.33 -20.34 8.71
C GLU A 202 11.12 -18.83 8.87
N VAL A 203 11.45 -18.05 7.83
CA VAL A 203 11.34 -16.59 7.90
C VAL A 203 9.88 -16.13 7.87
N CYS A 204 9.08 -16.70 6.98
CA CYS A 204 7.68 -16.39 6.72
C CYS A 204 6.95 -17.61 6.12
N GLY A 205 6.45 -18.51 6.98
CA GLY A 205 5.70 -19.70 6.57
C GLY A 205 4.24 -19.43 6.17
N GLU A 206 4.01 -18.42 5.34
CA GLU A 206 2.67 -17.98 4.88
C GLU A 206 2.51 -18.17 3.36
N ILE A 207 1.27 -18.41 2.91
CA ILE A 207 0.90 -18.44 1.48
C ILE A 207 1.13 -17.06 0.82
N ARG A 208 1.34 -17.08 -0.51
CA ARG A 208 1.69 -15.97 -1.43
C ARG A 208 3.19 -15.84 -1.62
N GLU A 209 3.63 -16.25 -2.81
CA GLU A 209 5.02 -16.44 -3.13
C GLU A 209 5.83 -15.14 -3.24
N TYR A 210 5.23 -14.03 -3.68
CA TYR A 210 5.97 -12.77 -3.90
C TYR A 210 6.35 -12.10 -2.58
N GLU A 211 5.39 -11.91 -1.67
CA GLU A 211 5.63 -11.31 -0.37
C GLU A 211 6.55 -12.19 0.48
N ARG A 212 6.36 -13.52 0.43
CA ARG A 212 7.24 -14.47 1.09
C ARG A 212 8.66 -14.43 0.51
N ALA A 213 8.81 -14.38 -0.82
CA ALA A 213 10.12 -14.28 -1.47
C ALA A 213 10.85 -12.99 -1.11
N THR A 214 10.15 -11.86 -1.15
CA THR A 214 10.72 -10.54 -0.84
C THR A 214 11.19 -10.47 0.61
N THR A 215 10.38 -10.98 1.54
CA THR A 215 10.70 -11.05 2.98
C THR A 215 11.92 -11.92 3.25
N THR A 216 11.95 -13.13 2.70
CA THR A 216 13.05 -14.09 2.88
C THR A 216 14.35 -13.55 2.28
N THR A 217 14.25 -12.91 1.11
CA THR A 217 15.38 -12.25 0.47
C THR A 217 15.91 -11.09 1.31
N ALA A 218 15.04 -10.25 1.87
CA ALA A 218 15.45 -9.15 2.74
C ALA A 218 16.12 -9.63 4.03
N ASN A 219 15.66 -10.76 4.59
CA ASN A 219 16.30 -11.38 5.75
C ASN A 219 17.73 -11.84 5.42
N ALA A 220 17.90 -12.62 4.34
CA ALA A 220 19.21 -13.08 3.87
C ALA A 220 20.15 -11.90 3.55
N TYR A 221 19.60 -10.84 2.94
CA TYR A 221 20.33 -9.62 2.58
C TYR A 221 20.88 -8.85 3.79
N ALA A 222 20.14 -8.80 4.90
CA ALA A 222 20.54 -8.09 6.12
C ALA A 222 21.47 -8.92 7.04
N GLN A 223 21.30 -10.25 7.05
CA GLN A 223 21.93 -11.14 8.02
C GLN A 223 23.45 -11.04 8.14
N PRO A 224 24.24 -11.00 7.04
CA PRO A 224 25.71 -10.91 7.14
C PRO A 224 26.23 -9.58 7.71
N ILE A 225 25.40 -8.53 7.77
CA ILE A 225 25.76 -7.24 8.37
C ILE A 225 25.32 -7.17 9.83
N VAL A 226 24.11 -7.68 10.13
CA VAL A 226 23.54 -7.61 11.48
C VAL A 226 24.19 -8.61 12.44
N ASP A 227 24.52 -9.83 12.01
CA ASP A 227 25.13 -10.84 12.90
C ASP A 227 26.44 -10.36 13.54
N PRO A 228 27.43 -9.84 12.77
CA PRO A 228 28.65 -9.29 13.35
C PRO A 228 28.42 -8.07 14.25
N TYR A 229 27.48 -7.20 13.88
CA TYR A 229 27.14 -6.00 14.65
C TYR A 229 26.65 -6.35 16.06
N VAL A 230 25.67 -7.26 16.15
CA VAL A 230 25.10 -7.68 17.43
C VAL A 230 26.15 -8.40 18.28
N ARG A 231 27.00 -9.25 17.68
CA ARG A 231 28.11 -9.91 18.38
C ARG A 231 29.11 -8.91 18.96
N LYS A 232 29.50 -7.89 18.18
CA LYS A 232 30.42 -6.84 18.62
C LYS A 232 29.83 -6.09 19.81
N LEU A 233 28.56 -5.66 19.72
CA LEU A 233 27.88 -4.95 20.80
C LEU A 233 27.83 -5.78 22.09
N GLU A 234 27.45 -7.05 22.01
CA GLU A 234 27.40 -7.96 23.16
C GLU A 234 28.79 -8.11 23.81
N GLN A 235 29.83 -8.30 23.00
CA GLN A 235 31.21 -8.46 23.49
C GLN A 235 31.73 -7.17 24.16
N GLU A 236 31.48 -6.01 23.56
CA GLU A 236 31.92 -4.72 24.12
C GLU A 236 31.21 -4.37 25.43
N LEU A 237 29.92 -4.68 25.56
CA LEU A 237 29.21 -4.55 26.84
C LEU A 237 29.86 -5.40 27.93
N ARG A 238 30.16 -6.68 27.62
CA ARG A 238 30.85 -7.58 28.55
C ARG A 238 32.25 -7.06 28.93
N ASN A 239 33.01 -6.54 27.97
CA ASN A 239 34.33 -5.95 28.20
C ASN A 239 34.27 -4.73 29.15
N ARG A 240 33.18 -3.96 29.11
CA ARG A 240 32.93 -2.82 30.02
C ARG A 240 32.33 -3.23 31.38
N GLY A 241 32.21 -4.52 31.66
CA GLY A 241 31.77 -5.04 32.97
C GLY A 241 30.26 -5.27 33.11
N PHE A 242 29.49 -5.18 32.02
CA PHE A 242 28.06 -5.53 32.01
C PHE A 242 27.85 -7.03 32.24
N THR A 243 26.95 -7.38 33.17
CA THR A 243 26.61 -8.77 33.52
C THR A 243 25.12 -9.09 33.37
N GLY A 244 24.34 -8.17 32.81
CA GLY A 244 22.92 -8.31 32.57
C GLY A 244 22.59 -8.88 31.19
N GLU A 245 21.34 -8.70 30.78
CA GLU A 245 20.82 -9.17 29.48
C GLU A 245 20.72 -8.03 28.46
N LEU A 246 21.11 -8.30 27.22
CA LEU A 246 20.94 -7.39 26.07
C LEU A 246 19.72 -7.84 25.26
N PHE A 247 18.81 -6.92 24.98
CA PHE A 247 17.66 -7.15 24.10
C PHE A 247 17.61 -6.16 22.95
N LEU A 248 17.09 -6.61 21.82
CA LEU A 248 16.84 -5.78 20.65
C LEU A 248 15.33 -5.60 20.44
N VAL A 249 14.91 -4.42 20.03
CA VAL A 249 13.50 -4.13 19.78
C VAL A 249 13.11 -4.66 18.41
N GLN A 250 11.96 -5.34 18.34
CA GLN A 250 11.36 -5.77 17.08
C GLN A 250 10.39 -4.74 16.54
N SER A 251 10.10 -4.82 15.24
CA SER A 251 9.05 -4.07 14.55
C SER A 251 7.68 -4.19 15.27
N SER A 252 7.39 -5.35 15.86
CA SER A 252 6.16 -5.65 16.61
C SER A 252 6.06 -4.94 17.97
N GLY A 253 7.12 -4.26 18.40
CA GLY A 253 7.26 -3.71 19.74
C GLY A 253 7.62 -4.74 20.81
N ALA A 254 7.82 -6.01 20.44
CA ALA A 254 8.38 -7.01 21.34
C ALA A 254 9.90 -6.92 21.43
N LEU A 255 10.47 -7.48 22.49
CA LEU A 255 11.91 -7.65 22.61
C LEU A 255 12.37 -8.98 22.00
N ALA A 256 13.57 -8.96 21.45
CA ALA A 256 14.28 -10.08 20.87
C ALA A 256 15.59 -10.36 21.62
N SER A 257 15.91 -11.64 21.82
CA SER A 257 17.26 -12.01 22.25
C SER A 257 18.28 -11.75 21.12
N PRO A 258 19.57 -11.58 21.44
CA PRO A 258 20.62 -11.42 20.43
C PRO A 258 20.68 -12.62 19.47
N GLY A 259 20.36 -13.83 19.93
CA GLY A 259 20.24 -15.02 19.08
C GLY A 259 19.18 -14.85 18.00
N MET A 260 17.96 -14.48 18.39
CA MET A 260 16.85 -14.29 17.45
C MET A 260 17.12 -13.12 16.48
N ALA A 261 17.64 -12.00 16.98
CA ALA A 261 17.96 -10.82 16.15
C ALA A 261 18.98 -11.11 15.04
N ARG A 262 19.89 -12.06 15.25
CA ARG A 262 20.89 -12.47 14.25
C ARG A 262 20.34 -13.49 13.25
N ARG A 263 19.37 -14.31 13.67
CA ARG A 263 18.67 -15.29 12.82
C ARG A 263 17.62 -14.65 11.93
N LEU A 264 16.83 -13.73 12.49
CA LEU A 264 15.69 -13.05 11.85
C LEU A 264 15.85 -11.52 11.90
N PRO A 265 16.95 -10.96 11.37
CA PRO A 265 17.20 -9.50 11.40
C PRO A 265 16.09 -8.68 10.75
N ILE A 266 15.34 -9.24 9.79
CA ILE A 266 14.25 -8.52 9.15
C ILE A 266 13.15 -8.08 10.14
N ARG A 267 13.02 -8.77 11.28
CA ARG A 267 12.10 -8.40 12.37
C ARG A 267 12.55 -7.17 13.17
N LEU A 268 13.71 -6.57 12.86
CA LEU A 268 14.21 -5.33 13.47
C LEU A 268 13.91 -4.09 12.61
N LEU A 269 13.30 -4.28 11.44
CA LEU A 269 12.91 -3.21 10.52
C LEU A 269 11.96 -2.24 11.23
N GLU A 270 12.16 -0.92 11.14
CA GLU A 270 11.30 0.06 11.85
C GLU A 270 11.17 -0.15 13.38
N SER A 271 12.20 -0.71 14.04
CA SER A 271 12.15 -0.95 15.50
C SER A 271 12.13 0.32 16.36
N GLY A 272 12.72 1.42 15.87
CA GLY A 272 12.75 2.71 16.57
C GLY A 272 11.35 3.26 16.83
N PRO A 273 10.56 3.54 15.76
CA PRO A 273 9.18 4.05 15.87
C PRO A 273 8.23 3.21 16.73
N ALA A 274 8.43 1.89 16.80
CA ALA A 274 7.63 1.01 17.64
C ALA A 274 7.63 1.45 19.13
N GLY A 275 8.71 2.07 19.59
CA GLY A 275 8.83 2.64 20.93
C GLY A 275 7.75 3.67 21.26
N GLY A 276 7.38 4.53 20.29
CA GLY A 276 6.35 5.56 20.49
C GLY A 276 4.97 4.95 20.79
N GLY A 277 4.59 3.91 20.04
CA GLY A 277 3.34 3.16 20.28
C GLY A 277 3.34 2.45 21.64
N LEU A 278 4.46 1.85 22.02
CA LEU A 278 4.62 1.22 23.35
C LEU A 278 4.53 2.24 24.49
N ALA A 279 5.13 3.41 24.33
CA ALA A 279 5.06 4.49 25.31
C ALA A 279 3.63 4.97 25.48
N ALA A 280 2.93 5.25 24.38
CA ALA A 280 1.52 5.63 24.40
C ALA A 280 0.63 4.56 25.07
N ALA A 281 0.93 3.26 24.86
CA ALA A 281 0.20 2.17 25.50
C ALA A 281 0.42 2.14 27.02
N HIS A 282 1.65 2.39 27.45
CA HIS A 282 1.99 2.53 28.87
C HIS A 282 1.28 3.73 29.52
N PHE A 283 1.32 4.90 28.90
CA PHE A 283 0.66 6.10 29.42
C PHE A 283 -0.86 5.96 29.42
N GLY A 284 -1.45 5.40 28.35
CA GLY A 284 -2.88 5.09 28.28
C GLY A 284 -3.33 4.22 29.45
N LYS A 285 -2.62 3.11 29.70
CA LYS A 285 -2.92 2.22 30.83
C LYS A 285 -2.78 2.89 32.19
N THR A 286 -1.75 3.71 32.38
CA THR A 286 -1.51 4.46 33.63
C THR A 286 -2.62 5.49 33.90
N LEU A 287 -3.22 6.03 32.83
CA LEU A 287 -4.34 6.97 32.87
C LEU A 287 -5.72 6.31 32.90
N GLY A 288 -5.80 4.98 32.81
CA GLY A 288 -7.08 4.26 32.67
C GLY A 288 -7.78 4.52 31.33
N LEU A 289 -7.01 4.82 30.28
CA LEU A 289 -7.49 5.01 28.91
C LEU A 289 -7.33 3.70 28.12
N HIS A 290 -8.42 3.24 27.52
CA HIS A 290 -8.46 1.99 26.74
C HIS A 290 -8.21 2.24 25.26
N GLU A 291 -8.83 3.29 24.71
CA GLU A 291 -8.78 3.66 23.29
C GLU A 291 -7.90 4.90 23.11
N VAL A 292 -6.70 4.71 22.55
CA VAL A 292 -5.69 5.75 22.38
C VAL A 292 -5.18 5.85 20.94
N ILE A 293 -5.06 7.07 20.44
CA ILE A 293 -4.30 7.39 19.21
C ILE A 293 -2.93 7.91 19.65
N ALA A 294 -1.85 7.19 19.34
CA ALA A 294 -0.51 7.76 19.52
C ALA A 294 -0.19 8.65 18.31
N PHE A 295 0.21 9.89 18.56
CA PHE A 295 0.61 10.85 17.53
C PHE A 295 2.03 11.34 17.82
N ASP A 296 2.98 11.01 16.96
CA ASP A 296 4.38 11.43 17.06
C ASP A 296 4.76 12.24 15.83
N MET A 297 5.18 13.50 16.00
CA MET A 297 5.63 14.33 14.88
C MET A 297 7.02 14.87 15.13
N GLY A 298 7.91 14.60 14.18
CA GLY A 298 9.28 15.10 14.14
C GLY A 298 9.47 16.22 13.11
N GLY A 299 10.73 16.42 12.71
CA GLY A 299 11.10 17.42 11.69
C GLY A 299 10.77 17.00 10.26
N THR A 300 10.64 15.70 9.97
CA THR A 300 10.47 15.20 8.60
C THR A 300 9.16 14.47 8.38
N THR A 301 8.69 13.72 9.38
CA THR A 301 7.48 12.89 9.29
C THR A 301 6.66 12.93 10.56
N ALA A 302 5.39 12.55 10.44
CA ALA A 302 4.48 12.28 11.52
C ALA A 302 4.09 10.80 11.48
N LYS A 303 3.81 10.22 12.64
CA LYS A 303 3.43 8.83 12.83
C LYS A 303 2.18 8.75 13.67
N VAL A 304 1.25 7.90 13.23
CA VAL A 304 0.02 7.61 13.97
C VAL A 304 -0.13 6.11 14.13
N CYS A 305 -0.40 5.65 15.35
CA CYS A 305 -0.79 4.26 15.61
C CYS A 305 -1.98 4.19 16.58
N LEU A 306 -2.76 3.12 16.46
CA LEU A 306 -3.89 2.84 17.34
C LEU A 306 -3.51 1.90 18.49
N ILE A 307 -4.04 2.20 19.67
CA ILE A 307 -3.83 1.44 20.89
C ILE A 307 -5.19 1.15 21.51
N ARG A 308 -5.46 -0.14 21.71
CA ARG A 308 -6.73 -0.66 22.23
C ARG A 308 -6.46 -1.57 23.41
N ASP A 309 -7.16 -1.36 24.51
CA ASP A 309 -6.93 -2.06 25.79
C ASP A 309 -5.45 -2.08 26.23
N GLY A 310 -4.76 -0.95 26.01
CA GLY A 310 -3.34 -0.79 26.35
C GLY A 310 -2.40 -1.66 25.51
N LYS A 311 -2.81 -2.06 24.30
CA LYS A 311 -1.99 -2.80 23.33
C LYS A 311 -2.00 -2.08 21.98
N PRO A 312 -0.84 -1.83 21.37
CA PRO A 312 -0.78 -1.38 19.99
C PRO A 312 -1.36 -2.44 19.05
N ASP A 313 -2.05 -2.01 18.00
CA ASP A 313 -2.43 -2.90 16.90
C ASP A 313 -1.17 -3.37 16.16
N ILE A 314 -1.20 -4.62 15.67
CA ILE A 314 -0.08 -5.23 14.93
C ILE A 314 -0.56 -5.53 13.51
N ALA A 315 0.16 -5.00 12.51
CA ALA A 315 -0.02 -5.35 11.12
C ALA A 315 0.87 -6.55 10.76
N PRO A 316 0.41 -7.45 9.86
CA PRO A 316 1.19 -8.60 9.43
C PRO A 316 2.32 -8.23 8.44
N MET A 317 2.28 -7.03 7.86
CA MET A 317 3.16 -6.62 6.77
C MET A 317 3.47 -5.12 6.81
N ILE A 318 4.66 -4.75 6.33
CA ILE A 318 5.07 -3.36 6.04
C ILE A 318 5.68 -3.25 4.63
N GLU A 319 5.67 -2.05 4.04
CA GLU A 319 6.41 -1.75 2.82
C GLU A 319 7.71 -1.01 3.13
N ALA A 320 8.85 -1.59 2.74
CA ALA A 320 10.17 -0.96 2.85
C ALA A 320 10.61 -0.32 1.52
N ALA A 321 11.59 0.60 1.56
CA ALA A 321 12.24 1.15 0.36
C ALA A 321 11.29 1.65 -0.75
N ARG A 322 10.31 2.47 -0.38
CA ARG A 322 9.35 3.09 -1.32
C ARG A 322 10.03 4.02 -2.32
N GLU A 323 9.74 3.86 -3.61
CA GLU A 323 10.18 4.78 -4.68
C GLU A 323 9.51 6.16 -4.54
N GLN A 324 8.22 6.17 -4.18
CA GLN A 324 7.50 7.40 -3.87
C GLN A 324 7.03 7.35 -2.42
N ARG A 325 7.53 8.28 -1.61
CA ARG A 325 7.13 8.37 -0.20
C ARG A 325 5.61 8.52 -0.12
N PHE A 326 5.00 7.83 0.84
CA PHE A 326 3.56 7.88 1.12
C PHE A 326 2.63 7.31 0.02
N ARG A 327 3.17 6.68 -1.02
CA ARG A 327 2.39 5.93 -2.01
C ARG A 327 2.47 4.43 -1.73
N ARG A 328 1.37 3.86 -1.22
CA ARG A 328 1.22 2.40 -1.00
C ARG A 328 1.36 1.66 -2.34
N GLY A 329 2.11 0.56 -2.35
CA GLY A 329 2.44 -0.23 -3.54
C GLY A 329 3.75 0.18 -4.23
N SER A 330 4.40 1.28 -3.81
CA SER A 330 5.68 1.73 -4.38
C SER A 330 6.91 1.14 -3.67
N GLY A 331 6.73 0.30 -2.64
CA GLY A 331 7.79 -0.31 -1.84
C GLY A 331 7.84 -1.83 -1.94
N LEU A 332 8.83 -2.42 -1.27
CA LEU A 332 9.01 -3.86 -1.12
C LEU A 332 8.14 -4.38 0.04
N PRO A 333 7.21 -5.33 -0.19
CA PRO A 333 6.43 -5.92 0.90
C PRO A 333 7.29 -6.83 1.77
N ILE A 334 7.19 -6.63 3.09
CA ILE A 334 7.90 -7.40 4.12
C ILE A 334 6.87 -7.93 5.10
N LEU A 335 6.65 -9.25 5.09
CA LEU A 335 5.80 -10.00 6.02
C LEU A 335 6.53 -10.18 7.36
N ALA A 336 6.57 -9.12 8.14
CA ALA A 336 7.06 -9.13 9.50
C ALA A 336 6.03 -8.42 10.40
N PRO A 337 5.60 -9.02 11.52
CA PRO A 337 4.70 -8.36 12.46
C PRO A 337 5.28 -7.02 12.90
N VAL A 338 4.54 -5.95 12.65
CA VAL A 338 4.94 -4.57 12.95
C VAL A 338 3.84 -3.87 13.73
N ILE A 339 4.20 -2.98 14.66
CA ILE A 339 3.20 -2.06 15.22
C ILE A 339 2.59 -1.31 14.06
N ASP A 340 1.27 -1.44 13.93
CA ASP A 340 0.57 -0.86 12.83
C ASP A 340 0.52 0.65 12.99
N MET A 341 1.32 1.32 12.17
CA MET A 341 1.45 2.75 12.19
C MET A 341 1.52 3.26 10.76
N ILE A 342 0.85 4.38 10.55
CA ILE A 342 1.03 5.14 9.31
C ILE A 342 2.13 6.16 9.50
N GLU A 343 3.02 6.23 8.53
CA GLU A 343 3.95 7.34 8.39
C GLU A 343 3.37 8.34 7.40
N ILE A 344 3.34 9.60 7.79
CA ILE A 344 2.74 10.70 7.05
C ILE A 344 3.87 11.68 6.71
N GLY A 345 3.90 12.14 5.46
CA GLY A 345 4.91 13.05 4.89
C GLY A 345 4.85 14.49 5.34
N ALA A 346 4.48 14.68 6.59
CA ALA A 346 4.25 15.94 7.23
C ALA A 346 5.12 16.00 8.49
N GLY A 347 6.10 16.88 8.50
CA GLY A 347 6.94 17.18 9.66
C GLY A 347 7.17 18.68 9.76
N GLY A 348 7.89 19.11 10.80
CA GLY A 348 8.21 20.53 10.99
C GLY A 348 8.97 21.17 9.81
N GLY A 349 9.77 20.40 9.07
CA GLY A 349 10.53 20.86 7.91
C GLY A 349 9.84 20.63 6.57
N SER A 350 8.60 20.14 6.54
CA SER A 350 7.87 19.98 5.26
C SER A 350 7.70 21.32 4.56
N ILE A 351 7.98 21.34 3.26
CA ILE A 351 7.99 22.56 2.44
C ILE A 351 6.58 22.83 1.89
N ALA A 352 6.14 24.08 1.98
CA ALA A 352 4.91 24.56 1.37
C ALA A 352 5.15 25.07 -0.06
N HIS A 353 4.24 24.74 -0.97
CA HIS A 353 4.27 25.17 -2.39
C HIS A 353 2.86 25.14 -2.98
N HIS A 354 2.67 25.74 -4.16
CA HIS A 354 1.44 25.57 -4.94
C HIS A 354 1.54 24.37 -5.87
N ASP A 355 0.44 23.62 -6.02
CA ASP A 355 0.31 22.62 -7.09
C ASP A 355 -0.06 23.24 -8.44
N ASP A 356 -0.21 22.40 -9.47
CA ASP A 356 -0.62 22.82 -10.82
C ASP A 356 -2.03 23.46 -10.86
N LEU A 357 -2.84 23.32 -9.80
CA LEU A 357 -4.15 23.97 -9.65
C LEU A 357 -4.07 25.32 -8.91
N GLY A 358 -2.88 25.74 -8.47
CA GLY A 358 -2.70 26.93 -7.64
C GLY A 358 -3.20 26.75 -6.21
N LEU A 359 -3.28 25.52 -5.70
CA LEU A 359 -3.67 25.23 -4.32
C LEU A 359 -2.43 25.00 -3.44
N ILE A 360 -2.45 25.52 -2.22
CA ILE A 360 -1.35 25.30 -1.26
C ILE A 360 -1.25 23.81 -0.89
N LYS A 361 -0.08 23.22 -1.10
CA LYS A 361 0.32 21.89 -0.63
C LYS A 361 1.46 21.99 0.37
N VAL A 362 1.59 20.96 1.21
CA VAL A 362 2.66 20.84 2.20
C VAL A 362 3.26 19.45 2.13
N GLY A 363 4.58 19.37 1.93
CA GLY A 363 5.28 18.11 1.68
C GLY A 363 5.02 17.54 0.27
N PRO A 364 5.55 16.36 -0.06
CA PRO A 364 6.33 15.47 0.81
C PRO A 364 7.79 15.90 0.98
N GLU A 365 8.25 16.89 0.21
CA GLU A 365 9.60 17.44 0.33
C GLU A 365 9.82 18.12 1.69
N SER A 366 11.03 17.96 2.23
CA SER A 366 11.42 18.50 3.53
C SER A 366 12.77 19.16 3.44
N SER A 367 12.94 20.27 4.17
CA SER A 367 14.22 20.98 4.31
C SER A 367 15.21 20.28 5.26
N ALA A 368 14.81 19.17 5.89
CA ALA A 368 15.59 18.42 6.87
C ALA A 368 16.17 19.33 7.97
N ALA A 369 17.36 19.01 8.49
CA ALA A 369 18.06 19.83 9.49
C ALA A 369 19.13 20.77 8.87
N ASP A 370 19.49 20.54 7.61
CA ASP A 370 20.49 21.29 6.83
C ASP A 370 20.10 21.22 5.34
N PRO A 371 19.72 22.33 4.69
CA PRO A 371 19.79 23.71 5.16
C PRO A 371 18.72 24.09 6.21
N GLY A 372 17.75 23.20 6.47
CA GLY A 372 16.69 23.37 7.47
C GLY A 372 15.62 24.42 7.13
N PRO A 373 14.60 24.57 7.99
CA PRO A 373 13.66 25.69 7.96
C PRO A 373 14.36 27.05 7.84
N ALA A 374 13.73 28.03 7.18
CA ALA A 374 14.32 29.36 6.99
C ALA A 374 14.66 30.02 8.34
N CYS A 375 13.80 29.83 9.34
CA CYS A 375 14.00 30.32 10.70
C CYS A 375 15.19 29.70 11.44
N TYR A 376 15.83 28.64 10.93
CA TYR A 376 17.05 28.10 11.56
C TYR A 376 18.29 28.94 11.24
N GLY A 377 18.23 29.85 10.26
CA GLY A 377 19.35 30.72 9.89
C GLY A 377 20.53 29.97 9.24
N ARG A 378 20.30 28.76 8.70
CA ARG A 378 21.32 27.87 8.09
C ARG A 378 21.31 27.86 6.57
N GLY A 379 20.62 28.81 5.93
CA GLY A 379 20.57 28.96 4.47
C GLY A 379 19.30 28.44 3.80
N GLY A 380 18.34 27.89 4.57
CA GLY A 380 17.00 27.58 4.09
C GLY A 380 16.26 28.83 3.60
N LYS A 381 15.52 28.71 2.49
CA LYS A 381 14.81 29.84 1.85
C LYS A 381 13.37 29.54 1.45
N LEU A 382 12.95 28.28 1.53
CA LEU A 382 11.60 27.85 1.18
C LEU A 382 10.72 27.85 2.43
N PRO A 383 9.42 28.20 2.33
CA PRO A 383 8.53 28.24 3.48
C PRO A 383 8.28 26.84 4.03
N THR A 384 8.42 26.65 5.35
CA THR A 384 8.18 25.36 6.02
C THR A 384 7.17 25.44 7.16
N VAL A 385 6.70 24.28 7.64
CA VAL A 385 5.76 24.20 8.77
C VAL A 385 6.32 24.84 10.06
N THR A 386 7.62 24.70 10.32
CA THR A 386 8.28 25.33 11.48
C THR A 386 8.33 26.85 11.35
N ASP A 387 8.53 27.36 10.12
CA ASP A 387 8.48 28.78 9.82
C ASP A 387 7.06 29.33 10.11
N ALA A 388 6.00 28.63 9.68
CA ALA A 388 4.62 28.98 10.04
C ALA A 388 4.41 28.97 11.57
N ASN A 389 4.88 27.96 12.28
CA ASN A 389 4.75 27.88 13.74
C ASN A 389 5.43 29.06 14.45
N LEU A 390 6.54 29.57 13.92
CA LEU A 390 7.20 30.77 14.44
C LEU A 390 6.41 32.04 14.11
N ILE A 391 5.96 32.21 12.86
CA ILE A 391 5.16 33.37 12.42
C ILE A 391 3.88 33.49 13.25
N LEU A 392 3.15 32.38 13.44
CA LEU A 392 1.91 32.31 14.22
C LEU A 392 2.14 32.52 15.73
N GLY A 393 3.38 32.57 16.20
CA GLY A 393 3.73 32.76 17.61
C GLY A 393 3.58 31.51 18.47
N TYR A 394 3.50 30.32 17.85
CA TYR A 394 3.45 29.04 18.56
C TYR A 394 4.81 28.66 19.12
N LEU A 395 5.90 28.94 18.38
CA LEU A 395 7.28 28.77 18.85
C LEU A 395 7.88 30.08 19.36
N GLY A 396 8.76 29.98 20.37
CA GLY A 396 9.55 31.10 20.88
C GLY A 396 10.87 31.24 20.15
N ALA A 397 11.20 32.46 19.72
CA ALA A 397 12.44 32.72 18.98
C ALA A 397 13.70 32.47 19.82
N ASP A 398 13.65 32.71 21.13
CA ASP A 398 14.80 32.59 22.04
C ASP A 398 14.77 31.33 22.93
N SER A 399 13.66 30.56 22.94
CA SER A 399 13.47 29.41 23.85
C SER A 399 13.59 28.04 23.17
N PHE A 400 13.73 27.98 21.84
CA PHE A 400 13.79 26.72 21.10
C PHE A 400 14.99 25.83 21.50
N LEU A 401 14.76 24.52 21.68
CA LEU A 401 15.73 23.55 22.23
C LEU A 401 16.38 23.99 23.56
N GLY A 402 15.59 24.57 24.46
CA GLY A 402 16.08 25.12 25.72
C GLY A 402 17.03 26.31 25.54
N GLY A 403 16.86 27.08 24.46
CA GLY A 403 17.66 28.25 24.11
C GLY A 403 18.99 27.95 23.41
N ARG A 404 19.25 26.68 23.02
CA ARG A 404 20.47 26.31 22.29
C ARG A 404 20.46 26.76 20.82
N LEU A 405 19.28 27.00 20.25
CA LEU A 405 19.11 27.50 18.89
C LEU A 405 18.15 28.69 18.89
N LYS A 406 18.62 29.84 18.39
CA LYS A 406 17.80 31.04 18.23
C LYS A 406 17.17 31.06 16.85
N LEU A 407 15.85 31.25 16.78
CA LEU A 407 15.10 31.26 15.53
C LEU A 407 15.00 32.68 14.93
N ASP A 408 15.07 32.77 13.60
CA ASP A 408 15.02 34.00 12.80
C ASP A 408 13.62 34.19 12.20
N ARG A 409 12.82 35.06 12.82
CA ARG A 409 11.46 35.38 12.35
C ARG A 409 11.46 36.15 11.01
N PRO A 410 12.27 37.20 10.81
CA PRO A 410 12.39 37.85 9.50
C PRO A 410 12.70 36.89 8.34
N ALA A 411 13.56 35.89 8.56
CA ALA A 411 13.86 34.88 7.54
C ALA A 411 12.62 34.02 7.19
N ALA A 412 11.82 33.62 8.18
CA ALA A 412 10.55 32.93 7.98
C ALA A 412 9.54 33.78 7.19
N GLU A 413 9.37 35.05 7.58
CA GLU A 413 8.45 35.98 6.90
C GLU A 413 8.86 36.21 5.44
N ALA A 414 10.16 36.33 5.16
CA ALA A 414 10.67 36.45 3.81
C ALA A 414 10.41 35.19 2.96
N ALA A 415 10.51 33.99 3.54
CA ALA A 415 10.20 32.75 2.84
C ALA A 415 8.71 32.62 2.49
N TYR A 416 7.81 33.15 3.33
CA TYR A 416 6.36 33.13 3.12
C TYR A 416 5.82 34.22 2.20
N ALA A 417 6.57 35.32 1.98
CA ALA A 417 6.11 36.47 1.22
C ALA A 417 5.57 36.09 -0.16
N LYS A 418 6.30 35.24 -0.90
CA LYS A 418 5.87 34.77 -2.23
C LYS A 418 4.53 34.03 -2.18
N LEU A 419 4.39 33.10 -1.24
CA LEU A 419 3.18 32.28 -1.09
C LEU A 419 1.95 33.16 -0.78
N ALA A 420 2.13 34.16 0.08
CA ALA A 420 1.07 35.09 0.47
C ALA A 420 0.66 36.03 -0.68
N ASP A 421 1.64 36.55 -1.42
CA ASP A 421 1.43 37.47 -2.55
C ASP A 421 0.67 36.78 -3.71
N GLU A 422 1.01 35.52 -4.02
CA GLU A 422 0.37 34.74 -5.10
C GLU A 422 -1.12 34.46 -4.82
N ASP A 423 -1.50 34.24 -3.55
CA ASP A 423 -2.89 34.00 -3.13
C ASP A 423 -3.66 35.30 -2.77
N GLY A 424 -2.99 36.45 -2.75
CA GLY A 424 -3.59 37.73 -2.35
C GLY A 424 -4.03 37.78 -0.88
N ILE A 425 -3.32 37.08 0.01
CA ILE A 425 -3.60 36.97 1.45
C ILE A 425 -2.44 37.53 2.29
N SER A 426 -2.63 37.71 3.60
CA SER A 426 -1.53 38.13 4.48
C SER A 426 -0.57 36.97 4.78
N ILE A 427 0.67 37.28 5.15
CA ILE A 427 1.67 36.28 5.57
C ILE A 427 1.14 35.42 6.72
N GLU A 428 0.42 36.00 7.68
CA GLU A 428 -0.19 35.25 8.78
C GLU A 428 -1.29 34.30 8.30
N ARG A 429 -2.10 34.72 7.32
CA ARG A 429 -3.14 33.86 6.73
C ARG A 429 -2.51 32.72 5.94
N ALA A 430 -1.44 32.99 5.19
CA ALA A 430 -0.67 31.95 4.49
C ALA A 430 0.01 30.97 5.46
N ALA A 431 0.64 31.48 6.53
CA ALA A 431 1.22 30.66 7.60
C ALA A 431 0.16 29.79 8.30
N TRP A 432 -1.01 30.36 8.58
CA TRP A 432 -2.16 29.59 9.09
C TRP A 432 -2.65 28.56 8.08
N GLY A 433 -2.73 28.90 6.79
CA GLY A 433 -3.12 27.98 5.71
C GLY A 433 -2.20 26.77 5.66
N VAL A 434 -0.88 26.97 5.67
CA VAL A 434 0.10 25.89 5.73
C VAL A 434 -0.07 25.05 7.00
N PHE A 435 -0.26 25.68 8.16
CA PHE A 435 -0.51 24.98 9.42
C PHE A 435 -1.81 24.13 9.37
N ALA A 436 -2.88 24.67 8.79
CA ALA A 436 -4.16 23.99 8.67
C ALA A 436 -4.09 22.82 7.68
N VAL A 437 -3.54 23.04 6.48
CA VAL A 437 -3.37 22.02 5.44
C VAL A 437 -2.52 20.86 5.95
N VAL A 438 -1.41 21.12 6.65
CA VAL A 438 -0.59 20.02 7.20
C VAL A 438 -1.33 19.24 8.29
N CYS A 439 -2.11 19.92 9.14
CA CYS A 439 -2.94 19.24 10.15
C CYS A 439 -4.07 18.41 9.52
N GLU A 440 -4.73 18.90 8.48
CA GLU A 440 -5.77 18.18 7.75
C GLU A 440 -5.21 17.00 6.97
N ASN A 441 -4.03 17.13 6.35
CA ASN A 441 -3.35 16.01 5.71
C ASN A 441 -3.00 14.90 6.72
N MET A 442 -2.50 15.28 7.91
CA MET A 442 -2.23 14.33 8.99
C MET A 442 -3.50 13.66 9.51
N ALA A 443 -4.57 14.44 9.71
CA ALA A 443 -5.86 13.92 10.16
C ALA A 443 -6.55 13.04 9.11
N GLY A 444 -6.46 13.39 7.83
CA GLY A 444 -7.00 12.61 6.70
C GLY A 444 -6.33 11.24 6.62
N ALA A 445 -5.00 11.20 6.61
CA ALA A 445 -4.26 9.94 6.61
C ALA A 445 -4.57 9.09 7.85
N ALA A 446 -4.61 9.70 9.04
CA ALA A 446 -5.01 9.02 10.27
C ALA A 446 -6.43 8.46 10.19
N ARG A 447 -7.38 9.21 9.63
CA ARG A 447 -8.77 8.75 9.48
C ARG A 447 -8.87 7.52 8.59
N VAL A 448 -8.24 7.52 7.41
CA VAL A 448 -8.23 6.34 6.53
C VAL A 448 -7.71 5.12 7.28
N HIS A 449 -6.61 5.29 8.03
CA HIS A 449 -6.02 4.21 8.80
C HIS A 449 -6.91 3.70 9.96
N ILE A 450 -7.59 4.61 10.66
CA ILE A 450 -8.51 4.25 11.75
C ILE A 450 -9.74 3.53 11.20
N VAL A 451 -10.28 3.98 10.07
CA VAL A 451 -11.41 3.35 9.37
C VAL A 451 -11.02 2.01 8.77
N GLU A 452 -9.79 1.87 8.27
CA GLU A 452 -9.19 0.58 7.91
C GLU A 452 -9.19 -0.42 9.09
N LYS A 453 -9.44 0.01 10.34
CA LYS A 453 -9.60 -0.88 11.50
C LYS A 453 -11.05 -1.01 11.98
N GLY A 454 -11.99 -0.43 11.26
CA GLY A 454 -13.41 -0.41 11.62
C GLY A 454 -13.67 0.44 12.87
N GLN A 455 -12.78 1.39 13.16
CA GLN A 455 -12.83 2.21 14.36
C GLN A 455 -13.34 3.62 14.05
N ASP A 456 -13.92 4.27 15.06
CA ASP A 456 -14.35 5.66 15.01
C ASP A 456 -13.39 6.52 15.85
N PRO A 457 -12.66 7.48 15.24
CA PRO A 457 -11.72 8.34 15.96
C PRO A 457 -12.33 9.07 17.17
N ARG A 458 -13.64 9.34 17.18
CA ARG A 458 -14.34 10.03 18.28
C ARG A 458 -14.29 9.28 19.60
N ASN A 459 -14.09 7.96 19.56
CA ASN A 459 -14.01 7.10 20.75
C ASN A 459 -12.62 7.10 21.40
N PHE A 460 -11.63 7.74 20.77
CA PHE A 460 -10.23 7.70 21.20
C PHE A 460 -9.81 8.97 21.95
N THR A 461 -8.78 8.82 22.79
CA THR A 461 -7.98 9.94 23.30
C THR A 461 -6.66 10.00 22.55
N MET A 462 -6.24 11.18 22.08
CA MET A 462 -4.94 11.32 21.44
C MET A 462 -3.84 11.49 22.50
N ILE A 463 -2.76 10.72 22.42
CA ILE A 463 -1.55 10.97 23.19
C ILE A 463 -0.46 11.45 22.21
N ALA A 464 0.01 12.67 22.42
CA ALA A 464 0.95 13.34 21.52
C ALA A 464 2.37 13.39 22.07
N PHE A 465 3.35 13.08 21.21
CA PHE A 465 4.77 13.04 21.50
C PHE A 465 5.59 13.58 20.32
N GLY A 466 6.91 13.54 20.43
CA GLY A 466 7.83 14.08 19.43
C GLY A 466 8.07 15.58 19.60
N GLY A 467 9.10 16.08 18.92
CA GLY A 467 9.49 17.50 19.05
C GLY A 467 8.42 18.47 18.54
N ALA A 468 7.75 18.13 17.45
CA ALA A 468 6.72 18.97 16.82
C ALA A 468 5.27 18.52 17.14
N GLY A 469 5.06 17.29 17.63
CA GLY A 469 3.71 16.74 17.82
C GLY A 469 2.80 17.58 18.71
N PRO A 470 3.21 17.93 19.94
CA PRO A 470 2.39 18.73 20.86
C PRO A 470 1.93 20.09 20.31
N ALA A 471 2.65 20.69 19.35
CA ALA A 471 2.28 21.95 18.74
C ALA A 471 1.09 21.81 17.76
N HIS A 472 0.95 20.64 17.13
CA HIS A 472 -0.10 20.36 16.14
C HIS A 472 -1.23 19.50 16.70
N ALA A 473 -1.00 18.76 17.79
CA ALA A 473 -1.89 17.73 18.31
C ALA A 473 -3.34 18.18 18.52
N VAL A 474 -3.56 19.37 19.10
CA VAL A 474 -4.92 19.89 19.33
C VAL A 474 -5.67 20.09 18.02
N ARG A 475 -5.02 20.62 16.98
CA ARG A 475 -5.69 20.86 15.70
C ARG A 475 -5.95 19.56 14.94
N VAL A 476 -4.99 18.62 14.94
CA VAL A 476 -5.18 17.28 14.36
C VAL A 476 -6.31 16.53 15.08
N ALA A 477 -6.34 16.58 16.42
CA ALA A 477 -7.41 15.97 17.22
C ALA A 477 -8.79 16.56 16.88
N LYS A 478 -8.89 17.89 16.74
CA LYS A 478 -10.14 18.54 16.31
C LYS A 478 -10.57 18.10 14.91
N ALA A 479 -9.66 18.05 13.95
CA ALA A 479 -9.94 17.55 12.60
C ALA A 479 -10.43 16.09 12.62
N LEU A 480 -9.90 15.26 13.53
CA LEU A 480 -10.37 13.89 13.77
C LEU A 480 -11.65 13.79 14.62
N ASN A 481 -12.19 14.89 15.15
CA ASN A 481 -13.27 14.92 16.14
C ASN A 481 -12.97 14.16 17.45
N VAL A 482 -11.70 14.11 17.86
CA VAL A 482 -11.26 13.60 19.16
C VAL A 482 -11.54 14.65 20.24
N GLY A 483 -12.08 14.24 21.39
CA GLY A 483 -12.47 15.17 22.47
C GLY A 483 -11.36 15.50 23.48
N ARG A 484 -10.25 14.73 23.49
CA ARG A 484 -9.22 14.82 24.52
C ARG A 484 -7.83 14.55 23.95
N VAL A 485 -6.86 15.38 24.35
CA VAL A 485 -5.43 15.20 24.03
C VAL A 485 -4.63 15.08 25.33
N VAL A 486 -3.62 14.21 25.35
CA VAL A 486 -2.69 14.04 26.46
C VAL A 486 -1.27 14.25 25.94
N VAL A 487 -0.47 15.06 26.65
CA VAL A 487 0.96 15.23 26.37
C VAL A 487 1.76 14.78 27.59
N PRO A 488 2.36 13.57 27.58
CA PRO A 488 3.15 13.06 28.70
C PRO A 488 4.49 13.80 28.88
N PRO A 489 5.15 13.67 30.05
CA PRO A 489 6.50 14.21 30.23
C PRO A 489 7.50 13.49 29.33
N ALA A 490 8.65 14.12 29.06
CA ALA A 490 9.74 13.54 28.25
C ALA A 490 9.31 13.16 26.82
N SER A 491 8.37 13.92 26.25
CA SER A 491 7.75 13.66 24.94
C SER A 491 8.76 13.54 23.79
N GLY A 492 9.91 14.19 23.88
CA GLY A 492 11.01 14.12 22.90
C GLY A 492 11.88 12.85 22.94
N ALA A 493 11.74 11.98 23.96
CA ALA A 493 12.49 10.72 24.10
C ALA A 493 11.59 9.51 24.39
N ALA A 494 10.30 9.61 24.05
CA ALA A 494 9.27 8.62 24.38
C ALA A 494 9.57 7.23 23.81
N SER A 495 10.19 7.13 22.62
CA SER A 495 10.50 5.84 21.99
C SER A 495 11.43 4.96 22.84
N ALA A 496 12.55 5.53 23.30
CA ALA A 496 13.48 4.83 24.18
C ALA A 496 12.83 4.43 25.51
N LEU A 497 11.92 5.25 26.04
CA LEU A 497 11.16 4.92 27.25
C LEU A 497 10.22 3.73 27.03
N GLY A 498 9.52 3.71 25.89
CA GLY A 498 8.61 2.63 25.51
C GLY A 498 9.28 1.25 25.46
N PHE A 499 10.56 1.20 25.04
CA PHE A 499 11.34 -0.04 24.99
C PHE A 499 11.47 -0.75 26.34
N LEU A 500 11.57 0.00 27.45
CA LEU A 500 11.67 -0.57 28.79
C LEU A 500 10.34 -1.17 29.30
N GLY A 501 9.23 -0.87 28.63
CA GLY A 501 7.91 -1.44 28.90
C GLY A 501 7.56 -2.66 28.03
N ALA A 502 8.42 -3.01 27.06
CA ALA A 502 8.15 -4.07 26.10
C ALA A 502 8.35 -5.49 26.70
N PRO A 503 7.44 -6.44 26.44
CA PRO A 503 7.69 -7.84 26.76
C PRO A 503 8.61 -8.50 25.73
N LEU A 504 9.37 -9.51 26.15
CA LEU A 504 9.91 -10.50 25.21
C LEU A 504 8.76 -11.31 24.64
N ALA A 505 8.69 -11.43 23.31
CA ALA A 505 7.67 -12.23 22.64
C ALA A 505 8.19 -12.80 21.31
N HIS A 506 7.57 -13.90 20.89
CA HIS A 506 7.76 -14.50 19.58
C HIS A 506 6.40 -14.94 19.04
N GLU A 507 6.07 -14.46 17.84
CA GLU A 507 4.95 -14.96 17.03
C GLU A 507 5.49 -15.94 16.00
N ALA A 508 4.94 -17.16 16.02
CA ALA A 508 5.11 -18.20 15.02
C ALA A 508 3.79 -18.38 14.26
N THR A 509 3.88 -18.54 12.93
CA THR A 509 2.71 -18.64 12.04
C THR A 509 2.91 -19.76 11.03
N ARG A 510 1.83 -20.50 10.74
CA ARG A 510 1.77 -21.46 9.63
C ARG A 510 0.45 -21.33 8.89
N SER A 511 0.51 -21.24 7.57
CA SER A 511 -0.67 -21.36 6.72
C SER A 511 -1.12 -22.82 6.61
N ALA A 512 -2.37 -23.08 6.98
CA ALA A 512 -3.02 -24.37 6.81
C ALA A 512 -4.49 -24.13 6.40
N PRO A 513 -4.74 -23.74 5.13
CA PRO A 513 -6.08 -23.40 4.67
C PRO A 513 -7.05 -24.58 4.79
N CYS A 514 -8.19 -24.37 5.44
CA CYS A 514 -9.26 -25.37 5.55
C CYS A 514 -10.60 -24.74 5.96
N LEU A 515 -11.71 -25.35 5.55
CA LEU A 515 -13.03 -24.99 6.08
C LEU A 515 -13.13 -25.38 7.56
N VAL A 516 -13.75 -24.53 8.38
CA VAL A 516 -13.98 -24.82 9.81
C VAL A 516 -14.82 -26.08 10.01
N SER A 517 -15.74 -26.35 9.07
CA SER A 517 -16.56 -27.57 9.05
C SER A 517 -15.77 -28.85 8.75
N GLU A 518 -14.59 -28.73 8.15
CA GLU A 518 -13.73 -29.83 7.71
C GLU A 518 -12.43 -29.92 8.54
N LEU A 519 -12.36 -29.18 9.65
CA LEU A 519 -11.15 -29.09 10.46
C LEU A 519 -10.86 -30.43 11.17
N GLU A 520 -9.72 -31.04 10.82
CA GLU A 520 -9.14 -32.16 11.59
C GLU A 520 -8.54 -31.62 12.91
N VAL A 521 -9.35 -31.65 13.96
CA VAL A 521 -9.04 -31.03 15.27
C VAL A 521 -7.73 -31.54 15.86
N ASP A 522 -7.50 -32.86 15.84
CA ASP A 522 -6.30 -33.45 16.44
C ASP A 522 -5.02 -33.06 15.71
N ALA A 523 -5.04 -33.05 14.38
CA ALA A 523 -3.90 -32.61 13.57
C ALA A 523 -3.61 -31.12 13.77
N THR A 524 -4.65 -30.30 13.87
CA THR A 524 -4.54 -28.86 14.13
C THR A 524 -3.96 -28.57 15.52
N GLU A 525 -4.33 -29.36 16.54
CA GLU A 525 -3.74 -29.25 17.87
C GLU A 525 -2.26 -29.65 17.91
N VAL A 526 -1.83 -30.61 17.09
CA VAL A 526 -0.41 -30.94 16.93
C VAL A 526 0.34 -29.73 16.34
N LEU A 527 -0.18 -29.14 15.26
CA LEU A 527 0.40 -27.92 14.66
C LEU A 527 0.52 -26.77 15.67
N LEU A 528 -0.54 -26.51 16.46
CA LEU A 528 -0.53 -25.45 17.47
C LEU A 528 0.50 -25.73 18.59
N ALA A 529 0.67 -26.99 18.98
CA ALA A 529 1.68 -27.38 19.97
C ALA A 529 3.12 -27.21 19.44
N GLU A 530 3.36 -27.52 18.16
CA GLU A 530 4.65 -27.29 17.51
C GLU A 530 5.01 -25.80 17.46
N LEU A 531 4.06 -24.93 17.11
CA LEU A 531 4.25 -23.48 17.11
C LEU A 531 4.48 -22.91 18.51
N GLU A 532 3.81 -23.48 19.53
CA GLU A 532 4.04 -23.13 20.93
C GLU A 532 5.46 -23.49 21.37
N GLU A 533 5.93 -24.70 21.05
CA GLU A 533 7.28 -25.15 21.40
C GLU A 533 8.36 -24.33 20.68
N GLU A 534 8.14 -23.96 19.41
CA GLU A 534 9.02 -23.04 18.67
C GLU A 534 9.19 -21.71 19.41
N GLY A 535 8.08 -21.09 19.81
CA GLY A 535 8.11 -19.84 20.57
C GLY A 535 8.79 -19.96 21.94
N ARG A 536 8.52 -21.06 22.67
CA ARG A 536 9.16 -21.32 23.99
C ARG A 536 10.66 -21.54 23.86
N SER A 537 11.09 -22.33 22.88
CA SER A 537 12.51 -22.61 22.63
C SER A 537 13.29 -21.33 22.35
N LEU A 538 12.76 -20.46 21.48
CA LEU A 538 13.41 -19.17 21.16
C LEU A 538 13.53 -18.24 22.37
N LEU A 539 12.50 -18.20 23.23
CA LEU A 539 12.51 -17.35 24.44
C LEU A 539 13.31 -17.92 25.61
N SER A 540 13.52 -19.24 25.67
CA SER A 540 14.32 -19.89 26.73
C SER A 540 15.76 -19.37 26.81
N THR A 541 16.27 -18.84 25.70
CA THR A 541 17.61 -18.24 25.60
C THR A 541 17.80 -16.95 26.40
N ALA A 542 16.71 -16.33 26.89
CA ALA A 542 16.72 -15.06 27.62
C ALA A 542 16.76 -15.20 29.17
N ASN A 543 17.14 -16.38 29.69
CA ASN A 543 17.24 -16.65 31.13
C ASN A 543 15.93 -16.41 31.92
N ILE A 544 14.79 -16.67 31.26
CA ILE A 544 13.44 -16.57 31.84
C ILE A 544 12.99 -17.92 32.37
N ASP A 545 12.37 -17.92 33.54
CA ASP A 545 11.62 -19.06 34.06
C ASP A 545 10.45 -19.41 33.13
N GLY A 546 10.58 -20.52 32.41
CA GLY A 546 9.61 -20.99 31.41
C GLY A 546 8.19 -21.18 31.95
N SER A 547 8.01 -21.36 33.27
CA SER A 547 6.69 -21.45 33.90
C SER A 547 5.90 -20.13 33.89
N LYS A 548 6.58 -19.01 33.64
CA LYS A 548 5.98 -17.66 33.58
C LYS A 548 5.62 -17.22 32.17
N LEU A 549 6.00 -17.99 31.15
CA LEU A 549 5.64 -17.71 29.77
C LEU A 549 4.15 -17.93 29.56
N ARG A 550 3.52 -17.01 28.83
CA ARG A 550 2.13 -17.08 28.43
C ARG A 550 2.05 -17.35 26.94
N VAL A 551 0.95 -17.99 26.54
CA VAL A 551 0.71 -18.38 25.15
C VAL A 551 -0.66 -17.87 24.76
N ARG A 552 -0.74 -17.29 23.57
CA ARG A 552 -1.99 -16.90 22.91
C ARG A 552 -2.05 -17.60 21.57
N ARG A 553 -3.20 -18.23 21.29
CA ARG A 553 -3.50 -18.90 20.01
C ARG A 553 -4.50 -18.04 19.25
N GLU A 554 -4.25 -17.83 17.96
CA GLU A 554 -5.08 -17.02 17.07
C GLU A 554 -5.23 -17.75 15.73
N ALA A 555 -6.33 -17.50 15.04
CA ALA A 555 -6.59 -17.99 13.68
C ALA A 555 -6.86 -16.79 12.77
N ASP A 556 -6.25 -16.77 11.59
CA ASP A 556 -6.65 -15.86 10.52
C ASP A 556 -7.79 -16.53 9.74
N MET A 557 -8.98 -15.94 9.79
CA MET A 557 -10.22 -16.52 9.26
C MET A 557 -10.90 -15.61 8.25
N ARG A 558 -11.63 -16.20 7.31
CA ARG A 558 -12.44 -15.46 6.32
C ARG A 558 -13.69 -16.23 5.96
N LEU A 559 -14.59 -15.61 5.20
CA LEU A 559 -15.63 -16.36 4.50
C LEU A 559 -15.01 -17.02 3.27
N SER A 560 -15.32 -18.30 3.04
CA SER A 560 -14.85 -19.07 1.89
C SER A 560 -15.16 -18.31 0.60
N GLY A 561 -14.11 -18.00 -0.15
CA GLY A 561 -14.16 -17.15 -1.33
C GLY A 561 -13.47 -15.81 -1.11
N GLN A 562 -13.60 -15.18 0.06
CA GLN A 562 -12.95 -13.91 0.35
C GLN A 562 -11.43 -13.97 0.20
N VAL A 563 -10.82 -12.83 -0.08
CA VAL A 563 -9.35 -12.74 -0.22
C VAL A 563 -8.69 -12.45 1.11
N HIS A 564 -9.24 -11.52 1.89
CA HIS A 564 -8.64 -11.03 3.14
C HIS A 564 -9.18 -11.77 4.36
N ALA A 565 -8.28 -12.08 5.31
CA ALA A 565 -8.60 -12.74 6.56
C ALA A 565 -8.63 -11.75 7.74
N LEU A 566 -9.46 -12.06 8.74
CA LEU A 566 -9.55 -11.42 10.04
C LEU A 566 -8.86 -12.30 11.08
N ARG A 567 -8.00 -11.70 11.88
CA ARG A 567 -7.37 -12.39 13.02
C ARG A 567 -8.36 -12.49 14.17
N VAL A 568 -8.59 -13.70 14.67
CA VAL A 568 -9.49 -13.98 15.79
C VAL A 568 -8.80 -14.83 16.85
N GLU A 569 -9.15 -14.62 18.11
CA GLU A 569 -8.62 -15.43 19.21
C GLU A 569 -9.18 -16.85 19.14
N ALA A 570 -8.29 -17.85 19.20
CA ALA A 570 -8.62 -19.26 19.20
C ALA A 570 -8.63 -19.81 20.64
N PRO A 571 -9.52 -20.77 20.95
CA PRO A 571 -9.49 -21.46 22.23
C PRO A 571 -8.13 -22.09 22.54
N SER A 572 -7.78 -22.18 23.83
CA SER A 572 -6.54 -22.83 24.28
C SER A 572 -6.48 -24.34 24.02
N ASP A 573 -7.62 -24.97 23.72
CA ASP A 573 -7.76 -26.38 23.38
C ASP A 573 -8.98 -26.56 22.47
N LEU A 574 -8.73 -26.90 21.21
CA LEU A 574 -9.75 -27.12 20.19
C LEU A 574 -10.52 -28.44 20.37
N ARG A 575 -10.05 -29.36 21.23
CA ARG A 575 -10.75 -30.63 21.50
C ARG A 575 -12.00 -30.46 22.36
N ARG A 576 -12.20 -29.28 22.96
CA ARG A 576 -13.40 -28.97 23.75
C ARG A 576 -14.62 -28.84 22.85
N GLY A 577 -15.74 -29.45 23.23
CA GLY A 577 -16.95 -29.53 22.40
C GLY A 577 -17.54 -28.20 21.92
N GLU A 578 -17.21 -27.07 22.56
CA GLU A 578 -17.69 -25.73 22.17
C GLU A 578 -16.63 -24.89 21.43
N ALA A 579 -15.41 -25.40 21.22
CA ALA A 579 -14.28 -24.62 20.72
C ALA A 579 -14.53 -24.02 19.33
N LEU A 580 -15.04 -24.81 18.38
CA LEU A 580 -15.35 -24.33 17.03
C LEU A 580 -16.50 -23.29 17.02
N ALA A 581 -17.47 -23.44 17.93
CA ALA A 581 -18.55 -22.48 18.08
C ALA A 581 -18.06 -21.14 18.67
N ILE A 582 -17.09 -21.18 19.61
CA ILE A 582 -16.42 -19.99 20.11
C ILE A 582 -15.65 -19.30 18.98
N LEU A 583 -14.88 -20.07 18.21
CA LEU A 583 -14.10 -19.56 17.09
C LEU A 583 -15.00 -18.84 16.05
N ALA A 584 -16.12 -19.46 15.68
CA ALA A 584 -17.11 -18.87 14.77
C ALA A 584 -17.75 -17.58 15.32
N ARG A 585 -18.06 -17.53 16.63
CA ARG A 585 -18.59 -16.32 17.28
C ARG A 585 -17.57 -15.19 17.29
N ASN A 586 -16.32 -15.50 17.62
CA ASN A 586 -15.22 -14.51 17.62
C ASN A 586 -15.03 -13.93 16.21
N PHE A 587 -15.12 -14.76 15.17
CA PHE A 587 -15.13 -14.28 13.78
C PHE A 587 -16.32 -13.38 13.46
N ALA A 588 -17.55 -13.79 13.79
CA ALA A 588 -18.72 -12.97 13.53
C ALA A 588 -18.66 -11.61 14.23
N GLU A 589 -18.14 -11.57 15.46
CA GLU A 589 -17.92 -10.33 16.20
C GLU A 589 -16.85 -9.44 15.55
N ALA A 590 -15.70 -10.01 15.16
CA ALA A 590 -14.65 -9.28 14.46
C ALA A 590 -15.15 -8.74 13.11
N TYR A 591 -15.90 -9.55 12.35
CA TYR A 591 -16.47 -9.17 11.05
C TYR A 591 -17.48 -8.03 11.19
N ARG A 592 -18.42 -8.14 12.14
CA ARG A 592 -19.41 -7.09 12.44
C ARG A 592 -18.76 -5.80 12.91
N SER A 593 -17.71 -5.90 13.74
CA SER A 593 -16.96 -4.72 14.20
C SER A 593 -16.26 -4.01 13.05
N LEU A 594 -15.75 -4.74 12.04
CA LEU A 594 -14.98 -4.15 10.96
C LEU A 594 -15.85 -3.62 9.82
N TYR A 595 -16.92 -4.33 9.46
CA TYR A 595 -17.71 -4.04 8.26
C TYR A 595 -19.14 -3.55 8.55
N ALA A 596 -19.50 -3.37 9.83
CA ALA A 596 -20.83 -2.94 10.29
C ALA A 596 -22.01 -3.79 9.76
N ARG A 597 -21.74 -5.03 9.34
CA ARG A 597 -22.73 -6.00 8.83
C ARG A 597 -22.41 -7.40 9.35
N GLU A 598 -23.43 -8.24 9.42
CA GLU A 598 -23.24 -9.66 9.70
C GLU A 598 -22.49 -10.34 8.55
N PRO A 599 -21.65 -11.37 8.84
CA PRO A 599 -21.09 -12.21 7.80
C PRO A 599 -22.20 -12.78 6.90
N PHE A 600 -22.10 -12.57 5.61
CA PHE A 600 -23.09 -13.00 4.63
C PHE A 600 -22.42 -13.78 3.50
N GLY A 601 -22.97 -14.96 3.21
CA GLY A 601 -22.46 -15.84 2.15
C GLY A 601 -21.15 -16.56 2.54
N GLY A 602 -20.98 -17.79 2.05
CA GLY A 602 -19.76 -18.58 2.29
C GLY A 602 -19.72 -19.31 3.64
N GLU A 603 -18.91 -20.36 3.69
CA GLU A 603 -18.57 -21.09 4.92
C GLU A 603 -17.37 -20.44 5.60
N LEU A 604 -17.15 -20.65 6.90
CA LEU A 604 -15.95 -20.13 7.57
C LEU A 604 -14.73 -20.93 7.14
N GLU A 605 -13.66 -20.23 6.79
CA GLU A 605 -12.38 -20.78 6.36
C GLU A 605 -11.26 -20.23 7.26
N VAL A 606 -10.40 -21.11 7.78
CA VAL A 606 -9.13 -20.74 8.43
C VAL A 606 -8.05 -20.74 7.36
N ILE A 607 -7.19 -19.73 7.33
CA ILE A 607 -6.06 -19.61 6.40
C ILE A 607 -4.74 -19.91 7.09
N SER A 608 -4.54 -19.33 8.27
CA SER A 608 -3.31 -19.48 9.03
C SER A 608 -3.60 -19.61 10.53
N TRP A 609 -2.76 -20.39 11.21
CA TRP A 609 -2.72 -20.47 12.66
C TRP A 609 -1.52 -19.70 13.19
N ARG A 610 -1.73 -18.96 14.28
CA ARG A 610 -0.70 -18.15 14.92
C ARG A 610 -0.60 -18.48 16.40
N VAL A 611 0.62 -18.61 16.87
CA VAL A 611 0.91 -18.77 18.30
C VAL A 611 1.90 -17.70 18.72
N THR A 612 1.46 -16.84 19.62
CA THR A 612 2.33 -15.85 20.27
C THR A 612 2.71 -16.35 21.65
N THR A 613 4.00 -16.62 21.86
CA THR A 613 4.56 -16.87 23.19
C THR A 613 5.17 -15.58 23.72
N TYR A 614 4.86 -15.18 24.95
CA TYR A 614 5.36 -13.94 25.53
C TYR A 614 5.65 -14.03 27.02
N SER A 615 6.64 -13.26 27.46
CA SER A 615 6.98 -13.06 28.86
C SER A 615 6.01 -12.10 29.57
N PRO A 616 5.97 -12.09 30.91
CA PRO A 616 5.21 -11.08 31.64
C PRO A 616 5.68 -9.66 31.32
N THR A 617 4.75 -8.74 31.06
CA THR A 617 5.07 -7.33 30.78
C THR A 617 5.84 -6.68 31.94
N PRO A 618 7.01 -6.06 31.68
CA PRO A 618 7.76 -5.31 32.69
C PRO A 618 6.92 -4.17 33.28
N LYS A 619 7.04 -3.92 34.58
CA LYS A 619 6.42 -2.76 35.22
C LYS A 619 7.37 -1.57 35.12
N LEU A 620 7.06 -0.61 34.27
CA LEU A 620 7.74 0.68 34.27
C LEU A 620 7.11 1.58 35.35
N ARG A 621 7.95 2.15 36.22
CA ARG A 621 7.55 3.16 37.21
C ARG A 621 8.16 4.49 36.80
N ILE A 622 7.32 5.51 36.64
CA ILE A 622 7.74 6.88 36.35
C ILE A 622 7.47 7.70 37.62
N GLY A 623 8.51 8.27 38.21
CA GLY A 623 8.40 9.13 39.40
C GLY A 623 7.63 10.42 39.12
N SER A 624 6.94 10.95 40.14
CA SER A 624 6.20 12.20 40.07
C SER A 624 7.15 13.40 39.90
N LEU A 625 6.96 14.19 38.84
CA LEU A 625 7.62 15.49 38.64
C LEU A 625 6.84 16.59 39.37
N SER A 626 6.78 16.57 40.70
CA SER A 626 6.16 17.67 41.45
C SER A 626 7.19 18.75 41.79
N SER A 627 7.09 19.92 41.15
CA SER A 627 7.84 21.12 41.53
C SER A 627 7.18 21.86 42.69
N THR A 628 7.98 22.32 43.66
CA THR A 628 7.56 23.24 44.74
C THR A 628 7.78 24.72 44.41
N ARG A 629 8.19 25.05 43.18
CA ARG A 629 8.49 26.41 42.71
C ARG A 629 7.28 26.98 41.95
N ALA A 630 6.96 28.26 42.14
CA ALA A 630 5.87 28.94 41.44
C ALA A 630 6.07 28.90 39.91
N ALA A 631 4.97 28.79 39.16
CA ALA A 631 4.97 28.79 37.71
C ALA A 631 5.65 30.04 37.14
N ASP A 632 6.69 29.87 36.33
CA ASP A 632 7.29 30.96 35.55
C ASP A 632 6.41 31.21 34.32
N ILE A 633 5.75 32.37 34.29
CA ILE A 633 4.74 32.74 33.29
C ILE A 633 5.20 33.99 32.56
N SER A 634 5.32 33.90 31.25
CA SER A 634 5.50 35.05 30.35
C SER A 634 4.31 35.21 29.41
N THR A 635 4.30 36.23 28.56
CA THR A 635 3.27 36.42 27.53
C THR A 635 3.88 36.59 26.15
N ARG A 636 3.21 36.05 25.14
CA ARG A 636 3.57 36.16 23.71
C ARG A 636 2.32 36.36 22.88
N LYS A 637 2.39 37.18 21.83
CA LYS A 637 1.32 37.26 20.83
C LYS A 637 1.31 36.00 19.99
N ALA A 638 0.16 35.32 19.92
CA ALA A 638 -0.06 34.18 19.05
C ALA A 638 -1.35 34.36 18.23
N TRP A 639 -1.31 33.93 16.96
CA TRP A 639 -2.41 34.05 16.03
C TRP A 639 -3.32 32.82 16.11
N PHE A 640 -4.63 33.03 16.23
CA PHE A 640 -5.62 31.96 16.27
C PHE A 640 -6.80 32.26 15.33
N PRO A 641 -7.32 31.25 14.60
CA PRO A 641 -8.49 31.44 13.76
C PRO A 641 -9.75 31.73 14.59
N GLU A 642 -9.83 31.25 15.84
CA GLU A 642 -10.96 31.48 16.76
C GLU A 642 -11.16 32.96 17.10
N THR A 643 -10.09 33.75 17.04
CA THR A 643 -10.10 35.20 17.28
C THR A 643 -9.84 36.00 16.01
N ASN A 644 -9.62 35.33 14.89
CA ASN A 644 -9.24 35.90 13.59
C ASN A 644 -8.10 36.92 13.70
N GLY A 645 -7.04 36.60 14.44
CA GLY A 645 -5.94 37.53 14.69
C GLY A 645 -5.03 37.13 15.86
N TYR A 646 -4.04 37.99 16.13
CA TYR A 646 -3.13 37.84 17.27
C TYR A 646 -3.80 38.21 18.59
N VAL A 647 -3.58 37.38 19.61
CA VAL A 647 -3.98 37.65 20.99
C VAL A 647 -2.81 37.41 21.95
N GLU A 648 -2.76 38.19 23.03
CA GLU A 648 -1.80 37.98 24.12
C GLU A 648 -2.06 36.63 24.77
N THR A 649 -1.08 35.74 24.67
CA THR A 649 -1.19 34.34 25.08
C THR A 649 -0.18 34.07 26.19
N LYS A 650 -0.64 33.44 27.28
CA LYS A 650 0.23 33.08 28.40
C LYS A 650 1.14 31.92 28.00
N VAL A 651 2.43 32.04 28.31
CA VAL A 651 3.45 31.03 28.08
C VAL A 651 3.90 30.48 29.43
N TYR A 652 3.68 29.19 29.65
CA TYR A 652 4.02 28.49 30.88
C TYR A 652 5.28 27.64 30.69
N ASN A 653 6.20 27.68 31.63
CA ASN A 653 7.24 26.66 31.74
C ASN A 653 6.62 25.37 32.30
N ARG A 654 6.67 24.27 31.52
CA ARG A 654 6.07 22.98 31.88
C ARG A 654 6.53 22.49 33.26
N TYR A 655 7.81 22.62 33.57
CA TYR A 655 8.42 22.09 34.80
C TYR A 655 8.04 22.88 36.06
N ALA A 656 7.37 24.02 35.90
CA ALA A 656 6.92 24.87 37.00
C ALA A 656 5.39 24.80 37.21
N LEU A 657 4.67 23.98 36.44
CA LEU A 657 3.22 23.77 36.60
C LEU A 657 2.91 22.86 37.81
N HIS A 658 1.75 23.11 38.43
CA HIS A 658 1.25 22.32 39.57
C HIS A 658 0.11 21.39 39.14
N ALA A 659 0.06 20.21 39.74
CA ALA A 659 -1.01 19.24 39.47
C ALA A 659 -2.36 19.72 40.01
N GLY A 660 -3.43 19.48 39.25
CA GLY A 660 -4.83 19.65 39.66
C GLY A 660 -5.50 20.98 39.29
N GLU A 661 -4.76 22.01 38.84
CA GLU A 661 -5.37 23.26 38.37
C GLU A 661 -5.86 23.16 36.92
N VAL A 662 -7.12 23.55 36.67
CA VAL A 662 -7.68 23.66 35.31
C VAL A 662 -7.42 25.06 34.77
N ILE A 663 -6.64 25.16 33.69
CA ILE A 663 -6.27 26.43 33.06
C ILE A 663 -6.97 26.55 31.71
N GLN A 664 -7.60 27.70 31.46
CA GLN A 664 -8.27 28.01 30.19
C GLN A 664 -7.27 28.52 29.15
N GLY A 665 -7.45 28.12 27.89
CA GLY A 665 -6.75 28.70 26.75
C GLY A 665 -7.23 30.12 26.41
N PRO A 666 -6.49 30.88 25.59
CA PRO A 666 -5.27 30.48 24.90
C PRO A 666 -4.06 30.39 25.82
N ALA A 667 -3.28 29.32 25.66
CA ALA A 667 -2.05 29.08 26.42
C ALA A 667 -1.01 28.34 25.56
N ILE A 668 0.26 28.61 25.83
CA ILE A 668 1.40 27.87 25.28
C ILE A 668 2.19 27.30 26.45
N ILE A 669 2.60 26.03 26.35
CA ILE A 669 3.39 25.36 27.38
C ILE A 669 4.71 24.93 26.75
N GLU A 670 5.82 25.48 27.24
CA GLU A 670 7.16 25.19 26.73
C GLU A 670 7.89 24.19 27.64
N GLU A 671 8.44 23.16 27.02
CA GLU A 671 9.41 22.23 27.62
C GLU A 671 10.69 22.21 26.76
N THR A 672 11.77 21.62 27.28
CA THR A 672 13.10 21.72 26.63
C THR A 672 13.12 21.21 25.19
N GLU A 673 12.34 20.15 24.92
CA GLU A 673 12.34 19.41 23.65
C GLU A 673 11.08 19.65 22.81
N SER A 674 10.05 20.37 23.31
CA SER A 674 8.76 20.55 22.63
C SER A 674 7.93 21.73 23.13
N THR A 675 6.89 22.10 22.38
CA THR A 675 5.92 23.14 22.74
C THR A 675 4.50 22.66 22.52
N THR A 676 3.64 22.77 23.55
CA THR A 676 2.21 22.47 23.46
C THR A 676 1.40 23.75 23.26
N VAL A 677 0.46 23.75 22.31
CA VAL A 677 -0.44 24.88 22.04
C VAL A 677 -1.87 24.52 22.42
N VAL A 678 -2.48 25.33 23.31
CA VAL A 678 -3.89 25.21 23.72
C VAL A 678 -4.65 26.43 23.19
N PRO A 679 -5.48 26.29 22.14
CA PRO A 679 -6.22 27.40 21.52
C PRO A 679 -7.29 28.02 22.44
N PRO A 680 -7.85 29.20 22.07
CA PRO A 680 -9.00 29.78 22.74
C PRO A 680 -10.20 28.81 22.80
N GLY A 681 -10.85 28.74 23.96
CA GLY A 681 -12.03 27.89 24.19
C GLY A 681 -11.72 26.48 24.69
N ASP A 682 -10.50 25.99 24.53
CA ASP A 682 -10.05 24.72 25.12
C ASP A 682 -9.44 24.94 26.51
N SER A 683 -9.21 23.87 27.26
CA SER A 683 -8.60 23.94 28.60
C SER A 683 -7.64 22.78 28.83
N PHE A 684 -6.72 22.94 29.79
CA PHE A 684 -5.81 21.88 30.18
C PHE A 684 -5.63 21.77 31.69
N THR A 685 -5.14 20.62 32.15
CA THR A 685 -4.82 20.33 33.56
C THR A 685 -3.59 19.44 33.61
N LEU A 686 -2.70 19.68 34.59
CA LEU A 686 -1.60 18.76 34.88
C LEU A 686 -2.11 17.69 35.87
N ASP A 687 -2.00 16.40 35.52
CA ASP A 687 -2.39 15.33 36.43
C ASP A 687 -1.29 15.02 37.49
N ALA A 688 -1.58 14.10 38.42
CA ALA A 688 -0.64 13.72 39.48
C ALA A 688 0.64 13.02 38.97
N ASN A 689 0.60 12.51 37.73
CA ASN A 689 1.72 11.82 37.07
C ASN A 689 2.51 12.76 36.15
N GLY A 690 2.16 14.06 36.08
CA GLY A 690 2.84 15.05 35.26
C GLY A 690 2.41 15.07 33.79
N ASN A 691 1.28 14.44 33.44
CA ASN A 691 0.70 14.50 32.10
C ASN A 691 -0.12 15.78 31.93
N LEU A 692 0.06 16.48 30.80
CA LEU A 692 -0.84 17.56 30.41
C LEU A 692 -2.08 16.95 29.76
N VAL A 693 -3.23 17.10 30.40
CA VAL A 693 -4.52 16.63 29.89
C VAL A 693 -5.28 17.82 29.34
N ILE A 694 -5.46 17.86 28.03
CA ILE A 694 -6.16 18.92 27.30
C ILE A 694 -7.58 18.42 26.98
N THR A 695 -8.58 19.17 27.43
CA THR A 695 -9.99 18.95 27.10
C THR A 695 -10.37 19.89 25.97
N LEU A 696 -10.78 19.32 24.84
CA LEU A 696 -11.18 20.07 23.67
C LEU A 696 -12.65 20.47 23.81
N ALA A 697 -12.95 21.74 23.53
CA ALA A 697 -14.34 22.16 23.45
C ALA A 697 -15.04 21.36 22.35
N ALA A 698 -16.27 20.90 22.62
CA ALA A 698 -17.11 20.33 21.58
C ALA A 698 -17.14 21.31 20.41
N ALA A 699 -16.94 20.80 19.19
CA ALA A 699 -17.05 21.60 17.99
C ALA A 699 -18.45 22.23 17.97
N LYS A 700 -18.57 23.47 18.45
CA LYS A 700 -19.71 24.31 18.08
C LYS A 700 -19.63 24.33 16.56
N ALA A 701 -20.67 23.82 15.89
CA ALA A 701 -20.81 23.84 14.44
C ALA A 701 -20.10 25.08 13.93
N ALA A 702 -18.90 24.88 13.38
CA ALA A 702 -17.98 25.98 13.23
C ALA A 702 -18.66 26.88 12.21
N LYS A 703 -19.26 27.98 12.67
CA LYS A 703 -19.34 29.21 11.89
C LYS A 703 -17.92 29.77 11.77
N ALA A 704 -16.93 28.93 11.44
CA ALA A 704 -15.85 29.38 10.60
C ALA A 704 -16.55 29.62 9.27
N ALA A 705 -16.99 30.86 9.09
CA ALA A 705 -17.54 31.30 7.83
C ALA A 705 -16.49 30.91 6.79
N LEU A 706 -16.81 29.95 5.92
CA LEU A 706 -16.12 29.77 4.65
C LEU A 706 -15.94 31.19 4.11
N THR A 707 -14.71 31.69 4.13
CA THR A 707 -14.44 33.07 3.75
C THR A 707 -14.51 33.10 2.24
N ALA A 708 -15.73 33.23 1.71
CA ALA A 708 -15.95 33.43 0.30
C ALA A 708 -15.42 34.83 -0.04
N THR A 709 -14.15 34.91 -0.40
CA THR A 709 -13.61 36.08 -1.07
C THR A 709 -14.25 36.12 -2.46
N THR A 710 -15.06 37.15 -2.70
CA THR A 710 -15.56 37.50 -4.05
C THR A 710 -16.28 36.37 -4.81
N GLY A 711 -17.03 35.51 -4.10
CA GLY A 711 -17.90 34.52 -4.73
C GLY A 711 -17.31 33.12 -4.93
N ASP A 712 -15.99 32.94 -4.87
CA ASP A 712 -15.30 31.63 -4.90
C ASP A 712 -14.98 31.13 -3.48
N PHE A 713 -14.53 29.87 -3.34
CA PHE A 713 -13.99 29.35 -2.07
C PHE A 713 -12.57 29.88 -1.85
N ASP A 714 -12.21 30.12 -0.58
CA ASP A 714 -10.80 30.28 -0.18
C ASP A 714 -10.01 29.04 -0.66
N PRO A 715 -8.87 29.19 -1.37
CA PRO A 715 -8.03 28.08 -1.82
C PRO A 715 -7.69 27.07 -0.72
N ILE A 716 -7.52 27.54 0.52
CA ILE A 716 -7.24 26.69 1.68
C ILE A 716 -8.47 25.83 2.02
N ASP A 717 -9.65 26.45 2.14
CA ASP A 717 -10.89 25.73 2.46
C ASP A 717 -11.24 24.72 1.35
N LEU A 718 -11.00 25.09 0.09
CA LEU A 718 -11.20 24.22 -1.06
C LEU A 718 -10.29 22.99 -1.02
N GLU A 719 -8.99 23.17 -0.75
CA GLU A 719 -8.05 22.05 -0.65
C GLU A 719 -8.43 21.09 0.46
N ILE A 720 -8.85 21.60 1.62
CA ILE A 720 -9.30 20.79 2.76
C ILE A 720 -10.52 19.95 2.37
N MET A 721 -11.56 20.57 1.81
CA MET A 721 -12.78 19.85 1.42
C MET A 721 -12.52 18.82 0.32
N TRP A 722 -11.73 19.16 -0.70
CA TRP A 722 -11.41 18.23 -1.79
C TRP A 722 -10.62 17.02 -1.27
N SER A 723 -9.62 17.24 -0.42
CA SER A 723 -8.87 16.15 0.22
C SER A 723 -9.77 15.24 1.05
N ARG A 724 -10.77 15.78 1.75
CA ARG A 724 -11.77 14.99 2.50
C ARG A 724 -12.67 14.15 1.57
N LEU A 725 -13.05 14.65 0.39
CA LEU A 725 -13.81 13.86 -0.59
C LEU A 725 -12.99 12.67 -1.14
N VAL A 726 -11.71 12.89 -1.44
CA VAL A 726 -10.80 11.80 -1.87
C VAL A 726 -10.60 10.77 -0.75
N THR A 727 -10.47 11.23 0.50
CA THR A 727 -10.39 10.33 1.67
C THR A 727 -11.62 9.41 1.74
N ILE A 728 -12.82 9.94 1.51
CA ILE A 728 -14.07 9.15 1.53
C ILE A 728 -14.08 8.09 0.41
N SER A 729 -13.62 8.42 -0.80
CA SER A 729 -13.56 7.43 -1.89
C SER A 729 -12.51 6.33 -1.64
N GLU A 730 -11.40 6.65 -0.95
CA GLU A 730 -10.41 5.66 -0.50
C GLU A 730 -10.95 4.75 0.62
N GLU A 731 -11.76 5.28 1.55
CA GLU A 731 -12.47 4.46 2.56
C GLU A 731 -13.40 3.44 1.88
N CYS A 732 -14.15 3.86 0.85
CA CYS A 732 -14.97 2.95 0.04
C CYS A 732 -14.12 1.87 -0.65
N TRP A 733 -13.00 2.26 -1.27
CA TRP A 733 -12.08 1.35 -1.95
C TRP A 733 -11.55 0.25 -1.02
N GLN A 734 -11.13 0.60 0.20
CA GLN A 734 -10.66 -0.37 1.18
C GLN A 734 -11.77 -1.32 1.65
N ALA A 735 -13.01 -0.84 1.78
CA ALA A 735 -14.15 -1.67 2.14
C ALA A 735 -14.42 -2.76 1.07
N VAL A 736 -14.36 -2.41 -0.22
CA VAL A 736 -14.55 -3.37 -1.33
C VAL A 736 -13.50 -4.47 -1.28
N ILE A 737 -12.20 -4.12 -1.31
CA ILE A 737 -11.09 -5.10 -1.39
C ILE A 737 -11.19 -6.15 -0.27
N ARG A 738 -11.53 -5.71 0.93
CA ARG A 738 -11.53 -6.57 2.12
C ARG A 738 -12.75 -7.48 2.23
N THR A 739 -13.84 -7.13 1.56
CA THR A 739 -15.10 -7.89 1.62
C THR A 739 -15.42 -8.67 0.35
N ALA A 740 -14.70 -8.41 -0.75
CA ALA A 740 -14.83 -9.12 -2.02
C ALA A 740 -14.47 -10.61 -1.93
N PHE A 741 -15.13 -11.41 -2.79
CA PHE A 741 -15.08 -12.88 -2.87
C PHE A 741 -14.35 -13.41 -4.11
N SER A 742 -14.13 -12.59 -5.13
CA SER A 742 -13.32 -13.00 -6.29
C SER A 742 -11.87 -12.55 -6.14
N LEU A 743 -10.93 -13.31 -6.73
CA LEU A 743 -9.56 -12.81 -6.91
C LEU A 743 -9.55 -11.60 -7.84
N ILE A 744 -10.55 -11.42 -8.70
CA ILE A 744 -10.66 -10.28 -9.61
C ILE A 744 -10.79 -8.96 -8.84
N ILE A 745 -11.73 -8.87 -7.90
CA ILE A 745 -11.95 -7.62 -7.14
C ILE A 745 -11.03 -7.57 -5.92
N GLY A 746 -10.89 -8.67 -5.18
CA GLY A 746 -10.16 -8.69 -3.91
C GLY A 746 -8.63 -8.74 -4.03
N GLU A 747 -8.09 -9.22 -5.16
CA GLU A 747 -6.64 -9.34 -5.37
C GLU A 747 -6.17 -8.52 -6.58
N ALA A 748 -6.72 -8.78 -7.77
CA ALA A 748 -6.41 -8.06 -9.00
C ALA A 748 -6.96 -6.62 -9.01
N GLN A 749 -7.90 -6.27 -8.13
CA GLN A 749 -8.44 -4.91 -7.95
C GLN A 749 -9.10 -4.32 -9.21
N ASP A 750 -9.83 -5.12 -9.98
CA ASP A 750 -10.59 -4.67 -11.16
C ASP A 750 -11.96 -4.07 -10.77
N PHE A 751 -11.92 -2.90 -10.13
CA PHE A 751 -13.10 -2.14 -9.71
C PHE A 751 -12.79 -0.63 -9.57
N ALA A 752 -13.81 0.17 -9.26
CA ALA A 752 -13.69 1.59 -8.91
C ALA A 752 -14.78 2.02 -7.92
N CYS A 753 -14.48 3.08 -7.14
CA CYS A 753 -15.40 3.75 -6.23
C CYS A 753 -15.32 5.27 -6.43
N GLU A 754 -16.48 5.93 -6.51
CA GLU A 754 -16.61 7.35 -6.85
C GLU A 754 -17.68 8.06 -6.03
N ILE A 755 -17.46 9.35 -5.78
CA ILE A 755 -18.46 10.31 -5.34
C ILE A 755 -18.90 11.11 -6.56
N LEU A 756 -20.20 11.10 -6.82
CA LEU A 756 -20.82 11.80 -7.94
C LEU A 756 -21.72 12.94 -7.41
N ASP A 757 -21.79 14.04 -8.14
CA ASP A 757 -22.74 15.13 -7.87
C ASP A 757 -24.19 14.73 -8.19
N GLU A 758 -25.15 15.64 -8.02
CA GLU A 758 -26.56 15.33 -8.31
C GLU A 758 -26.87 15.03 -9.78
N ASN A 759 -25.94 15.34 -10.70
CA ASN A 759 -26.06 15.12 -12.14
C ASN A 759 -25.35 13.83 -12.60
N GLY A 760 -24.70 13.12 -11.69
CA GLY A 760 -23.87 11.94 -12.01
C GLY A 760 -22.48 12.29 -12.57
N ASP A 761 -21.99 13.51 -12.35
CA ASP A 761 -20.63 13.92 -12.68
C ASP A 761 -19.67 13.61 -11.52
N SER A 762 -18.49 13.05 -11.83
CA SER A 762 -17.51 12.62 -10.83
C SER A 762 -16.84 13.79 -10.11
N LEU A 763 -16.97 13.82 -8.79
CA LEU A 763 -16.33 14.79 -7.88
C LEU A 763 -14.99 14.30 -7.34
N ALA A 764 -14.92 13.02 -6.99
CA ALA A 764 -13.72 12.38 -6.48
C ALA A 764 -13.81 10.87 -6.68
N HIS A 765 -12.70 10.24 -7.02
CA HIS A 765 -12.56 8.79 -7.12
C HIS A 765 -11.29 8.33 -6.39
N SER A 766 -11.19 7.04 -6.10
CA SER A 766 -9.96 6.47 -5.55
C SER A 766 -8.80 6.66 -6.54
N PRO A 767 -7.60 7.11 -6.13
CA PRO A 767 -6.43 7.21 -7.01
C PRO A 767 -5.98 5.89 -7.65
N ARG A 768 -6.52 4.76 -7.16
CA ARG A 768 -6.23 3.39 -7.62
C ARG A 768 -7.30 2.82 -8.55
N ALA A 769 -8.40 3.56 -8.75
CA ALA A 769 -9.54 3.14 -9.54
C ALA A 769 -9.14 2.68 -10.95
N MET A 770 -9.78 1.61 -11.42
CA MET A 770 -9.63 1.15 -12.80
C MET A 770 -10.00 2.29 -13.77
N PRO A 771 -9.09 2.73 -14.66
CA PRO A 771 -9.31 3.94 -15.43
C PRO A 771 -10.55 3.94 -16.31
N VAL A 772 -10.90 2.78 -16.89
CA VAL A 772 -12.10 2.66 -17.73
C VAL A 772 -13.37 3.02 -16.96
N PHE A 773 -13.41 2.70 -15.67
CA PHE A 773 -14.58 2.91 -14.82
C PHE A 773 -14.84 4.37 -14.49
N ASN A 774 -13.80 5.22 -14.48
CA ASN A 774 -13.94 6.66 -14.23
C ASN A 774 -14.92 7.34 -15.20
N ILE A 775 -15.03 6.83 -16.43
CA ILE A 775 -15.96 7.36 -17.44
C ILE A 775 -17.22 6.51 -17.57
N THR A 776 -17.08 5.18 -17.53
CA THR A 776 -18.24 4.30 -17.74
C THR A 776 -19.21 4.37 -16.55
N LEU A 777 -18.73 4.51 -15.31
CA LEU A 777 -19.59 4.71 -14.14
C LEU A 777 -20.37 6.03 -14.20
N MET A 778 -19.77 7.13 -14.66
CA MET A 778 -20.51 8.39 -14.90
C MET A 778 -21.62 8.20 -15.94
N ALA A 779 -21.34 7.47 -17.02
CA ALA A 779 -22.35 7.16 -18.04
C ALA A 779 -23.49 6.29 -17.46
N ALA A 780 -23.15 5.25 -16.70
CA ALA A 780 -24.10 4.37 -16.04
C ALA A 780 -24.97 5.13 -15.03
N ALA A 781 -24.37 6.01 -14.24
CA ALA A 781 -25.08 6.85 -13.28
C ALA A 781 -26.10 7.76 -13.99
N LYS A 782 -25.69 8.47 -15.04
CA LYS A 782 -26.59 9.31 -15.84
C LYS A 782 -27.75 8.52 -16.45
N PHE A 783 -27.49 7.30 -16.90
CA PHE A 783 -28.53 6.41 -17.41
C PHE A 783 -29.51 5.96 -16.33
N LEU A 784 -28.99 5.53 -15.17
CA LEU A 784 -29.82 5.17 -14.01
C LEU A 784 -30.69 6.33 -13.54
N LEU A 785 -30.17 7.56 -13.54
CA LEU A 785 -30.91 8.77 -13.14
C LEU A 785 -31.94 9.22 -14.17
N LYS A 786 -31.78 8.84 -15.43
CA LYS A 786 -32.81 9.05 -16.45
C LYS A 786 -34.03 8.17 -16.19
N GLU A 787 -33.82 6.90 -15.82
CA GLU A 787 -34.90 5.94 -15.53
C GLU A 787 -35.48 6.12 -14.12
N TYR A 788 -34.65 6.50 -13.16
CA TYR A 788 -35.04 6.82 -11.78
C TYR A 788 -34.64 8.26 -11.45
N PRO A 789 -35.46 9.26 -11.88
CA PRO A 789 -35.20 10.66 -11.62
C PRO A 789 -34.98 10.94 -10.14
N ILE A 790 -34.08 11.86 -9.83
CA ILE A 790 -33.58 12.13 -8.47
C ILE A 790 -34.70 12.40 -7.45
N GLU A 791 -35.78 13.05 -7.88
CA GLU A 791 -36.96 13.37 -7.06
C GLU A 791 -37.81 12.14 -6.68
N THR A 792 -37.61 11.01 -7.37
CA THR A 792 -38.34 9.75 -7.12
C THR A 792 -37.61 8.83 -6.13
N LEU A 793 -36.35 9.13 -5.82
CA LEU A 793 -35.51 8.32 -4.97
C LEU A 793 -35.87 8.50 -3.50
N LYS A 794 -35.79 7.41 -2.75
CA LYS A 794 -36.05 7.38 -1.31
C LYS A 794 -34.83 6.89 -0.52
N PRO A 795 -34.70 7.27 0.76
CA PRO A 795 -33.65 6.72 1.63
C PRO A 795 -33.66 5.19 1.62
N GLY A 796 -32.49 4.57 1.39
CA GLY A 796 -32.33 3.13 1.30
C GLY A 796 -32.60 2.51 -0.08
N ASP A 797 -32.92 3.31 -1.09
CA ASP A 797 -32.90 2.84 -2.48
C ASP A 797 -31.45 2.57 -2.93
N ILE A 798 -31.23 1.50 -3.70
CA ILE A 798 -29.94 1.19 -4.34
C ILE A 798 -30.23 0.78 -5.78
N LEU A 799 -29.58 1.46 -6.74
CA LEU A 799 -29.76 1.23 -8.16
C LEU A 799 -28.62 0.38 -8.72
N MET A 800 -28.90 -0.44 -9.74
CA MET A 800 -27.94 -1.31 -10.38
C MET A 800 -28.19 -1.44 -11.89
N THR A 801 -27.13 -1.60 -12.67
CA THR A 801 -27.16 -1.99 -14.09
C THR A 801 -25.84 -2.64 -14.50
N ASN A 802 -25.87 -3.50 -15.52
CA ASN A 802 -24.66 -3.94 -16.24
C ASN A 802 -24.81 -3.74 -17.77
N ASP A 803 -25.68 -2.82 -18.19
CA ASP A 803 -25.94 -2.53 -19.60
C ASP A 803 -24.72 -1.94 -20.35
N PRO A 804 -24.16 -2.65 -21.36
CA PRO A 804 -22.94 -2.24 -22.06
C PRO A 804 -23.05 -0.90 -22.79
N TRP A 805 -24.21 -0.61 -23.39
CA TRP A 805 -24.40 0.58 -24.23
C TRP A 805 -24.59 1.84 -23.39
N HIS A 806 -24.99 1.67 -22.13
CA HIS A 806 -25.33 2.77 -21.25
C HIS A 806 -24.33 3.00 -20.10
N GLY A 807 -23.19 2.31 -20.11
CA GLY A 807 -22.07 2.64 -19.22
C GLY A 807 -21.44 1.49 -18.42
N SER A 808 -21.74 0.22 -18.68
CA SER A 808 -20.88 -0.86 -18.14
C SER A 808 -19.76 -1.26 -19.10
N GLY A 809 -19.91 -1.01 -20.41
CA GLY A 809 -18.99 -1.47 -21.45
C GLY A 809 -19.17 -2.94 -21.84
N HIS A 810 -19.45 -3.85 -20.89
CA HIS A 810 -19.85 -5.25 -21.10
C HIS A 810 -20.55 -5.82 -19.86
N LEU A 811 -21.11 -7.04 -19.96
CA LEU A 811 -21.99 -7.60 -18.91
C LEU A 811 -21.28 -7.95 -17.59
N PHE A 812 -19.96 -8.16 -17.59
CA PHE A 812 -19.23 -8.51 -16.37
C PHE A 812 -19.02 -7.32 -15.43
N ASP A 813 -19.18 -6.09 -15.91
CA ASP A 813 -18.99 -4.89 -15.10
C ASP A 813 -20.35 -4.46 -14.51
N ILE A 814 -20.51 -4.62 -13.19
CA ILE A 814 -21.77 -4.28 -12.50
C ILE A 814 -21.63 -2.92 -11.83
N ALA A 815 -22.41 -1.94 -12.30
CA ALA A 815 -22.49 -0.61 -11.70
C ALA A 815 -23.58 -0.57 -10.62
N VAL A 816 -23.22 -0.06 -9.44
CA VAL A 816 -24.09 0.13 -8.27
C VAL A 816 -24.06 1.59 -7.85
N LEU A 817 -25.24 2.22 -7.74
CA LEU A 817 -25.41 3.62 -7.38
C LEU A 817 -26.28 3.77 -6.13
N THR A 818 -25.77 4.49 -5.12
CA THR A 818 -26.45 4.73 -3.84
C THR A 818 -26.66 6.24 -3.61
N PRO A 819 -27.91 6.73 -3.49
CA PRO A 819 -28.21 8.13 -3.22
C PRO A 819 -27.82 8.55 -1.80
N VAL A 820 -27.22 9.73 -1.68
CA VAL A 820 -26.90 10.35 -0.38
C VAL A 820 -27.94 11.38 -0.03
N PHE A 821 -28.61 11.19 1.11
CA PHE A 821 -29.64 12.11 1.60
C PHE A 821 -29.12 13.07 2.66
N HIS A 822 -29.40 14.36 2.49
CA HIS A 822 -29.20 15.38 3.51
C HIS A 822 -30.45 16.28 3.59
N LYS A 823 -30.97 16.52 4.80
CA LYS A 823 -32.20 17.30 5.04
C LYS A 823 -33.39 16.89 4.14
N GLY A 824 -33.53 15.58 3.89
CA GLY A 824 -34.61 15.00 3.10
C GLY A 824 -34.50 15.18 1.58
N ARG A 825 -33.33 15.59 1.06
CA ARG A 825 -33.05 15.71 -0.38
C ARG A 825 -31.81 14.89 -0.74
N VAL A 826 -31.76 14.41 -1.97
CA VAL A 826 -30.54 13.83 -2.54
C VAL A 826 -29.56 14.96 -2.85
N VAL A 827 -28.32 14.83 -2.38
CA VAL A 827 -27.26 15.85 -2.53
C VAL A 827 -26.02 15.36 -3.28
N ALA A 828 -25.89 14.04 -3.45
CA ALA A 828 -24.80 13.36 -4.14
C ALA A 828 -25.16 11.88 -4.32
N PHE A 829 -24.30 11.13 -5.01
CA PHE A 829 -24.35 9.67 -5.08
C PHE A 829 -22.98 9.06 -4.76
N LEU A 830 -23.01 7.87 -4.16
CA LEU A 830 -21.86 6.96 -4.15
C LEU A 830 -22.04 5.95 -5.28
N GLY A 831 -21.08 5.89 -6.18
CA GLY A 831 -21.03 4.94 -7.27
C GLY A 831 -19.88 3.95 -7.07
N SER A 832 -20.14 2.68 -7.35
CA SER A 832 -19.10 1.66 -7.46
C SER A 832 -19.38 0.77 -8.66
N ILE A 833 -18.33 0.33 -9.35
CA ILE A 833 -18.42 -0.61 -10.45
C ILE A 833 -17.28 -1.63 -10.33
N GLY A 834 -17.56 -2.90 -10.58
CA GLY A 834 -16.56 -3.96 -10.46
C GLY A 834 -16.79 -5.09 -11.45
N HIS A 835 -15.70 -5.70 -11.89
CA HIS A 835 -15.72 -6.85 -12.78
C HIS A 835 -15.97 -8.13 -11.98
N VAL A 836 -17.15 -8.73 -12.14
CA VAL A 836 -17.47 -10.01 -11.46
C VAL A 836 -16.92 -11.21 -12.23
N SER A 837 -16.73 -12.33 -11.55
CA SER A 837 -16.13 -13.54 -12.14
C SER A 837 -17.01 -14.27 -13.17
N ASP A 838 -18.33 -14.10 -13.08
CA ASP A 838 -19.30 -14.85 -13.87
C ASP A 838 -20.57 -14.02 -14.07
N ILE A 839 -21.12 -14.03 -15.28
CA ILE A 839 -22.42 -13.44 -15.61
C ILE A 839 -23.36 -14.46 -16.30
N GLY A 840 -23.04 -15.75 -16.20
CA GLY A 840 -23.69 -16.81 -16.97
C GLY A 840 -23.20 -16.87 -18.42
N GLY A 841 -24.10 -17.19 -19.36
CA GLY A 841 -23.80 -17.23 -20.80
C GLY A 841 -22.97 -18.43 -21.27
N THR A 842 -22.28 -18.29 -22.40
CA THR A 842 -21.35 -19.30 -22.92
C THR A 842 -20.02 -19.30 -22.18
N LYS A 843 -19.30 -20.42 -22.21
CA LYS A 843 -17.88 -20.48 -21.79
C LYS A 843 -16.95 -20.13 -22.96
N ASN A 844 -17.44 -20.24 -24.19
CA ASN A 844 -16.67 -20.03 -25.41
C ASN A 844 -16.85 -18.59 -25.92
N LYS A 845 -16.18 -17.64 -25.26
CA LYS A 845 -16.36 -16.22 -25.57
C LYS A 845 -15.86 -15.82 -26.96
N SER A 846 -15.02 -16.62 -27.64
CA SER A 846 -14.60 -16.33 -29.02
C SER A 846 -15.61 -16.79 -30.07
N ALA A 847 -16.61 -17.60 -29.69
CA ALA A 847 -17.64 -18.08 -30.60
C ALA A 847 -18.96 -17.28 -30.55
N VAL A 848 -19.04 -16.26 -29.68
CA VAL A 848 -20.26 -15.46 -29.49
C VAL A 848 -20.55 -14.56 -30.69
N ARG A 849 -21.83 -14.39 -30.99
CA ARG A 849 -22.30 -13.50 -32.06
C ARG A 849 -23.08 -12.30 -31.54
N GLU A 850 -23.88 -12.52 -30.51
CA GLU A 850 -24.76 -11.51 -29.93
C GLU A 850 -24.63 -11.49 -28.40
N ILE A 851 -24.98 -10.34 -27.79
CA ILE A 851 -24.93 -10.11 -26.34
C ILE A 851 -25.70 -11.15 -25.53
N TYR A 852 -26.77 -11.73 -26.09
CA TYR A 852 -27.61 -12.72 -25.42
C TYR A 852 -26.90 -14.04 -25.14
N GLU A 853 -25.81 -14.33 -25.86
CA GLU A 853 -24.97 -15.50 -25.63
C GLU A 853 -23.96 -15.26 -24.50
N GLU A 854 -23.71 -14.00 -24.12
CA GLU A 854 -22.68 -13.61 -23.16
C GLU A 854 -23.14 -13.73 -21.71
N GLY A 855 -24.45 -13.65 -21.45
CA GLY A 855 -25.04 -13.92 -20.14
C GLY A 855 -26.17 -12.97 -19.76
N ILE A 856 -26.31 -12.73 -18.46
CA ILE A 856 -27.41 -11.94 -17.91
C ILE A 856 -27.18 -10.45 -18.16
N GLN A 857 -28.10 -9.83 -18.88
CA GLN A 857 -28.20 -8.38 -19.00
C GLN A 857 -29.25 -7.85 -18.00
N LEU A 858 -28.82 -6.92 -17.16
CA LEU A 858 -29.57 -6.29 -16.09
C LEU A 858 -29.86 -4.84 -16.52
N PRO A 859 -31.10 -4.53 -16.93
CA PRO A 859 -31.50 -3.15 -17.19
C PRO A 859 -31.50 -2.34 -15.89
N PRO A 860 -31.66 -1.00 -15.95
CA PRO A 860 -31.80 -0.15 -14.77
C PRO A 860 -32.83 -0.70 -13.77
N THR A 861 -32.33 -1.16 -12.62
CA THR A 861 -33.15 -1.85 -11.63
C THR A 861 -32.86 -1.35 -10.22
N LYS A 862 -33.90 -1.25 -9.39
CA LYS A 862 -33.73 -1.11 -7.93
C LYS A 862 -33.34 -2.46 -7.33
N LEU A 863 -32.08 -2.58 -6.91
CA LEU A 863 -31.57 -3.73 -6.17
C LEU A 863 -32.08 -3.73 -4.73
N TYR A 864 -32.20 -2.54 -4.14
CA TYR A 864 -32.90 -2.30 -2.89
C TYR A 864 -33.92 -1.19 -3.09
N ALA A 865 -35.09 -1.33 -2.46
CA ALA A 865 -36.12 -0.30 -2.40
C ALA A 865 -36.45 0.00 -0.94
N GLU A 866 -36.24 1.23 -0.51
CA GLU A 866 -36.46 1.67 0.89
C GLU A 866 -35.79 0.74 1.92
N GLY A 867 -34.55 0.30 1.64
CA GLY A 867 -33.76 -0.58 2.48
C GLY A 867 -34.12 -2.06 2.41
N LYS A 868 -35.08 -2.46 1.57
CA LYS A 868 -35.48 -3.87 1.40
C LYS A 868 -34.86 -4.46 0.13
N PRO A 869 -34.20 -5.64 0.21
CA PRO A 869 -33.61 -6.27 -0.97
C PRO A 869 -34.69 -6.74 -1.94
N ASN A 870 -34.46 -6.51 -3.23
CA ASN A 870 -35.28 -7.05 -4.30
C ASN A 870 -34.98 -8.54 -4.51
N ARG A 871 -35.74 -9.39 -3.80
CA ARG A 871 -35.50 -10.85 -3.78
C ARG A 871 -35.56 -11.49 -5.16
N ASP A 872 -36.37 -10.96 -6.08
CA ASP A 872 -36.52 -11.53 -7.41
C ASP A 872 -35.25 -11.32 -8.25
N VAL A 873 -34.63 -10.14 -8.16
CA VAL A 873 -33.34 -9.86 -8.81
C VAL A 873 -32.26 -10.79 -8.26
N PHE A 874 -32.15 -10.93 -6.94
CA PHE A 874 -31.20 -11.86 -6.34
C PHE A 874 -31.47 -13.32 -6.77
N ASN A 875 -32.74 -13.75 -6.79
CA ASN A 875 -33.10 -15.10 -7.25
C ASN A 875 -32.68 -15.35 -8.70
N ILE A 876 -32.82 -14.36 -9.59
CA ILE A 876 -32.37 -14.44 -10.98
C ILE A 876 -30.85 -14.65 -11.03
N LEU A 877 -30.08 -13.87 -10.26
CA LEU A 877 -28.63 -14.03 -10.18
C LEU A 877 -28.25 -15.42 -9.65
N TYR A 878 -28.86 -15.87 -8.54
CA TYR A 878 -28.58 -17.20 -7.98
C TYR A 878 -28.88 -18.35 -8.94
N ALA A 879 -29.89 -18.21 -9.80
CA ALA A 879 -30.31 -19.26 -10.72
C ALA A 879 -29.50 -19.35 -12.01
N ASN A 880 -28.86 -18.25 -12.44
CA ASN A 880 -28.27 -18.15 -13.78
C ASN A 880 -26.73 -18.01 -13.77
N LEU A 881 -26.11 -17.97 -12.60
CA LEU A 881 -24.66 -17.90 -12.44
C LEU A 881 -24.06 -19.25 -12.06
N ARG A 882 -22.82 -19.51 -12.49
CA ARG A 882 -22.04 -20.73 -12.21
C ARG A 882 -21.46 -20.73 -10.80
N ASN A 883 -21.11 -19.55 -10.29
CA ASN A 883 -20.63 -19.36 -8.92
C ASN A 883 -21.37 -18.18 -8.24
N PRO A 884 -22.69 -18.32 -7.99
CA PRO A 884 -23.52 -17.20 -7.56
C PRO A 884 -23.11 -16.64 -6.19
N ARG A 885 -22.58 -17.47 -5.28
CA ARG A 885 -22.13 -17.01 -3.96
C ARG A 885 -20.99 -16.00 -4.07
N GLN A 886 -20.04 -16.25 -4.97
CA GLN A 886 -18.92 -15.34 -5.21
C GLN A 886 -19.39 -14.03 -5.83
N VAL A 887 -20.17 -14.10 -6.90
CA VAL A 887 -20.65 -12.90 -7.62
C VAL A 887 -21.57 -12.04 -6.74
N VAL A 888 -22.51 -12.66 -6.02
CA VAL A 888 -23.39 -11.91 -5.10
C VAL A 888 -22.59 -11.35 -3.91
N GLY A 889 -21.58 -12.07 -3.43
CA GLY A 889 -20.64 -11.57 -2.42
C GLY A 889 -19.91 -10.31 -2.88
N ASP A 890 -19.45 -10.29 -4.14
CA ASP A 890 -18.83 -9.11 -4.75
C ASP A 890 -19.81 -7.94 -4.88
N ILE A 891 -21.05 -8.17 -5.32
CA ILE A 891 -22.09 -7.12 -5.39
C ILE A 891 -22.36 -6.52 -4.00
N GLU A 892 -22.48 -7.36 -2.96
CA GLU A 892 -22.68 -6.90 -1.59
C GLU A 892 -21.46 -6.13 -1.04
N ALA A 893 -20.25 -6.44 -1.49
CA ALA A 893 -19.04 -5.66 -1.18
C ALA A 893 -19.14 -4.22 -1.75
N LEU A 894 -19.58 -4.07 -3.00
CA LEU A 894 -19.80 -2.75 -3.63
C LEU A 894 -20.88 -1.94 -2.87
N ILE A 895 -21.97 -2.61 -2.46
CA ILE A 895 -23.04 -1.99 -1.66
C ILE A 895 -22.53 -1.52 -0.30
N ALA A 896 -21.78 -2.37 0.40
CA ALA A 896 -21.23 -2.04 1.72
C ALA A 896 -20.30 -0.82 1.65
N ALA A 897 -19.46 -0.73 0.63
CA ALA A 897 -18.60 0.41 0.38
C ALA A 897 -19.39 1.70 0.11
N ASN A 898 -20.40 1.65 -0.76
CA ASN A 898 -21.24 2.81 -1.06
C ASN A 898 -22.00 3.31 0.19
N ALA A 899 -22.50 2.40 1.03
CA ALA A 899 -23.18 2.75 2.27
C ALA A 899 -22.24 3.48 3.26
N LEU A 900 -21.00 3.00 3.42
CA LEU A 900 -19.96 3.65 4.22
C LEU A 900 -19.69 5.07 3.70
N GLY A 901 -19.46 5.23 2.40
CA GLY A 901 -19.20 6.54 1.79
C GLY A 901 -20.36 7.53 1.96
N ALA A 902 -21.60 7.05 1.86
CA ALA A 902 -22.80 7.87 2.05
C ALA A 902 -22.89 8.43 3.48
N GLU A 903 -22.58 7.61 4.49
CA GLU A 903 -22.54 8.05 5.89
C GLU A 903 -21.46 9.12 6.11
N ARG A 904 -20.26 8.89 5.57
CA ARG A 904 -19.12 9.83 5.72
C ARG A 904 -19.39 11.17 5.05
N LEU A 905 -19.98 11.15 3.84
CA LEU A 905 -20.34 12.37 3.13
C LEU A 905 -21.44 13.15 3.84
N ALA A 906 -22.47 12.46 4.36
CA ALA A 906 -23.51 13.10 5.16
C ALA A 906 -22.95 13.76 6.43
N ALA A 907 -21.98 13.12 7.10
CA ALA A 907 -21.30 13.68 8.26
C ALA A 907 -20.47 14.93 7.90
N LEU A 908 -19.75 14.91 6.77
CA LEU A 908 -18.99 16.06 6.25
C LEU A 908 -19.90 17.30 6.05
N LEU A 909 -21.08 17.10 5.45
CA LEU A 909 -22.04 18.20 5.22
C LEU A 909 -22.50 18.84 6.54
N VAL A 910 -22.76 18.03 7.57
CA VAL A 910 -23.14 18.51 8.90
C VAL A 910 -21.98 19.27 9.56
N GLU A 911 -20.75 18.74 9.46
CA GLU A 911 -19.54 19.31 10.05
C GLU A 911 -19.25 20.74 9.55
N TYR A 912 -19.34 20.95 8.24
CA TYR A 912 -19.08 22.25 7.60
C TYR A 912 -20.34 23.12 7.40
N GLY A 913 -21.50 22.66 7.88
CA GLY A 913 -22.76 23.39 7.75
C GLY A 913 -23.22 23.61 6.31
N LEU A 914 -22.87 22.69 5.41
CA LEU A 914 -23.22 22.74 3.99
C LEU A 914 -24.63 22.19 3.77
N ASP A 915 -25.45 22.91 3.00
CA ASP A 915 -26.78 22.43 2.60
C ASP A 915 -26.70 21.45 1.42
N ASP A 916 -25.72 21.63 0.52
CA ASP A 916 -25.44 20.82 -0.66
C ASP A 916 -23.98 21.00 -1.13
N LEU A 917 -23.57 20.27 -2.18
CA LEU A 917 -22.22 20.30 -2.75
C LEU A 917 -22.08 21.14 -4.03
N ARG A 918 -23.15 21.79 -4.52
CA ARG A 918 -23.21 22.33 -5.90
C ARG A 918 -22.14 23.39 -6.16
N LYS A 919 -21.92 24.26 -5.19
CA LYS A 919 -20.89 25.28 -5.30
C LYS A 919 -19.50 24.64 -5.33
N LEU A 920 -19.25 23.67 -4.45
CA LEU A 920 -17.97 22.97 -4.37
C LEU A 920 -17.67 22.21 -5.67
N ALA A 921 -18.66 21.45 -6.16
CA ALA A 921 -18.62 20.75 -7.44
C ALA A 921 -18.27 21.69 -8.60
N SER A 922 -18.98 22.82 -8.74
CA SER A 922 -18.73 23.75 -9.84
C SER A 922 -17.33 24.38 -9.78
N THR A 923 -16.81 24.72 -8.60
CA THR A 923 -15.44 25.20 -8.42
C THR A 923 -14.41 24.11 -8.79
N MET A 924 -14.56 22.89 -8.29
CA MET A 924 -13.65 21.76 -8.57
C MET A 924 -13.60 21.42 -10.07
N HIS A 925 -14.76 21.32 -10.72
CA HIS A 925 -14.85 21.08 -12.15
C HIS A 925 -14.20 22.21 -12.94
N ARG A 926 -14.44 23.47 -12.57
CA ARG A 926 -13.83 24.62 -13.24
C ARG A 926 -12.31 24.60 -13.14
N LEU A 927 -11.74 24.33 -11.97
CA LEU A 927 -10.28 24.31 -11.79
C LEU A 927 -9.63 23.18 -12.58
N SER A 928 -10.19 21.96 -12.48
CA SER A 928 -9.67 20.80 -13.21
C SER A 928 -9.85 20.92 -14.73
N GLU A 929 -10.94 21.54 -15.19
CA GLU A 929 -11.15 21.89 -16.60
C GLU A 929 -10.13 22.92 -17.08
N ASN A 930 -9.89 23.99 -16.31
CA ASN A 930 -8.90 25.01 -16.64
C ASN A 930 -7.49 24.42 -16.75
N ALA A 931 -7.12 23.51 -15.84
CA ALA A 931 -5.84 22.82 -15.90
C ALA A 931 -5.69 21.91 -17.13
N ALA A 932 -6.76 21.18 -17.50
CA ALA A 932 -6.78 20.40 -18.73
C ALA A 932 -6.62 21.29 -19.97
N ARG A 933 -7.37 22.40 -20.04
CA ARG A 933 -7.29 23.39 -21.12
C ARG A 933 -5.91 24.03 -21.22
N GLU A 934 -5.29 24.37 -20.11
CA GLU A 934 -3.94 24.93 -20.09
C GLU A 934 -2.89 23.91 -20.54
N ALA A 935 -3.01 22.65 -20.11
CA ALA A 935 -2.13 21.59 -20.58
C ALA A 935 -2.26 21.37 -22.10
N ILE A 936 -3.46 21.52 -22.66
CA ILE A 936 -3.70 21.47 -24.11
C ILE A 936 -3.02 22.63 -24.84
N ARG A 937 -3.10 23.87 -24.33
CA ARG A 937 -2.45 25.05 -24.94
C ARG A 937 -0.93 24.94 -25.05
N GLN A 938 -0.31 24.08 -24.23
CA GLN A 938 1.12 23.81 -24.29
C GLN A 938 1.50 22.89 -25.45
N MET A 939 0.53 22.24 -26.09
CA MET A 939 0.74 21.47 -27.30
C MET A 939 0.62 22.37 -28.54
N PRO A 940 1.39 22.11 -29.61
CA PRO A 940 1.18 22.81 -30.87
C PRO A 940 -0.18 22.44 -31.48
N ASP A 941 -0.95 23.46 -31.87
CA ASP A 941 -2.15 23.29 -32.69
C ASP A 941 -1.84 22.50 -33.95
N GLY A 942 -2.74 21.60 -34.34
CA GLY A 942 -2.54 20.78 -35.52
C GLY A 942 -3.41 19.54 -35.57
N VAL A 943 -3.27 18.81 -36.68
CA VAL A 943 -3.90 17.51 -36.90
C VAL A 943 -2.82 16.45 -36.93
N TYR A 944 -2.87 15.54 -35.97
CA TYR A 944 -1.96 14.43 -35.82
C TYR A 944 -2.68 13.13 -36.12
N SER A 945 -2.03 12.17 -36.75
CA SER A 945 -2.69 10.92 -37.11
C SER A 945 -1.76 9.73 -37.04
N ALA A 946 -2.28 8.61 -36.54
CA ALA A 946 -1.57 7.34 -36.59
C ALA A 946 -2.55 6.18 -36.71
N ILE A 947 -2.01 5.03 -37.09
CA ILE A 947 -2.74 3.78 -37.19
C ILE A 947 -1.98 2.73 -36.39
N THR A 948 -2.75 1.92 -35.67
CA THR A 948 -2.30 0.72 -34.96
C THR A 948 -3.07 -0.49 -35.50
N HIS A 949 -2.48 -1.68 -35.42
CA HIS A 949 -3.11 -2.90 -35.90
C HIS A 949 -3.35 -3.89 -34.75
N LEU A 950 -4.43 -4.66 -34.87
CA LEU A 950 -4.82 -5.74 -33.96
C LEU A 950 -5.24 -6.99 -34.76
N ASN A 951 -5.40 -8.14 -34.12
CA ASN A 951 -6.10 -9.28 -34.72
C ASN A 951 -7.61 -9.16 -34.45
N GLY A 952 -8.44 -9.28 -35.48
CA GLY A 952 -9.88 -9.41 -35.35
C GLY A 952 -10.34 -10.77 -35.83
N SER A 953 -10.72 -11.66 -34.91
CA SER A 953 -11.37 -12.96 -35.17
C SER A 953 -10.94 -13.67 -36.48
N GLY A 954 -9.63 -13.70 -36.77
CA GLY A 954 -9.05 -14.33 -37.98
C GLY A 954 -8.47 -13.42 -39.06
N GLU A 955 -8.77 -12.14 -39.02
CA GLU A 955 -8.29 -11.13 -39.96
C GLU A 955 -7.48 -10.06 -39.23
N ARG A 956 -6.63 -9.34 -39.96
CA ARG A 956 -5.90 -8.20 -39.39
C ARG A 956 -6.79 -6.96 -39.47
N LEU A 957 -7.11 -6.38 -38.32
CA LEU A 957 -7.83 -5.11 -38.23
C LEU A 957 -6.88 -3.96 -37.91
N PHE A 958 -7.41 -2.74 -37.95
CA PHE A 958 -6.67 -1.53 -37.63
C PHE A 958 -7.54 -0.54 -36.86
N ILE A 959 -6.91 0.29 -36.03
CA ILE A 959 -7.52 1.41 -35.33
C ILE A 959 -6.81 2.69 -35.81
N PRO A 960 -7.48 3.54 -36.60
CA PRO A 960 -6.99 4.87 -36.91
C PRO A 960 -7.34 5.83 -35.78
N ALA A 961 -6.44 6.74 -35.42
CA ALA A 961 -6.76 7.88 -34.57
C ALA A 961 -6.30 9.16 -35.25
N LYS A 962 -7.21 10.12 -35.42
CA LYS A 962 -6.93 11.49 -35.81
C LYS A 962 -7.15 12.39 -34.60
N VAL A 963 -6.08 13.01 -34.11
CA VAL A 963 -6.10 13.91 -32.95
C VAL A 963 -5.97 15.34 -33.46
N THR A 964 -7.00 16.15 -33.27
CA THR A 964 -7.01 17.57 -33.63
C THR A 964 -6.85 18.40 -32.37
N VAL A 965 -5.77 19.18 -32.29
CA VAL A 965 -5.52 20.17 -31.24
C VAL A 965 -5.88 21.54 -31.81
N ASP A 966 -6.83 22.22 -31.17
CA ASP A 966 -7.30 23.56 -31.56
C ASP A 966 -7.45 24.45 -30.31
N GLY A 967 -6.43 25.29 -30.08
CA GLY A 967 -6.35 26.22 -28.98
C GLY A 967 -6.27 25.51 -27.62
N ASP A 968 -7.43 25.34 -26.99
CA ASP A 968 -7.55 24.69 -25.68
C ASP A 968 -8.49 23.48 -25.67
N SER A 969 -8.79 22.95 -26.86
CA SER A 969 -9.63 21.78 -27.06
C SER A 969 -8.92 20.69 -27.86
N VAL A 970 -9.26 19.43 -27.59
CA VAL A 970 -8.76 18.28 -28.36
C VAL A 970 -9.93 17.41 -28.81
N GLU A 971 -9.97 17.11 -30.11
CA GLU A 971 -10.88 16.12 -30.69
C GLU A 971 -10.10 14.88 -31.11
N VAL A 972 -10.56 13.70 -30.68
CA VAL A 972 -10.08 12.40 -31.15
C VAL A 972 -11.18 11.76 -31.99
N ASP A 973 -10.87 11.53 -33.26
CA ASP A 973 -11.79 10.98 -34.25
C ASP A 973 -11.25 9.65 -34.81
N PHE A 974 -12.04 8.60 -34.63
CA PHE A 974 -11.77 7.23 -35.11
C PHE A 974 -12.44 6.94 -36.47
N GLU A 975 -12.80 7.96 -37.24
CA GLU A 975 -13.29 7.81 -38.62
C GLU A 975 -12.38 6.86 -39.44
N GLY A 976 -13.01 5.93 -40.17
CA GLY A 976 -12.32 4.89 -40.93
C GLY A 976 -11.98 3.62 -40.13
N CYS A 977 -12.31 3.55 -38.84
CA CYS A 977 -12.20 2.31 -38.07
C CYS A 977 -13.11 1.21 -38.67
N PRO A 978 -12.70 -0.08 -38.65
CA PRO A 978 -13.47 -1.17 -39.25
C PRO A 978 -14.92 -1.25 -38.72
N PRO A 979 -15.85 -1.77 -39.54
CA PRO A 979 -17.18 -2.14 -39.08
C PRO A 979 -17.13 -3.10 -37.88
N GLN A 980 -18.18 -3.08 -37.06
CA GLN A 980 -18.36 -4.07 -36.00
C GLN A 980 -18.30 -5.50 -36.58
N VAL A 981 -17.66 -6.41 -35.86
CA VAL A 981 -17.53 -7.80 -36.27
C VAL A 981 -18.68 -8.64 -35.73
N SER A 982 -19.06 -9.67 -36.47
CA SER A 982 -20.19 -10.56 -36.12
C SER A 982 -19.80 -11.77 -35.27
N LEU A 983 -18.53 -11.90 -34.89
CA LEU A 983 -17.97 -13.04 -34.16
C LEU A 983 -16.90 -12.60 -33.17
N GLY A 984 -16.95 -13.15 -31.96
CA GLY A 984 -15.84 -13.16 -31.00
C GLY A 984 -15.88 -12.08 -29.92
N GLY A 985 -16.99 -11.36 -29.76
CA GLY A 985 -17.19 -10.46 -28.62
C GLY A 985 -16.21 -9.30 -28.50
N ILE A 986 -15.41 -9.01 -29.54
CA ILE A 986 -14.33 -8.00 -29.50
C ILE A 986 -14.81 -6.57 -29.81
N ASN A 987 -16.12 -6.38 -30.04
CA ASN A 987 -16.68 -5.06 -30.29
C ASN A 987 -16.71 -4.23 -29.00
N ASN A 988 -16.70 -2.91 -29.16
CA ASN A 988 -16.78 -1.95 -28.07
C ASN A 988 -17.99 -1.05 -28.25
N THR A 989 -18.57 -0.64 -27.11
CA THR A 989 -19.55 0.43 -27.06
C THR A 989 -18.84 1.78 -26.97
N LEU A 990 -19.50 2.86 -27.39
CA LEU A 990 -18.90 4.20 -27.36
C LEU A 990 -18.42 4.61 -25.96
N PRO A 991 -19.15 4.37 -24.85
CA PRO A 991 -18.65 4.70 -23.51
C PRO A 991 -17.30 4.05 -23.17
N GLY A 992 -17.08 2.80 -23.58
CA GLY A 992 -15.80 2.11 -23.40
C GLY A 992 -14.68 2.79 -24.18
N THR A 993 -14.91 3.08 -25.47
CA THR A 993 -13.94 3.78 -26.33
C THR A 993 -13.60 5.17 -25.81
N GLN A 994 -14.60 5.91 -25.31
CA GLN A 994 -14.41 7.22 -24.68
C GLN A 994 -13.52 7.10 -23.43
N ALA A 995 -13.79 6.11 -22.58
CA ALA A 995 -13.04 5.91 -21.36
C ALA A 995 -11.54 5.70 -21.61
N GLU A 996 -11.20 4.80 -22.52
CA GLU A 996 -9.81 4.49 -22.86
C GLU A 996 -9.08 5.67 -23.52
N THR A 997 -9.77 6.37 -24.44
CA THR A 997 -9.25 7.57 -25.11
C THR A 997 -8.92 8.67 -24.10
N LEU A 998 -9.85 8.95 -23.19
CA LEU A 998 -9.71 9.98 -22.17
C LEU A 998 -8.64 9.63 -21.13
N PHE A 999 -8.47 8.35 -20.81
CA PHE A 999 -7.40 7.88 -19.95
C PHE A 999 -6.02 8.16 -20.56
N ALA A 1000 -5.82 7.83 -21.84
CA ALA A 1000 -4.56 8.12 -22.53
C ALA A 1000 -4.24 9.62 -22.53
N LEU A 1001 -5.22 10.48 -22.85
CA LEU A 1001 -5.06 11.93 -22.83
C LEU A 1001 -4.76 12.47 -21.43
N LYS A 1002 -5.44 11.96 -20.40
CA LYS A 1002 -5.19 12.32 -18.99
C LYS A 1002 -3.74 12.05 -18.58
N CYS A 1003 -3.20 10.88 -18.94
CA CYS A 1003 -1.83 10.49 -18.63
C CYS A 1003 -0.78 11.41 -19.27
N ILE A 1004 -1.03 11.87 -20.51
CA ILE A 1004 -0.11 12.73 -21.25
C ILE A 1004 -0.18 14.20 -20.78
N LEU A 1005 -1.39 14.68 -20.52
CA LEU A 1005 -1.65 16.10 -20.34
C LEU A 1005 -1.65 16.55 -18.88
N THR A 1006 -2.28 15.78 -17.99
CA THR A 1006 -2.52 16.24 -16.63
C THR A 1006 -2.30 15.15 -15.57
N PRO A 1007 -1.25 14.30 -15.63
CA PRO A 1007 -1.13 13.14 -14.74
C PRO A 1007 -1.19 13.47 -13.23
N GLY A 1008 -0.74 14.66 -12.81
CA GLY A 1008 -0.78 15.12 -11.41
C GLY A 1008 -2.12 15.73 -10.94
N ILE A 1009 -3.04 16.06 -11.86
CA ILE A 1009 -4.33 16.67 -11.52
C ILE A 1009 -5.30 15.61 -11.03
N ARG A 1010 -5.87 15.78 -9.84
CA ARG A 1010 -6.94 14.92 -9.30
C ARG A 1010 -8.10 14.87 -10.30
N ALA A 1011 -8.50 13.68 -10.74
CA ALA A 1011 -9.52 13.58 -11.77
C ALA A 1011 -10.92 13.87 -11.22
N THR A 1012 -11.64 14.70 -11.97
CA THR A 1012 -13.07 14.99 -11.82
C THR A 1012 -13.66 15.05 -13.23
N ALA A 1013 -14.99 15.13 -13.36
CA ALA A 1013 -15.63 15.34 -14.65
C ALA A 1013 -15.07 16.55 -15.43
N GLY A 1014 -14.58 17.58 -14.72
CA GLY A 1014 -13.97 18.77 -15.32
C GLY A 1014 -12.72 18.48 -16.17
N CYS A 1015 -11.91 17.48 -15.79
CA CYS A 1015 -10.72 17.07 -16.54
C CYS A 1015 -11.05 16.65 -17.98
N TYR A 1016 -12.28 16.23 -18.24
CA TYR A 1016 -12.65 15.61 -19.51
C TYR A 1016 -13.43 16.54 -20.46
N ARG A 1017 -13.86 17.72 -19.99
CA ARG A 1017 -14.75 18.63 -20.75
C ARG A 1017 -14.12 19.30 -21.97
N ALA A 1018 -12.79 19.37 -22.01
CA ALA A 1018 -12.06 19.91 -23.15
C ALA A 1018 -11.84 18.88 -24.27
N PHE A 1019 -12.29 17.64 -24.07
CA PHE A 1019 -12.08 16.54 -25.00
C PHE A 1019 -13.38 16.14 -25.70
N THR A 1020 -13.30 15.89 -26.99
CA THR A 1020 -14.37 15.26 -27.77
C THR A 1020 -13.86 13.96 -28.38
N VAL A 1021 -14.64 12.89 -28.26
CA VAL A 1021 -14.27 11.57 -28.80
C VAL A 1021 -15.39 11.07 -29.70
N LYS A 1022 -15.04 10.69 -30.93
CA LYS A 1022 -15.98 10.24 -31.97
C LYS A 1022 -15.53 8.92 -32.57
N ALA A 1023 -16.48 8.00 -32.73
CA ALA A 1023 -16.29 6.77 -33.51
C ALA A 1023 -17.56 6.50 -34.34
N PRO A 1024 -17.43 6.03 -35.60
CA PRO A 1024 -18.59 5.76 -36.45
C PRO A 1024 -19.55 4.75 -35.81
N GLU A 1025 -20.84 5.06 -35.78
CA GLU A 1025 -21.85 4.09 -35.32
C GLU A 1025 -21.82 2.85 -36.21
N GLY A 1026 -21.88 1.66 -35.60
CA GLY A 1026 -21.73 0.39 -36.30
C GLY A 1026 -20.28 0.00 -36.57
N SER A 1027 -19.30 0.73 -36.04
CA SER A 1027 -17.88 0.33 -36.05
C SER A 1027 -17.53 -0.58 -34.87
N ILE A 1028 -16.35 -1.19 -34.92
CA ILE A 1028 -15.82 -2.01 -33.81
C ILE A 1028 -15.59 -1.21 -32.52
N LEU A 1029 -15.50 0.13 -32.61
CA LEU A 1029 -15.34 1.04 -31.45
C LEU A 1029 -16.64 1.74 -31.02
N ASN A 1030 -17.74 1.57 -31.77
CA ASN A 1030 -19.06 2.09 -31.43
C ASN A 1030 -20.13 1.19 -32.06
N CYS A 1031 -20.20 -0.04 -31.55
CA CYS A 1031 -21.08 -1.07 -32.10
C CYS A 1031 -22.55 -0.86 -31.71
N THR A 1032 -23.43 -1.35 -32.56
CA THR A 1032 -24.88 -1.31 -32.34
C THR A 1032 -25.36 -2.58 -31.63
N HIS A 1033 -26.40 -2.44 -30.81
CA HIS A 1033 -27.09 -3.57 -30.20
C HIS A 1033 -27.74 -4.46 -31.29
N PRO A 1034 -27.66 -5.81 -31.21
CA PRO A 1034 -27.23 -6.64 -30.08
C PRO A 1034 -25.81 -7.22 -30.21
N ALA A 1035 -24.83 -6.48 -30.74
CA ALA A 1035 -23.46 -6.98 -30.92
C ALA A 1035 -22.85 -7.54 -29.63
N ALA A 1036 -22.06 -8.60 -29.76
CA ALA A 1036 -21.28 -9.18 -28.67
C ALA A 1036 -20.08 -8.28 -28.29
N VAL A 1037 -19.84 -8.12 -26.97
CA VAL A 1037 -18.83 -7.21 -26.38
C VAL A 1037 -18.03 -7.84 -25.21
N GLY A 1038 -18.21 -9.13 -24.91
CA GLY A 1038 -17.63 -9.79 -23.74
C GLY A 1038 -16.11 -10.01 -23.79
N LEU A 1039 -15.49 -9.80 -24.96
CA LEU A 1039 -14.03 -9.78 -25.16
C LEU A 1039 -13.55 -8.40 -25.64
N ARG A 1040 -14.32 -7.33 -25.37
CA ARG A 1040 -14.04 -5.96 -25.81
C ARG A 1040 -12.61 -5.49 -25.56
N ARG A 1041 -11.98 -5.98 -24.48
CA ARG A 1041 -10.59 -5.66 -24.08
C ARG A 1041 -9.56 -5.98 -25.17
N LEU A 1042 -9.83 -6.98 -26.02
CA LEU A 1042 -8.93 -7.37 -27.13
C LEU A 1042 -8.82 -6.27 -28.19
N THR A 1043 -9.82 -5.39 -28.26
CA THR A 1043 -9.78 -4.21 -29.12
C THR A 1043 -9.51 -2.94 -28.32
N LEU A 1044 -10.13 -2.80 -27.14
CA LEU A 1044 -10.07 -1.56 -26.37
C LEU A 1044 -8.64 -1.18 -25.98
N PHE A 1045 -7.83 -2.14 -25.54
CA PHE A 1045 -6.45 -1.89 -25.13
C PHE A 1045 -5.51 -1.48 -26.28
N TYR A 1046 -5.99 -1.44 -27.52
CA TYR A 1046 -5.24 -0.88 -28.66
C TYR A 1046 -5.57 0.60 -28.94
N VAL A 1047 -6.55 1.20 -28.24
CA VAL A 1047 -7.03 2.56 -28.51
C VAL A 1047 -6.02 3.63 -28.09
N ASP A 1048 -5.26 3.40 -27.02
CA ASP A 1048 -4.23 4.33 -26.51
C ASP A 1048 -3.04 4.48 -27.47
N ALA A 1049 -2.61 3.38 -28.08
CA ALA A 1049 -1.45 3.30 -28.94
C ALA A 1049 -1.43 4.26 -30.14
N PRO A 1050 -2.47 4.33 -31.00
CA PRO A 1050 -2.48 5.29 -32.11
C PRO A 1050 -2.57 6.74 -31.61
N ILE A 1051 -3.18 7.01 -30.44
CA ILE A 1051 -3.21 8.36 -29.85
C ILE A 1051 -1.79 8.78 -29.43
N LEU A 1052 -1.10 7.93 -28.67
CA LEU A 1052 0.29 8.16 -28.23
C LEU A 1052 1.23 8.35 -29.43
N LYS A 1053 1.07 7.51 -30.46
CA LYS A 1053 1.87 7.60 -31.69
C LYS A 1053 1.59 8.88 -32.46
N ALA A 1054 0.32 9.28 -32.62
CA ALA A 1054 -0.05 10.52 -33.29
C ALA A 1054 0.57 11.73 -32.59
N LEU A 1055 0.49 11.79 -31.26
CA LEU A 1055 1.01 12.92 -30.47
C LEU A 1055 2.52 12.90 -30.24
N SER A 1056 3.22 11.82 -30.63
CA SER A 1056 4.64 11.64 -30.34
C SER A 1056 5.57 12.66 -31.01
N GLU A 1057 5.16 13.25 -32.14
CA GLU A 1057 5.91 14.33 -32.78
C GLU A 1057 5.69 15.69 -32.09
N ALA A 1058 4.51 15.90 -31.49
CA ALA A 1058 4.11 17.15 -30.87
C ALA A 1058 4.73 17.34 -29.48
N VAL A 1059 4.73 16.27 -28.68
CA VAL A 1059 5.19 16.27 -27.27
C VAL A 1059 5.99 15.00 -26.95
N PRO A 1060 7.14 14.76 -27.63
CA PRO A 1060 7.91 13.52 -27.52
C PRO A 1060 8.33 13.18 -26.08
N ASP A 1061 8.65 14.18 -25.26
CA ASP A 1061 9.14 14.03 -23.88
C ASP A 1061 8.07 13.56 -22.87
N ARG A 1062 6.81 13.45 -23.32
CA ARG A 1062 5.64 13.01 -22.53
C ARG A 1062 5.16 11.61 -22.92
N MET A 1063 5.90 10.89 -23.77
CA MET A 1063 5.43 9.64 -24.39
C MET A 1063 6.09 8.38 -23.83
N GLN A 1064 5.32 7.29 -23.94
CA GLN A 1064 5.81 5.91 -23.94
C GLN A 1064 5.52 5.26 -25.29
N ALA A 1065 6.35 4.29 -25.68
CA ALA A 1065 6.10 3.43 -26.82
C ALA A 1065 4.96 2.43 -26.54
N PHE A 1066 4.57 1.65 -27.55
CA PHE A 1066 3.53 0.63 -27.42
C PHE A 1066 3.89 -0.41 -26.34
N THR A 1067 2.93 -0.76 -25.48
CA THR A 1067 3.10 -1.77 -24.42
C THR A 1067 2.58 -3.13 -24.87
N GLY A 1068 3.34 -4.21 -24.64
CA GLY A 1068 2.81 -5.56 -24.78
C GLY A 1068 1.58 -5.74 -23.88
N LEU A 1069 0.46 -6.14 -24.46
CA LEU A 1069 -0.82 -6.07 -23.76
C LEU A 1069 -0.97 -7.19 -22.71
N PRO A 1070 -1.64 -6.91 -21.58
CA PRO A 1070 -1.92 -7.89 -20.56
C PRO A 1070 -2.82 -9.00 -21.10
N THR A 1071 -2.58 -10.23 -20.63
CA THR A 1071 -3.40 -11.39 -20.96
C THR A 1071 -4.07 -11.91 -19.69
N ILE A 1072 -5.31 -12.34 -19.85
CA ILE A 1072 -6.07 -13.01 -18.81
C ILE A 1072 -6.26 -14.47 -19.24
N ILE A 1073 -5.97 -15.40 -18.33
CA ILE A 1073 -6.19 -16.84 -18.52
C ILE A 1073 -7.43 -17.23 -17.72
N ASP A 1074 -8.52 -17.55 -18.41
CA ASP A 1074 -9.78 -17.93 -17.76
C ASP A 1074 -9.79 -19.45 -17.54
N LEU A 1075 -10.02 -19.88 -16.30
CA LEU A 1075 -9.95 -21.28 -15.89
C LEU A 1075 -11.30 -21.72 -15.35
N HIS A 1076 -11.89 -22.73 -15.98
CA HIS A 1076 -13.20 -23.26 -15.57
C HIS A 1076 -13.18 -24.78 -15.51
N GLY A 1077 -14.00 -25.37 -14.65
CA GLY A 1077 -14.12 -26.83 -14.60
C GLY A 1077 -14.99 -27.33 -13.48
N ARG A 1078 -14.86 -28.62 -13.22
CA ARG A 1078 -15.53 -29.32 -12.13
C ARG A 1078 -14.54 -30.28 -11.49
N GLU A 1079 -14.51 -30.31 -10.18
CA GLU A 1079 -13.71 -31.28 -9.42
C GLU A 1079 -14.44 -32.62 -9.28
N ALA A 1080 -13.70 -33.66 -8.89
CA ALA A 1080 -14.26 -34.97 -8.58
C ALA A 1080 -15.32 -34.95 -7.46
N SER A 1081 -15.23 -34.00 -6.53
CA SER A 1081 -16.24 -33.71 -5.48
C SER A 1081 -17.58 -33.24 -6.05
N GLY A 1082 -17.59 -32.82 -7.31
CA GLY A 1082 -18.74 -32.23 -7.99
C GLY A 1082 -18.81 -30.71 -7.90
N ARG A 1083 -17.90 -30.07 -7.15
CA ARG A 1083 -17.74 -28.62 -7.05
C ARG A 1083 -17.32 -28.03 -8.40
N THR A 1084 -18.04 -27.02 -8.88
CA THR A 1084 -17.63 -26.25 -10.06
C THR A 1084 -16.71 -25.11 -9.65
N PHE A 1085 -15.76 -24.77 -10.51
CA PHE A 1085 -14.86 -23.65 -10.29
C PHE A 1085 -14.76 -22.74 -11.53
N THR A 1086 -14.47 -21.47 -11.26
CA THR A 1086 -14.19 -20.43 -12.25
C THR A 1086 -13.25 -19.42 -11.62
N ASP A 1087 -12.10 -19.17 -12.23
CA ASP A 1087 -11.12 -18.19 -11.75
C ASP A 1087 -10.29 -17.65 -12.93
N TYR A 1088 -9.60 -16.53 -12.68
CA TYR A 1088 -8.85 -15.80 -13.70
C TYR A 1088 -7.42 -15.59 -13.21
N MET A 1089 -6.45 -15.86 -14.08
CA MET A 1089 -5.07 -15.48 -13.85
C MET A 1089 -4.74 -14.23 -14.67
N PHE A 1090 -4.46 -13.13 -13.98
CA PHE A 1090 -4.04 -11.87 -14.59
C PHE A 1090 -2.52 -11.84 -14.78
N VAL A 1091 -2.09 -11.50 -15.99
CA VAL A 1091 -0.66 -11.50 -16.35
C VAL A 1091 -0.33 -10.31 -17.25
N GLY A 1092 0.60 -9.46 -16.81
CA GLY A 1092 1.03 -8.26 -17.52
C GLY A 1092 1.97 -8.54 -18.69
N GLY A 1093 2.04 -7.61 -19.64
CA GLY A 1093 3.03 -7.63 -20.72
C GLY A 1093 4.21 -6.70 -20.44
N GLY A 1094 5.07 -6.47 -21.42
CA GLY A 1094 6.17 -5.52 -21.28
C GLY A 1094 5.72 -4.08 -21.53
N GLN A 1095 5.96 -3.14 -20.62
CA GLN A 1095 5.70 -1.72 -20.86
C GLN A 1095 6.57 -1.20 -22.02
N GLY A 1096 6.04 -0.34 -22.88
CA GLY A 1096 6.85 0.35 -23.89
C GLY A 1096 8.00 1.15 -23.25
N GLY A 1097 9.13 1.24 -23.96
CA GLY A 1097 10.21 2.16 -23.60
C GLY A 1097 9.66 3.58 -23.53
N THR A 1098 10.10 4.36 -22.56
CA THR A 1098 9.62 5.72 -22.36
C THR A 1098 10.63 6.73 -22.88
N ALA A 1099 10.24 8.00 -22.98
CA ALA A 1099 11.18 9.08 -23.26
C ALA A 1099 12.32 9.23 -22.22
N ARG A 1100 12.19 8.59 -21.03
CA ARG A 1100 13.06 8.83 -19.87
C ARG A 1100 13.83 7.61 -19.39
N HIS A 1101 13.33 6.40 -19.63
CA HIS A 1101 13.91 5.15 -19.15
C HIS A 1101 13.28 3.93 -19.86
N ASP A 1102 13.92 2.78 -19.68
CA ASP A 1102 13.39 1.48 -20.13
C ASP A 1102 11.99 1.22 -19.57
N GLY A 1103 11.18 0.48 -20.32
CA GLY A 1103 9.87 0.02 -19.87
C GLY A 1103 10.00 -1.08 -18.82
N LYS A 1104 9.08 -1.10 -17.84
CA LYS A 1104 8.99 -2.17 -16.85
C LYS A 1104 8.49 -3.47 -17.49
N SER A 1105 9.16 -4.58 -17.19
CA SER A 1105 8.71 -5.92 -17.59
C SER A 1105 7.55 -6.39 -16.71
N GLY A 1106 6.55 -7.04 -17.29
CA GLY A 1106 5.38 -7.58 -16.56
C GLY A 1106 4.54 -6.50 -15.88
N MET A 1107 3.93 -5.63 -16.67
CA MET A 1107 3.04 -4.56 -16.20
C MET A 1107 1.64 -4.73 -16.80
N LEU A 1108 0.61 -4.53 -15.99
CA LEU A 1108 -0.79 -4.54 -16.44
C LEU A 1108 -1.26 -3.20 -17.02
N TRP A 1109 -0.57 -2.65 -18.02
CA TRP A 1109 -1.00 -1.44 -18.74
C TRP A 1109 -1.88 -1.80 -19.95
N PRO A 1110 -3.00 -1.11 -20.26
CA PRO A 1110 -3.46 0.19 -19.75
C PRO A 1110 -4.42 0.12 -18.57
N THR A 1111 -4.31 -0.91 -17.72
CA THR A 1111 -5.19 -1.09 -16.57
C THR A 1111 -4.52 -0.62 -15.26
N SER A 1112 -5.28 -0.63 -14.16
CA SER A 1112 -4.73 -0.52 -12.79
C SER A 1112 -4.76 -1.84 -12.03
N ALA A 1113 -5.04 -2.96 -12.71
CA ALA A 1113 -5.14 -4.27 -12.09
C ALA A 1113 -3.78 -4.78 -11.60
N ALA A 1114 -3.81 -5.69 -10.64
CA ALA A 1114 -2.68 -6.50 -10.21
C ALA A 1114 -2.71 -7.89 -10.87
N ASN A 1115 -1.57 -8.57 -10.86
CA ASN A 1115 -1.51 -9.98 -11.19
C ASN A 1115 -2.20 -10.85 -10.13
N THR A 1116 -2.37 -12.13 -10.47
CA THR A 1116 -2.86 -13.14 -9.52
C THR A 1116 -1.67 -13.96 -8.98
N SER A 1117 -1.61 -14.17 -7.66
CA SER A 1117 -0.61 -15.05 -7.05
C SER A 1117 -0.76 -16.49 -7.54
N VAL A 1118 0.37 -17.13 -7.85
CA VAL A 1118 0.43 -18.54 -8.28
C VAL A 1118 -0.09 -19.45 -7.18
N GLU A 1119 0.31 -19.23 -5.93
CA GLU A 1119 -0.16 -20.06 -4.83
C GLU A 1119 -1.63 -19.84 -4.52
N MET A 1120 -2.12 -18.61 -4.66
CA MET A 1120 -3.54 -18.30 -4.48
C MET A 1120 -4.40 -19.00 -5.53
N ILE A 1121 -4.01 -18.98 -6.80
CA ILE A 1121 -4.80 -19.65 -7.83
C ILE A 1121 -4.75 -21.17 -7.69
N GLU A 1122 -3.58 -21.75 -7.41
CA GLU A 1122 -3.46 -23.19 -7.18
C GLU A 1122 -4.27 -23.62 -5.94
N SER A 1123 -4.31 -22.83 -4.88
CA SER A 1123 -5.12 -23.16 -3.69
C SER A 1123 -6.63 -23.28 -3.97
N ARG A 1124 -7.15 -22.58 -4.99
CA ARG A 1124 -8.58 -22.53 -5.29
C ARG A 1124 -9.03 -23.57 -6.30
N ILE A 1125 -8.19 -23.87 -7.29
CA ILE A 1125 -8.55 -24.70 -8.45
C ILE A 1125 -7.48 -25.76 -8.76
N PRO A 1126 -7.84 -26.93 -9.32
CA PRO A 1126 -6.94 -28.09 -9.46
C PRO A 1126 -5.97 -27.95 -10.65
N VAL A 1127 -5.15 -26.90 -10.64
CA VAL A 1127 -4.11 -26.63 -11.65
C VAL A 1127 -2.73 -26.53 -11.01
N VAL A 1128 -1.69 -26.66 -11.82
CA VAL A 1128 -0.29 -26.41 -11.47
C VAL A 1128 0.29 -25.49 -12.52
N VAL A 1129 0.71 -24.30 -12.10
CA VAL A 1129 1.59 -23.41 -12.83
C VAL A 1129 3.00 -23.99 -12.72
N ILE A 1130 3.59 -24.26 -13.88
CA ILE A 1130 4.90 -24.88 -14.06
C ILE A 1130 5.98 -23.81 -14.21
N GLU A 1131 5.64 -22.68 -14.84
CA GLU A 1131 6.58 -21.60 -15.13
C GLU A 1131 5.82 -20.28 -15.15
N LYS A 1132 6.42 -19.24 -14.53
CA LYS A 1132 6.09 -17.84 -14.72
C LYS A 1132 7.41 -17.06 -14.78
N SER A 1133 7.91 -16.80 -16.00
CA SER A 1133 9.27 -16.29 -16.24
C SER A 1133 9.31 -15.20 -17.30
N LEU A 1134 10.39 -14.40 -17.34
CA LEU A 1134 10.60 -13.41 -18.38
C LEU A 1134 11.11 -14.03 -19.68
N VAL A 1135 10.54 -13.58 -20.80
CA VAL A 1135 11.01 -13.96 -22.14
C VAL A 1135 12.12 -13.01 -22.57
N ALA A 1136 13.36 -13.52 -22.60
CA ALA A 1136 14.50 -12.74 -23.10
C ALA A 1136 14.27 -12.27 -24.54
N ASP A 1137 14.83 -11.12 -24.89
CA ASP A 1137 14.73 -10.47 -26.20
C ASP A 1137 13.34 -10.01 -26.64
N SER A 1138 12.28 -10.28 -25.87
CA SER A 1138 10.92 -9.82 -26.16
C SER A 1138 10.75 -8.31 -26.02
N GLY A 1139 11.58 -7.63 -25.22
CA GLY A 1139 11.60 -6.16 -25.18
C GLY A 1139 12.15 -5.58 -26.49
N GLY A 1140 11.42 -4.63 -27.07
CA GLY A 1140 11.84 -3.91 -28.27
C GLY A 1140 13.09 -3.09 -28.01
N ALA A 1141 14.08 -3.20 -28.91
CA ALA A 1141 15.32 -2.44 -28.80
C ALA A 1141 15.06 -0.95 -29.04
N GLY A 1142 15.71 -0.08 -28.28
CA GLY A 1142 15.65 1.38 -28.44
C GLY A 1142 16.77 2.01 -27.63
N ARG A 1143 16.91 3.34 -27.67
CA ARG A 1143 17.70 4.07 -26.66
C ARG A 1143 17.26 3.61 -25.27
N TYR A 1144 15.94 3.59 -25.09
CA TYR A 1144 15.26 2.95 -23.98
C TYR A 1144 14.55 1.69 -24.48
N ARG A 1145 14.89 0.55 -23.88
CA ARG A 1145 14.35 -0.77 -24.23
C ARG A 1145 12.92 -0.90 -23.71
N GLY A 1146 12.04 -1.54 -24.46
CA GLY A 1146 10.74 -1.97 -23.92
C GLY A 1146 10.90 -3.08 -22.87
N GLY A 1147 9.97 -3.15 -21.92
CA GLY A 1147 9.91 -4.24 -20.94
C GLY A 1147 9.81 -5.60 -21.62
N CYS A 1148 10.39 -6.62 -20.98
CA CYS A 1148 10.21 -8.00 -21.43
C CYS A 1148 8.79 -8.48 -21.13
N GLY A 1149 8.24 -9.29 -22.03
CA GLY A 1149 7.03 -10.05 -21.80
C GLY A 1149 7.26 -11.28 -20.91
N GLN A 1150 6.19 -12.01 -20.63
CA GLN A 1150 6.19 -13.16 -19.71
C GLN A 1150 5.89 -14.47 -20.43
N ARG A 1151 6.36 -15.58 -19.89
CA ARG A 1151 5.92 -16.93 -20.23
C ARG A 1151 5.20 -17.50 -19.02
N VAL A 1152 3.99 -18.02 -19.24
CA VAL A 1152 3.21 -18.79 -18.27
C VAL A 1152 2.96 -20.18 -18.83
N ARG A 1153 3.30 -21.22 -18.08
CA ARG A 1153 2.99 -22.62 -18.43
C ARG A 1153 2.19 -23.24 -17.32
N LEU A 1154 1.08 -23.91 -17.65
CA LEU A 1154 0.25 -24.56 -16.66
C LEU A 1154 -0.38 -25.85 -17.18
N ARG A 1155 -0.77 -26.70 -16.24
CA ARG A 1155 -1.43 -27.99 -16.48
C ARG A 1155 -2.42 -28.30 -15.37
N ARG A 1156 -3.17 -29.38 -15.50
CA ARG A 1156 -4.01 -29.90 -14.41
C ARG A 1156 -3.17 -30.54 -13.30
N LEU A 1157 -3.69 -30.53 -12.07
CA LEU A 1157 -3.03 -31.11 -10.90
C LEU A 1157 -3.17 -32.64 -10.82
N HIS A 1158 -4.35 -33.19 -11.10
CA HIS A 1158 -4.65 -34.63 -10.99
C HIS A 1158 -5.15 -35.20 -12.31
N ASP A 1159 -4.91 -36.48 -12.59
CA ASP A 1159 -5.59 -37.21 -13.67
C ASP A 1159 -6.94 -37.76 -13.15
N ASP A 1160 -7.99 -36.94 -13.26
CA ASP A 1160 -9.39 -37.33 -13.00
C ASP A 1160 -10.25 -37.30 -14.29
N ASN A 1161 -11.52 -37.73 -14.22
CA ASN A 1161 -12.43 -37.81 -15.38
C ASN A 1161 -13.07 -36.46 -15.80
N TYR A 1162 -12.68 -35.34 -15.20
CA TYR A 1162 -13.22 -34.02 -15.48
C TYR A 1162 -12.17 -33.11 -16.14
N PRO A 1163 -12.44 -32.53 -17.32
CA PRO A 1163 -11.49 -31.63 -17.97
C PRO A 1163 -11.42 -30.27 -17.25
N VAL A 1164 -10.23 -29.66 -17.31
CA VAL A 1164 -10.06 -28.22 -17.05
C VAL A 1164 -10.18 -27.50 -18.39
N PHE A 1165 -11.05 -26.50 -18.45
CA PHE A 1165 -11.21 -25.61 -19.60
C PHE A 1165 -10.35 -24.37 -19.37
N ILE A 1166 -9.43 -24.11 -20.29
CA ILE A 1166 -8.51 -22.97 -20.25
C ILE A 1166 -8.81 -22.11 -21.47
N ASN A 1167 -9.24 -20.87 -21.24
CA ASN A 1167 -9.35 -19.88 -22.31
C ASN A 1167 -8.14 -18.95 -22.28
N VAL A 1168 -7.50 -18.81 -23.43
CA VAL A 1168 -6.42 -17.85 -23.66
C VAL A 1168 -6.68 -17.12 -24.95
N TYR A 1169 -6.44 -15.82 -24.98
CA TYR A 1169 -6.62 -15.00 -26.17
C TYR A 1169 -5.28 -14.33 -26.50
N PRO A 1170 -4.40 -14.99 -27.32
CA PRO A 1170 -3.04 -14.53 -27.57
C PRO A 1170 -2.99 -13.34 -28.54
N GLU A 1171 -3.61 -12.24 -28.13
CA GLU A 1171 -3.72 -11.03 -28.94
C GLU A 1171 -2.35 -10.38 -29.12
N GLY A 1172 -2.03 -9.99 -30.37
CA GLY A 1172 -0.67 -9.60 -30.76
C GLY A 1172 0.13 -10.62 -31.57
N GLU A 1173 -0.35 -11.85 -31.82
CA GLU A 1173 0.46 -12.89 -32.50
C GLU A 1173 0.84 -12.56 -33.96
N ASN A 1174 -0.08 -11.96 -34.74
CA ASN A 1174 0.17 -11.60 -36.14
C ASN A 1174 0.35 -10.11 -36.39
N VAL A 1175 0.41 -9.31 -35.34
CA VAL A 1175 0.59 -7.85 -35.36
C VAL A 1175 1.79 -7.43 -34.53
N THR A 1176 2.47 -6.37 -34.94
CA THR A 1176 3.66 -5.86 -34.24
C THR A 1176 3.28 -4.76 -33.26
N THR A 1177 3.92 -4.76 -32.10
CA THR A 1177 3.92 -3.62 -31.18
C THR A 1177 4.94 -2.61 -31.68
N ASP A 1178 4.52 -1.71 -32.57
CA ASP A 1178 5.43 -0.79 -33.26
C ASP A 1178 6.23 0.08 -32.28
N GLY A 1179 7.53 0.24 -32.54
CA GLY A 1179 8.39 1.14 -31.77
C GLY A 1179 8.10 2.61 -32.04
N MET A 1180 8.59 3.46 -31.16
CA MET A 1180 8.37 4.91 -31.20
C MET A 1180 9.68 5.65 -31.46
N LEU A 1181 9.64 6.66 -32.33
CA LEU A 1181 10.76 7.57 -32.64
C LEU A 1181 12.09 6.84 -32.95
N GLY A 1182 12.03 5.77 -33.74
CA GLY A 1182 13.20 4.97 -34.15
C GLY A 1182 13.42 3.69 -33.34
N GLY A 1183 12.65 3.48 -32.27
CA GLY A 1183 12.65 2.21 -31.53
C GLY A 1183 12.14 1.04 -32.37
N ALA A 1184 12.60 -0.16 -32.02
CA ALA A 1184 12.20 -1.41 -32.65
C ALA A 1184 10.93 -1.99 -32.00
N PRO A 1185 10.16 -2.81 -32.73
CA PRO A 1185 8.98 -3.46 -32.17
C PRO A 1185 9.29 -4.41 -31.02
N GLY A 1186 8.32 -4.59 -30.12
CA GLY A 1186 8.35 -5.62 -29.09
C GLY A 1186 8.03 -7.02 -29.64
N GLY A 1187 8.27 -8.02 -28.80
CA GLY A 1187 7.93 -9.42 -29.05
C GLY A 1187 6.42 -9.63 -29.03
N ARG A 1188 5.97 -10.68 -29.72
CA ARG A 1188 4.56 -10.99 -29.92
C ARG A 1188 4.03 -11.97 -28.88
N THR A 1189 2.73 -11.88 -28.60
CA THR A 1189 2.00 -12.87 -27.81
C THR A 1189 1.84 -14.17 -28.62
N ARG A 1190 1.91 -15.33 -27.97
CA ARG A 1190 1.71 -16.67 -28.56
C ARG A 1190 1.12 -17.62 -27.54
N ALA A 1191 0.33 -18.59 -27.99
CA ALA A 1191 -0.13 -19.69 -27.14
C ALA A 1191 0.28 -21.04 -27.75
N PHE A 1192 0.57 -22.03 -26.91
CA PHE A 1192 0.93 -23.37 -27.33
C PHE A 1192 0.18 -24.41 -26.49
N ARG A 1193 -0.08 -25.59 -27.06
CA ARG A 1193 -0.67 -26.74 -26.40
C ARG A 1193 0.08 -28.02 -26.76
N GLY A 1194 0.35 -28.87 -25.78
CA GLY A 1194 0.84 -30.23 -26.01
C GLY A 1194 1.57 -30.79 -24.79
N SER A 1195 2.31 -31.88 -24.97
CA SER A 1195 3.26 -32.36 -23.96
C SER A 1195 4.54 -31.55 -23.94
N ASP A 1196 5.29 -31.66 -22.83
CA ASP A 1196 6.57 -30.97 -22.68
C ASP A 1196 7.53 -31.32 -23.83
N GLY A 1197 8.06 -30.30 -24.52
CA GLY A 1197 8.93 -30.45 -25.68
C GLY A 1197 8.25 -30.81 -27.01
N THR A 1198 6.93 -31.03 -27.05
CA THR A 1198 6.17 -31.31 -28.27
C THR A 1198 4.94 -30.41 -28.44
N ALA A 1199 4.96 -29.22 -27.84
CA ALA A 1199 3.84 -28.29 -27.88
C ALA A 1199 3.69 -27.69 -29.29
N GLU A 1200 2.46 -27.72 -29.80
CA GLU A 1200 2.08 -27.11 -31.07
C GLU A 1200 1.49 -25.70 -30.83
N PRO A 1201 1.70 -24.73 -31.74
CA PRO A 1201 1.05 -23.43 -31.65
C PRO A 1201 -0.48 -23.58 -31.63
N VAL A 1202 -1.15 -22.81 -30.78
CA VAL A 1202 -2.61 -22.71 -30.79
C VAL A 1202 -2.99 -21.62 -31.79
N GLU A 1203 -3.64 -21.99 -32.90
CA GLU A 1203 -4.07 -21.01 -33.90
C GLU A 1203 -5.20 -20.11 -33.33
N ILE A 1204 -5.08 -18.79 -33.54
CA ILE A 1204 -6.02 -17.73 -33.09
C ILE A 1204 -7.48 -17.99 -33.52
N LEU A 1205 -7.69 -18.84 -34.53
CA LEU A 1205 -8.93 -19.04 -35.27
C LEU A 1205 -9.81 -20.20 -34.80
N GLU A 1206 -9.28 -21.13 -34.00
CA GLU A 1206 -10.11 -22.18 -33.41
C GLU A 1206 -10.83 -21.67 -32.16
N PRO A 1207 -11.97 -22.25 -31.74
CA PRO A 1207 -12.55 -21.94 -30.44
C PRO A 1207 -11.51 -22.21 -29.33
N LEU A 1208 -10.89 -21.13 -28.85
CA LEU A 1208 -9.77 -21.04 -27.89
C LEU A 1208 -10.11 -21.53 -26.47
N MET A 1209 -11.07 -22.44 -26.34
CA MET A 1209 -11.35 -23.18 -25.12
C MET A 1209 -10.59 -24.50 -25.16
N ILE A 1210 -9.38 -24.47 -24.62
CA ILE A 1210 -8.53 -25.64 -24.54
C ILE A 1210 -9.07 -26.56 -23.44
N GLN A 1211 -9.40 -27.80 -23.80
CA GLN A 1211 -9.78 -28.83 -22.84
C GLN A 1211 -8.55 -29.65 -22.45
N VAL A 1212 -8.12 -29.52 -21.20
CA VAL A 1212 -6.98 -30.27 -20.66
C VAL A 1212 -7.49 -31.50 -19.91
N HIS A 1213 -7.16 -32.68 -20.44
CA HIS A 1213 -7.62 -33.97 -19.92
C HIS A 1213 -6.54 -34.76 -19.19
N SER A 1214 -5.26 -34.39 -19.28
CA SER A 1214 -4.19 -35.11 -18.61
C SER A 1214 -3.17 -34.17 -17.98
N THR A 1215 -2.54 -34.63 -16.90
CA THR A 1215 -1.39 -33.99 -16.24
C THR A 1215 -0.17 -33.87 -17.16
N ASN A 1216 -0.17 -34.53 -18.33
CA ASN A 1216 0.87 -34.38 -19.35
C ASN A 1216 0.56 -33.27 -20.38
N GLU A 1217 -0.68 -32.78 -20.43
CA GLU A 1217 -1.07 -31.70 -21.35
C GLU A 1217 -0.77 -30.34 -20.70
N ILE A 1218 0.11 -29.58 -21.34
CA ILE A 1218 0.55 -28.25 -20.93
C ILE A 1218 -0.05 -27.21 -21.87
N VAL A 1219 -0.56 -26.12 -21.29
CA VAL A 1219 -0.86 -24.89 -22.00
C VAL A 1219 0.22 -23.87 -21.66
N GLU A 1220 0.85 -23.33 -22.70
CA GLU A 1220 1.83 -22.24 -22.59
C GLU A 1220 1.26 -20.97 -23.20
N VAL A 1221 1.49 -19.84 -22.53
CA VAL A 1221 1.20 -18.50 -23.02
C VAL A 1221 2.47 -17.67 -22.91
N GLN A 1222 2.97 -17.18 -24.05
CA GLN A 1222 4.00 -16.16 -24.11
C GLN A 1222 3.33 -14.83 -24.38
N ILE A 1223 3.54 -13.84 -23.54
CA ILE A 1223 2.93 -12.51 -23.61
C ILE A 1223 3.90 -11.55 -24.28
N GLY A 1224 3.39 -10.65 -25.10
CA GLY A 1224 4.19 -9.68 -25.84
C GLY A 1224 5.04 -8.77 -24.94
N GLY A 1225 6.21 -8.40 -25.45
CA GLY A 1225 7.05 -7.38 -24.83
C GLY A 1225 6.69 -5.98 -25.32
N GLY A 1226 7.15 -4.97 -24.59
CA GLY A 1226 6.96 -3.57 -24.95
C GLY A 1226 7.86 -3.18 -26.11
N ALA A 1227 7.45 -2.19 -26.88
CA ALA A 1227 8.24 -1.65 -27.98
C ALA A 1227 9.35 -0.71 -27.47
N GLY A 1228 10.41 -0.52 -28.24
CA GLY A 1228 11.51 0.39 -27.89
C GLY A 1228 11.17 1.86 -28.16
N TYR A 1229 11.90 2.76 -27.49
CA TYR A 1229 11.84 4.20 -27.70
C TYR A 1229 13.21 4.75 -28.11
N GLY A 1230 13.27 5.53 -29.20
CA GLY A 1230 14.50 6.11 -29.72
C GLY A 1230 15.39 5.11 -30.48
N ASP A 1231 16.40 5.61 -31.20
CA ASP A 1231 17.35 4.79 -31.96
C ASP A 1231 18.10 3.80 -31.04
N PRO A 1232 18.00 2.46 -31.26
CA PRO A 1232 18.78 1.46 -30.52
C PRO A 1232 20.28 1.73 -30.48
N ALA A 1233 20.84 2.37 -31.50
CA ALA A 1233 22.26 2.68 -31.56
C ALA A 1233 22.71 3.73 -30.54
N ASP A 1234 21.78 4.48 -29.95
CA ASP A 1234 22.07 5.48 -28.93
C ASP A 1234 22.04 4.91 -27.49
N ARG A 1235 21.75 3.60 -27.33
CA ARG A 1235 21.79 2.94 -26.03
C ARG A 1235 23.24 2.81 -25.52
N PRO A 1236 23.54 3.20 -24.28
CA PRO A 1236 24.87 3.05 -23.71
C PRO A 1236 25.33 1.57 -23.66
N GLN A 1237 26.58 1.31 -24.03
CA GLN A 1237 27.16 -0.04 -24.02
C GLN A 1237 27.09 -0.71 -22.63
N ALA A 1238 27.24 0.07 -21.55
CA ALA A 1238 27.13 -0.43 -20.19
C ALA A 1238 25.73 -0.98 -19.87
N GLU A 1239 24.67 -0.35 -20.40
CA GLU A 1239 23.29 -0.82 -20.22
C GLU A 1239 23.03 -2.09 -21.03
N ILE A 1240 23.58 -2.21 -22.24
CA ILE A 1240 23.51 -3.45 -23.03
C ILE A 1240 24.20 -4.60 -22.29
N GLN A 1241 25.37 -4.37 -21.70
CA GLN A 1241 26.07 -5.37 -20.90
C GLN A 1241 25.28 -5.77 -19.65
N ALA A 1242 24.64 -4.81 -18.98
CA ALA A 1242 23.75 -5.08 -17.86
C ALA A 1242 22.52 -5.90 -18.27
N ASP A 1243 21.92 -5.61 -19.43
CA ASP A 1243 20.80 -6.38 -19.98
C ASP A 1243 21.20 -7.83 -20.31
N ILE A 1244 22.40 -8.05 -20.84
CA ILE A 1244 22.93 -9.39 -21.11
C ILE A 1244 23.19 -10.15 -19.81
N LEU A 1245 23.83 -9.50 -18.84
CA LEU A 1245 24.15 -10.09 -17.54
C LEU A 1245 22.88 -10.53 -16.80
N ASN A 1246 21.84 -9.69 -16.85
CA ASN A 1246 20.55 -9.97 -16.24
C ASN A 1246 19.65 -10.84 -17.14
N GLY A 1247 20.05 -11.15 -18.37
CA GLY A 1247 19.29 -12.00 -19.28
C GLY A 1247 17.97 -11.40 -19.77
N TYR A 1248 17.86 -10.07 -19.80
CA TYR A 1248 16.78 -9.36 -20.53
C TYR A 1248 17.02 -9.42 -22.03
N VAL A 1249 18.29 -9.34 -22.44
CA VAL A 1249 18.75 -9.41 -23.82
C VAL A 1249 19.75 -10.56 -23.93
N THR A 1250 19.64 -11.40 -24.97
CA THR A 1250 20.67 -12.43 -25.20
C THR A 1250 21.89 -11.84 -25.89
N LYS A 1251 23.02 -12.56 -25.89
CA LYS A 1251 24.21 -12.15 -26.67
C LYS A 1251 23.89 -11.93 -28.15
N GLU A 1252 22.97 -12.71 -28.71
CA GLU A 1252 22.51 -12.53 -30.09
C GLU A 1252 21.61 -11.30 -30.21
N GLY A 1253 20.66 -11.13 -29.30
CA GLY A 1253 19.76 -10.00 -29.24
C GLY A 1253 20.46 -8.64 -29.12
N ALA A 1254 21.65 -8.61 -28.51
CA ALA A 1254 22.49 -7.42 -28.40
C ALA A 1254 22.90 -6.84 -29.77
N LYS A 1255 22.91 -7.65 -30.85
CA LYS A 1255 23.20 -7.18 -32.21
C LYS A 1255 22.17 -6.18 -32.75
N ARG A 1256 20.99 -6.09 -32.12
CA ARG A 1256 19.93 -5.11 -32.45
C ARG A 1256 20.32 -3.67 -32.11
N TYR A 1257 21.35 -3.46 -31.28
CA TYR A 1257 21.82 -2.13 -30.84
C TYR A 1257 23.04 -1.60 -31.62
N SER A 1258 23.52 -2.29 -32.66
CA SER A 1258 24.75 -1.92 -33.39
C SER A 1258 24.50 -1.34 -34.80
N ARG A 1259 25.19 -0.25 -35.15
CA ARG A 1259 25.09 0.42 -36.48
C ARG A 1259 25.78 -0.31 -37.66
N SER A 1260 26.72 -1.24 -37.43
CA SER A 1260 27.46 -1.93 -38.52
C SER A 1260 27.89 -3.37 -38.20
N ASN A 1261 28.16 -4.19 -39.22
CA ASN A 1261 28.63 -5.58 -39.08
C ASN A 1261 29.99 -5.72 -38.36
N ALA A 1262 30.87 -4.71 -38.44
CA ALA A 1262 32.16 -4.71 -37.75
C ALA A 1262 32.02 -4.32 -36.25
N ALA A 1263 31.01 -3.53 -35.90
CA ALA A 1263 30.69 -3.22 -34.50
C ALA A 1263 30.07 -4.42 -33.76
N ARG A 1264 29.34 -5.29 -34.48
CA ARG A 1264 28.71 -6.51 -33.93
C ARG A 1264 29.70 -7.52 -33.35
N SER A 1265 30.93 -7.61 -33.87
CA SER A 1265 31.94 -8.51 -33.29
C SER A 1265 32.55 -7.98 -31.98
N LYS A 1266 32.57 -6.66 -31.80
CA LYS A 1266 33.14 -5.97 -30.64
C LYS A 1266 32.18 -5.92 -29.43
N VAL A 1267 30.87 -6.08 -29.67
CA VAL A 1267 29.85 -6.23 -28.62
C VAL A 1267 29.83 -7.65 -28.03
N LEU A 1268 30.30 -8.64 -28.80
CA LEU A 1268 30.33 -10.06 -28.40
C LEU A 1268 31.62 -10.46 -27.65
N SER A 1269 32.71 -9.69 -27.81
CA SER A 1269 33.97 -9.84 -27.06
C SER A 1269 33.89 -9.14 -25.72
#